data_AF-O62334-F1
#
_entry.id   AF-O62334-F1
#
_cell.length_a   1.000
_cell.length_b   1.000
_cell.length_c   1.000
_cell.angle_alpha   90.00
_cell.angle_beta   90.00
_cell.angle_gamma   90.00
#
_symmetry.space_group_name_H-M   'P 1'
#
loop_
_entity.id
_entity.type
_entity.pdbx_description
1 polymer ?
#
loop_
_entity_poly.entity_id
_entity_poly.type
_entity_poly.pdbx_seq_one_letter_code
_entity_poly.pdbx_strand_id
1 'polypeptide(L)'
;MGEEKEIRIIVLEDGEHLESVIRKIEKGWIVRFKRGSSLLGKKVKVFTSICPGNSLEWSEGKDHLAVYCQVECKEAGSFRYWFKIEDSEERGSGYFLVMPELKINGKCLPLDGIACQTYLTKLLGPLSEWKERLEVAHQTGYNMIHLTPIHELGISNSSYSLSDHHSLIKTIQSQDQKFGFEDVQALVGDLERSWNILTVQDVVWNHAAKNATWLLEHPESAYNCLNSPHLRPAYVIDRVYHEFGKQIGEGVWEHRGVPPVVDNIHHVNAIEYLLRAEVLPKADLHEFYQVDLKAMVNLFEVFIKQSSGPTTNPLDGEDVEIEQDLECRRFGNTVDFERSARIFNRHRGDAKSEEERVEKCVRSFEEALNNKNLEAARESWEVILAGLAAVMGGITYERIADNGPKKGLVSPENPLTTDYFLHLEADLGWKSEEKFAYDPEKSKFLMAFNGWVMSSDPMKNFALKESQVYLRRELVCWGDSVKLNYGNKEADSPFLWQYMKEYTQQAARIFHGLRIDNAHGTPIHVAEKLLKTAREVRPDIYVFAELFTGSEHADNMFVNRLGISSLIREAQSAHDSHEQGRLVYRYGGDCVGAFKQKSARLAPKSIAHGLFLDQSHDNPSPIHTRSPFDILPTAAMLTMASCAVGSNRGYDELIRDHIHVVSEKRPYASWCRPDQVSRSQGIIEGRNLLNKLHTWLAEHGYSQVFVDQMNSDIVGITRHNPRTHETVVVVSHTSFSKNYIDWPGGLKHIPIGGVLENVIFEMKLKKVQEEWGTEDPDVLIGLKNYEMEIRENVNLDNGTMFKVHDGYIELTNFPTGSVVGFKIRPSDEATKAFNMIHNSITPEQSEFDSALSRLTYQSFPNLLFHCESEDYATIQQGGYDVPNFGKFVYCGLQGLVPVLEKIRDDNDLGHPLCQNLRDGTWICDYIVGRLAKFEKLGEVSEAIRKFFAPLDHVPYYLRPCYFELLVSYIYGKIRKEALKRMAPQISSSSALVRHLAISTLSFLGYIPGAGLAPIPTSLQIEDQYPSSLAAGLSHFAVGIWRNWGRDTFIALPGCLLSTGRFQEARQIILSFAGAIRHGLIPNLLAEGIGARYNCRDATWFWLVSIVKYVESAPNGVGILEDPVRRIYPNDDSVYGEGEVQQMLIETIYEALDKHFAGIDYRERSAGPQIDEQMRDEGFQVTAGVSRTTGFIYGGNRWNCGTWMDKMGSSERAGNKGEPATPRDGAAVELQGLAYRALKSLKNWKEQGVIQRSGVSDEWTWGFWAQKIRENFEKEFFVDKDSYAEFVNRREIIKDSVGSTLGFTDFQLRCNFGIALAVAPDLMDPKKAWKALDSAEVLLGPLGMKTLDPTDWAYNGYYNNDDDGTDKKTAKGWNYHQGPEWLFVAGYYLQARLRIGDILGGSEKQYAIRQVQERLGNAYKHIISSPWRSLPELTNADGEYCMQSCAAQAWSVGCLIEACVKLNTIEG
;
A
#
# COMPACT_ATOMS: atom_id res chain seq x y z
N MET A 1 25.93 -12.82 14.48
CA MET A 1 25.64 -11.69 13.57
C MET A 1 25.27 -10.52 14.46
N GLY A 2 25.98 -9.39 14.42
CA GLY A 2 25.40 -8.18 15.01
C GLY A 2 24.06 -7.96 14.31
N GLU A 3 22.96 -7.91 15.05
CA GLU A 3 21.63 -7.79 14.46
C GLU A 3 21.65 -6.56 13.54
N GLU A 4 21.56 -6.80 12.22
CA GLU A 4 21.38 -5.70 11.28
C GLU A 4 20.15 -4.93 11.73
N LYS A 5 20.27 -3.61 11.86
CA LYS A 5 19.13 -2.78 12.24
C LYS A 5 17.98 -3.03 11.27
N GLU A 6 16.82 -3.36 11.81
CA GLU A 6 15.61 -3.53 11.03
C GLU A 6 15.14 -2.18 10.48
N ILE A 7 14.98 -2.11 9.16
CA ILE A 7 14.60 -0.90 8.44
C ILE A 7 13.28 -1.16 7.71
N ARG A 8 12.30 -0.28 7.94
CA ARG A 8 10.98 -0.29 7.29
C ARG A 8 10.85 0.93 6.39
N ILE A 9 10.79 0.68 5.09
CA ILE A 9 10.81 1.71 4.06
C ILE A 9 9.39 2.15 3.73
N ILE A 10 9.11 3.45 3.85
CA ILE A 10 7.88 4.08 3.38
C ILE A 10 8.22 4.87 2.11
N VAL A 11 7.61 4.50 0.99
CA VAL A 11 7.73 5.23 -0.28
C VAL A 11 6.65 6.31 -0.31
N LEU A 12 7.04 7.56 -0.55
CA LEU A 12 6.14 8.71 -0.56
C LEU A 12 5.68 8.99 -1.99
N GLU A 13 4.37 8.97 -2.26
CA GLU A 13 3.80 9.34 -3.55
C GLU A 13 2.83 10.52 -3.37
N ASP A 14 2.85 11.47 -4.33
CA ASP A 14 2.03 12.68 -4.34
C ASP A 14 0.54 12.33 -4.34
N GLY A 15 -0.22 12.89 -3.40
CA GLY A 15 -1.65 12.64 -3.22
C GLY A 15 -2.01 11.43 -2.36
N GLU A 16 -1.05 10.66 -1.85
CA GLU A 16 -1.35 9.50 -0.99
C GLU A 16 -1.56 9.90 0.48
N HIS A 17 -2.81 9.73 0.95
CA HIS A 17 -3.22 9.90 2.34
C HIS A 17 -3.63 8.54 2.94
N LEU A 18 -2.72 7.90 3.67
CA LEU A 18 -2.82 6.51 4.11
C LEU A 18 -3.18 6.40 5.60
N GLU A 19 -4.23 7.09 6.03
CA GLU A 19 -4.61 7.19 7.46
C GLU A 19 -5.12 5.87 8.06
N SER A 20 -5.74 5.00 7.24
CA SER A 20 -6.27 3.69 7.66
C SER A 20 -5.31 2.53 7.41
N VAL A 21 -4.09 2.78 6.95
CA VAL A 21 -3.09 1.73 6.73
C VAL A 21 -2.27 1.56 8.00
N ILE A 22 -2.43 0.44 8.69
CA ILE A 22 -1.65 0.12 9.89
C ILE A 22 -0.27 -0.40 9.48
N ARG A 23 0.78 0.20 10.05
CA ARG A 23 2.16 -0.26 9.94
C ARG A 23 2.74 -0.42 11.33
N LYS A 24 2.82 -1.67 11.82
CA LYS A 24 3.47 -1.99 13.10
C LYS A 24 4.99 -1.94 12.98
N ILE A 25 5.63 -1.30 13.94
CA ILE A 25 7.08 -1.11 14.05
C ILE A 25 7.49 -1.45 15.49
N GLU A 26 8.60 -2.15 15.68
CA GLU A 26 9.15 -2.39 17.01
C GLU A 26 10.05 -1.25 17.47
N LYS A 27 10.20 -1.08 18.78
CA LYS A 27 11.20 -0.15 19.33
C LYS A 27 12.61 -0.53 18.87
N GLY A 28 13.43 0.49 18.63
CA GLY A 28 14.79 0.37 18.09
C GLY A 28 14.87 0.21 16.56
N TRP A 29 13.75 -0.02 15.86
CA TRP A 29 13.74 -0.09 14.40
C TRP A 29 13.83 1.30 13.77
N ILE A 30 14.21 1.33 12.49
CA ILE A 30 14.32 2.56 11.69
C ILE A 30 13.18 2.62 10.67
N VAL A 31 12.45 3.73 10.65
CA VAL A 31 11.54 4.06 9.56
C VAL A 31 12.29 4.94 8.56
N ARG A 32 12.41 4.48 7.32
CA ARG A 32 13.12 5.17 6.24
C ARG A 32 12.14 5.63 5.17
N PHE A 33 12.11 6.93 4.89
CA PHE A 33 11.31 7.50 3.83
C PHE A 33 12.13 7.62 2.54
N LYS A 34 11.52 7.23 1.42
CA LYS A 34 12.07 7.41 0.08
C LYS A 34 11.07 8.14 -0.79
N ARG A 35 11.56 8.98 -1.71
CA ARG A 35 10.70 9.56 -2.74
C ARG A 35 10.21 8.45 -3.66
N GLY A 36 8.91 8.43 -3.89
CA GLY A 36 8.28 7.68 -4.96
C GLY A 36 8.47 8.34 -6.30
N SER A 37 7.95 7.67 -7.33
CA SER A 37 8.10 8.06 -8.73
C SER A 37 7.52 9.45 -9.03
N SER A 38 6.38 9.80 -8.41
CA SER A 38 5.68 11.08 -8.60
C SER A 38 6.36 12.28 -7.92
N LEU A 39 7.38 12.04 -7.09
CA LEU A 39 8.09 13.06 -6.32
C LEU A 39 9.52 13.35 -6.82
N LEU A 40 9.97 12.68 -7.88
CA LEU A 40 11.27 13.02 -8.48
C LEU A 40 11.20 14.40 -9.15
N GLY A 41 12.30 15.17 -9.12
CA GLY A 41 12.32 16.58 -9.56
C GLY A 41 11.70 17.59 -8.60
N LYS A 42 10.96 17.14 -7.58
CA LYS A 42 10.28 18.01 -6.62
C LYS A 42 11.08 18.18 -5.32
N LYS A 43 11.07 19.39 -4.74
CA LYS A 43 11.63 19.65 -3.41
C LYS A 43 10.66 19.15 -2.34
N VAL A 44 10.98 18.02 -1.72
CA VAL A 44 10.12 17.38 -0.71
C VAL A 44 10.68 17.62 0.69
N LYS A 45 9.85 18.14 1.60
CA LYS A 45 10.14 18.20 3.05
C LYS A 45 9.26 17.19 3.77
N VAL A 46 9.88 16.27 4.49
CA VAL A 46 9.19 15.21 5.26
C VAL A 46 9.17 15.59 6.73
N PHE A 47 8.03 15.43 7.37
CA PHE A 47 7.81 15.71 8.77
C PHE A 47 7.27 14.48 9.47
N THR A 48 7.54 14.39 10.76
CA THR A 48 7.06 13.31 11.64
C THR A 48 6.75 13.88 13.01
N SER A 49 5.73 13.35 13.67
CA SER A 49 5.41 13.72 15.05
C SER A 49 6.47 13.28 16.07
N ILE A 50 7.45 12.42 15.70
CA ILE A 50 8.63 12.10 16.52
C ILE A 50 9.56 13.32 16.63
N CYS A 51 9.69 14.10 15.56
CA CYS A 51 10.56 15.27 15.49
C CYS A 51 9.72 16.51 15.22
N PRO A 52 8.86 16.93 16.17
CA PRO A 52 7.92 18.02 15.94
C PRO A 52 8.65 19.32 15.59
N GLY A 53 8.13 20.05 14.61
CA GLY A 53 8.65 21.35 14.18
C GLY A 53 9.82 21.31 13.19
N ASN A 54 10.53 20.19 13.06
CA ASN A 54 11.67 20.06 12.16
C ASN A 54 11.39 19.08 11.02
N SER A 55 11.75 19.44 9.79
CA SER A 55 11.74 18.48 8.69
C SER A 55 12.91 17.51 8.82
N LEU A 56 12.70 16.24 8.50
CA LEU A 56 13.78 15.26 8.41
C LEU A 56 14.77 15.64 7.30
N GLU A 57 16.05 15.46 7.58
CA GLU A 57 17.12 15.71 6.62
C GLU A 57 17.27 14.53 5.65
N TRP A 58 17.37 14.84 4.36
CA TRP A 58 17.72 13.87 3.34
C TRP A 58 19.22 13.56 3.42
N SER A 59 19.58 12.29 3.33
CA SER A 59 20.97 11.85 3.22
C SER A 59 21.64 12.42 1.97
N GLU A 60 22.97 12.50 1.97
CA GLU A 60 23.72 12.85 0.77
C GLU A 60 23.57 11.77 -0.32
N GLY A 61 23.54 12.20 -1.57
CA GLY A 61 23.44 11.30 -2.73
C GLY A 61 23.40 12.07 -4.05
N LYS A 62 23.72 11.39 -5.15
CA LYS A 62 23.83 12.01 -6.49
C LYS A 62 22.50 12.36 -7.14
N ASP A 63 21.42 11.66 -6.77
CA ASP A 63 20.08 11.96 -7.24
C ASP A 63 19.01 11.58 -6.19
N HIS A 64 17.75 11.90 -6.51
CA HIS A 64 16.60 11.68 -5.62
C HIS A 64 16.33 10.22 -5.25
N LEU A 65 16.79 9.24 -6.05
CA LEU A 65 16.62 7.81 -5.80
C LEU A 65 17.80 7.20 -5.01
N ALA A 66 18.90 7.95 -4.84
CA ALA A 66 20.02 7.58 -3.99
C ALA A 66 19.84 8.02 -2.53
N VAL A 67 18.97 9.00 -2.28
CA VAL A 67 18.78 9.62 -0.97
C VAL A 67 17.56 9.08 -0.22
N TYR A 68 17.62 9.15 1.09
CA TYR A 68 16.51 8.84 1.99
C TYR A 68 16.56 9.78 3.20
N CYS A 69 15.44 9.94 3.90
CA CYS A 69 15.47 10.43 5.27
C CYS A 69 14.93 9.34 6.19
N GLN A 70 15.27 9.35 7.47
CA GLN A 70 14.88 8.28 8.36
C GLN A 70 14.78 8.76 9.80
N VAL A 71 14.04 8.01 10.61
CA VAL A 71 13.87 8.25 12.04
C VAL A 71 13.98 6.92 12.79
N GLU A 72 14.65 6.95 13.95
CA GLU A 72 14.75 5.80 14.84
C GLU A 72 13.58 5.82 15.82
N CYS A 73 12.87 4.70 15.94
CA CYS A 73 11.67 4.58 16.76
C CYS A 73 12.06 4.21 18.20
N LYS A 74 12.17 5.21 19.08
CA LYS A 74 12.63 5.01 20.47
C LYS A 74 11.51 4.91 21.51
N GLU A 75 10.37 5.52 21.20
CA GLU A 75 9.22 5.61 22.10
C GLU A 75 8.03 4.88 21.48
N ALA A 76 7.23 4.24 22.32
CA ALA A 76 6.00 3.56 21.89
C ALA A 76 4.88 4.58 21.66
N GLY A 77 3.95 4.23 20.77
CA GLY A 77 2.77 5.04 20.48
C GLY A 77 2.53 5.20 18.98
N SER A 78 1.70 6.19 18.66
CA SER A 78 1.35 6.52 17.29
C SER A 78 2.17 7.70 16.79
N PHE A 79 2.71 7.55 15.58
CA PHE A 79 3.43 8.62 14.92
C PHE A 79 2.89 8.87 13.52
N ARG A 80 2.51 10.14 13.29
CA ARG A 80 2.08 10.64 11.99
C ARG A 80 3.29 11.09 11.20
N TYR A 81 3.37 10.72 9.92
CA TYR A 81 4.25 11.36 8.96
C TYR A 81 3.42 12.14 7.94
N TRP A 82 3.98 13.23 7.43
CA TRP A 82 3.42 13.98 6.31
C TRP A 82 4.53 14.65 5.53
N PHE A 83 4.26 15.02 4.28
CA PHE A 83 5.24 15.74 3.48
C PHE A 83 4.60 16.87 2.68
N LYS A 84 5.42 17.87 2.40
CA LYS A 84 5.10 19.04 1.58
C LYS A 84 5.98 19.06 0.34
N ILE A 85 5.45 19.61 -0.73
CA ILE A 85 6.17 19.82 -1.99
C ILE A 85 6.39 21.32 -2.15
N GLU A 86 7.64 21.76 -2.24
CA GLU A 86 7.98 23.18 -2.32
C GLU A 86 7.35 23.96 -1.14
N ASP A 87 6.50 24.95 -1.42
CA ASP A 87 5.76 25.76 -0.43
C ASP A 87 4.27 25.38 -0.35
N SER A 88 3.89 24.19 -0.83
CA SER A 88 2.52 23.71 -0.78
C SER A 88 2.05 23.37 0.64
N GLU A 89 0.74 23.18 0.77
CA GLU A 89 0.16 22.44 1.89
C GLU A 89 0.59 20.97 1.88
N GLU A 90 0.06 20.18 2.83
CA GLU A 90 0.30 18.75 2.91
C GLU A 90 -0.09 18.04 1.60
N ARG A 91 0.83 17.25 1.04
CA ARG A 91 0.63 16.52 -0.22
C ARG A 91 0.50 15.01 -0.06
N GLY A 92 0.68 14.52 1.16
CA GLY A 92 0.49 13.12 1.51
C GLY A 92 0.90 12.88 2.95
N SER A 93 0.32 11.83 3.53
CA SER A 93 0.46 11.53 4.95
C SER A 93 0.10 10.08 5.28
N GLY A 94 0.42 9.68 6.51
CA GLY A 94 0.03 8.39 7.06
C GLY A 94 0.58 8.20 8.46
N TYR A 95 0.41 7.00 9.00
CA TYR A 95 0.83 6.64 10.34
C TYR A 95 1.74 5.41 10.34
N PHE A 96 2.53 5.30 11.41
CA PHE A 96 3.16 4.07 11.83
C PHE A 96 3.06 3.94 13.36
N LEU A 97 2.81 2.72 13.82
CA LEU A 97 2.56 2.38 15.21
C LEU A 97 3.82 1.72 15.79
N VAL A 98 4.42 2.35 16.80
CA VAL A 98 5.55 1.76 17.53
C VAL A 98 5.00 1.00 18.73
N MET A 99 5.19 -0.32 18.74
CA MET A 99 4.64 -1.21 19.77
C MET A 99 5.34 -1.00 21.12
N PRO A 100 4.61 -1.11 22.26
CA PRO A 100 5.22 -1.01 23.59
C PRO A 100 6.03 -2.26 23.94
N GLU A 101 7.12 -2.08 24.68
CA GLU A 101 7.91 -3.17 25.25
C GLU A 101 7.48 -3.43 26.70
N LEU A 102 6.72 -4.50 26.93
CA LEU A 102 6.29 -4.87 28.27
C LEU A 102 7.39 -5.65 29.00
N LYS A 103 7.54 -5.36 30.29
CA LYS A 103 8.48 -6.06 31.17
C LYS A 103 7.78 -6.48 32.45
N ILE A 104 8.05 -7.70 32.90
CA ILE A 104 7.64 -8.24 34.20
C ILE A 104 8.92 -8.54 34.97
N ASN A 105 9.14 -7.84 36.09
CA ASN A 105 10.37 -8.00 36.90
C ASN A 105 11.66 -7.91 36.07
N GLY A 106 11.68 -7.02 35.07
CA GLY A 106 12.81 -6.81 34.16
C GLY A 106 12.93 -7.80 33.00
N LYS A 107 12.17 -8.91 32.98
CA LYS A 107 12.10 -9.83 31.83
C LYS A 107 11.10 -9.30 30.80
N CYS A 108 11.46 -9.35 29.52
CA CYS A 108 10.54 -8.97 28.43
C CYS A 108 9.34 -9.93 28.37
N LEU A 109 8.13 -9.38 28.25
CA LEU A 109 6.91 -10.10 27.90
C LEU A 109 6.50 -9.71 26.47
N PRO A 110 6.63 -10.59 25.48
CA PRO A 110 6.11 -10.35 24.14
C PRO A 110 4.60 -10.11 24.18
N LEU A 111 4.08 -9.19 23.36
CA LEU A 111 2.64 -8.93 23.28
C LEU A 111 1.84 -10.19 22.89
N ASP A 112 2.40 -11.00 21.99
CA ASP A 112 1.85 -12.30 21.56
C ASP A 112 1.85 -13.37 22.66
N GLY A 113 2.43 -13.09 23.83
CA GLY A 113 2.48 -13.99 24.99
C GLY A 113 1.60 -13.54 26.15
N ILE A 114 0.82 -12.45 25.98
CA ILE A 114 -0.12 -11.97 27.00
C ILE A 114 -1.25 -12.99 27.14
N ALA A 115 -1.48 -13.45 28.36
CA ALA A 115 -2.68 -14.16 28.79
C ALA A 115 -3.36 -13.33 29.87
N CYS A 116 -4.48 -12.70 29.51
CA CYS A 116 -5.20 -11.73 30.35
C CYS A 116 -6.49 -12.30 30.94
N GLN A 117 -6.73 -12.12 32.24
CA GLN A 117 -8.02 -12.42 32.86
C GLN A 117 -8.72 -11.15 33.35
N THR A 118 -9.97 -10.95 32.94
CA THR A 118 -10.81 -9.82 33.36
C THR A 118 -11.55 -10.12 34.66
N TYR A 119 -11.64 -9.13 35.56
CA TYR A 119 -12.40 -9.17 36.81
C TYR A 119 -13.29 -7.94 36.93
N LEU A 120 -14.54 -8.14 37.34
CA LEU A 120 -15.39 -7.06 37.82
C LEU A 120 -14.95 -6.64 39.22
N THR A 121 -14.34 -5.47 39.34
CA THR A 121 -13.72 -4.99 40.59
C THR A 121 -14.70 -4.98 41.77
N LYS A 122 -15.98 -4.66 41.53
CA LYS A 122 -17.03 -4.66 42.56
C LYS A 122 -17.23 -6.01 43.26
N LEU A 123 -16.84 -7.12 42.61
CA LEU A 123 -17.03 -8.48 43.13
C LEU A 123 -15.78 -9.02 43.86
N LEU A 124 -14.73 -8.21 44.03
CA LEU A 124 -13.53 -8.58 44.79
C LEU A 124 -13.68 -8.34 46.31
N GLY A 125 -14.71 -7.62 46.76
CA GLY A 125 -14.90 -7.29 48.17
C GLY A 125 -13.84 -6.31 48.70
N PRO A 126 -13.50 -6.35 50.00
CA PRO A 126 -12.52 -5.42 50.61
C PRO A 126 -11.10 -5.70 50.13
N LEU A 127 -10.23 -4.67 50.06
CA LEU A 127 -8.87 -4.78 49.50
C LEU A 127 -8.03 -5.88 50.17
N SER A 128 -8.24 -6.10 51.46
CA SER A 128 -7.59 -7.17 52.23
C SER A 128 -7.84 -8.57 51.68
N GLU A 129 -8.96 -8.78 50.97
CA GLU A 129 -9.34 -10.06 50.34
C GLU A 129 -9.00 -10.11 48.84
N TRP A 130 -8.65 -8.98 48.21
CA TRP A 130 -8.42 -8.94 46.76
C TRP A 130 -7.33 -9.90 46.35
N LYS A 131 -6.22 -9.97 47.10
CA LYS A 131 -5.13 -10.89 46.78
C LYS A 131 -5.66 -12.34 46.72
N GLU A 132 -6.40 -12.79 47.73
CA GLU A 132 -6.93 -14.16 47.76
C GLU A 132 -7.90 -14.49 46.62
N ARG A 133 -8.69 -13.49 46.16
CA ARG A 133 -9.63 -13.68 45.05
C ARG A 133 -8.96 -13.56 43.68
N LEU A 134 -7.95 -12.70 43.55
CA LEU A 134 -7.12 -12.56 42.34
C LEU A 134 -6.11 -13.70 42.19
N GLU A 135 -5.80 -14.44 43.26
CA GLU A 135 -4.87 -15.57 43.25
C GLU A 135 -5.28 -16.62 42.20
N VAL A 136 -6.56 -16.71 41.86
CA VAL A 136 -6.98 -17.67 40.84
C VAL A 136 -6.39 -17.34 39.47
N ALA A 137 -6.20 -16.07 39.12
CA ALA A 137 -5.48 -15.70 37.90
C ALA A 137 -4.05 -16.26 37.89
N HIS A 138 -3.33 -16.12 39.02
CA HIS A 138 -1.98 -16.64 39.21
C HIS A 138 -1.93 -18.16 39.11
N GLN A 139 -2.83 -18.84 39.82
CA GLN A 139 -2.89 -20.31 39.86
C GLN A 139 -3.38 -20.89 38.52
N THR A 140 -4.10 -20.10 37.72
CA THR A 140 -4.54 -20.44 36.36
C THR A 140 -3.50 -20.03 35.29
N GLY A 141 -2.36 -19.45 35.68
CA GLY A 141 -1.23 -19.16 34.79
C GLY A 141 -1.42 -17.94 33.90
N TYR A 142 -2.38 -17.06 34.18
CA TYR A 142 -2.48 -15.76 33.52
C TYR A 142 -1.32 -14.86 33.96
N ASN A 143 -0.79 -14.06 33.03
CA ASN A 143 0.31 -13.12 33.28
C ASN A 143 -0.15 -11.65 33.23
N MET A 144 -1.44 -11.42 33.01
CA MET A 144 -2.07 -10.11 33.07
C MET A 144 -3.46 -10.20 33.70
N ILE A 145 -3.81 -9.23 34.54
CA ILE A 145 -5.15 -9.04 35.09
C ILE A 145 -5.72 -7.74 34.55
N HIS A 146 -6.93 -7.79 34.03
CA HIS A 146 -7.71 -6.62 33.65
C HIS A 146 -8.80 -6.36 34.70
N LEU A 147 -8.78 -5.19 35.32
CA LEU A 147 -9.78 -4.75 36.28
C LEU A 147 -10.72 -3.75 35.60
N THR A 148 -12.03 -3.97 35.74
CA THR A 148 -13.00 -2.89 35.51
C THR A 148 -12.68 -1.70 36.43
N PRO A 149 -13.27 -0.51 36.23
CA PRO A 149 -12.92 0.67 37.04
C PRO A 149 -12.94 0.39 38.56
N ILE A 150 -11.91 0.88 39.26
CA ILE A 150 -11.77 0.74 40.73
C ILE A 150 -12.44 1.89 41.49
N HIS A 151 -13.23 2.70 40.80
CA HIS A 151 -13.72 3.98 41.25
C HIS A 151 -15.14 3.89 41.83
N GLU A 152 -15.60 4.96 42.48
CA GLU A 152 -16.92 4.97 43.10
C GLU A 152 -18.02 4.80 42.05
N LEU A 153 -18.82 3.73 42.20
CA LEU A 153 -19.93 3.42 41.30
C LEU A 153 -21.16 4.25 41.64
N GLY A 154 -21.92 4.55 40.60
CA GLY A 154 -23.21 5.21 40.67
C GLY A 154 -24.33 4.32 41.22
N ILE A 155 -25.53 4.90 41.25
CA ILE A 155 -26.74 4.29 41.82
C ILE A 155 -27.15 2.97 41.13
N SER A 156 -26.83 2.78 39.85
CA SER A 156 -27.15 1.55 39.11
C SER A 156 -26.30 0.36 39.54
N ASN A 157 -25.18 0.58 40.24
CA ASN A 157 -24.17 -0.45 40.52
C ASN A 157 -23.55 -1.08 39.25
N SER A 158 -23.65 -0.39 38.10
CA SER A 158 -22.91 -0.72 36.88
C SER A 158 -21.41 -0.51 37.11
N SER A 159 -20.58 -1.45 36.66
CA SER A 159 -19.12 -1.34 36.71
C SER A 159 -18.56 -0.13 35.93
N TYR A 160 -19.34 0.43 35.00
CA TYR A 160 -18.91 1.52 34.10
C TYR A 160 -19.52 2.88 34.44
N SER A 161 -20.60 2.92 35.22
CA SER A 161 -21.26 4.17 35.63
C SER A 161 -20.61 4.74 36.89
N LEU A 162 -19.63 5.64 36.74
CA LEU A 162 -18.82 6.16 37.87
C LEU A 162 -19.39 7.46 38.44
N SER A 163 -19.71 7.51 39.74
CA SER A 163 -20.17 8.74 40.41
C SER A 163 -19.03 9.67 40.80
N ASP A 164 -17.84 9.12 41.05
CA ASP A 164 -16.63 9.91 41.28
C ASP A 164 -15.40 9.13 40.77
N HIS A 165 -14.72 9.71 39.78
CA HIS A 165 -13.52 9.13 39.16
C HIS A 165 -12.28 9.27 40.05
N HIS A 166 -12.34 10.03 41.14
CA HIS A 166 -11.23 10.25 42.07
C HIS A 166 -11.47 9.64 43.45
N SER A 167 -12.55 8.88 43.62
CA SER A 167 -12.81 8.09 44.81
C SER A 167 -12.82 6.60 44.46
N LEU A 168 -12.36 5.77 45.40
CA LEU A 168 -12.37 4.31 45.22
C LEU A 168 -13.77 3.73 45.42
N ILE A 169 -14.03 2.59 44.78
CA ILE A 169 -15.26 1.82 44.94
C ILE A 169 -15.51 1.47 46.41
N LYS A 170 -16.76 1.61 46.88
CA LYS A 170 -17.10 1.41 48.31
C LYS A 170 -16.80 0.00 48.82
N THR A 171 -16.87 -1.02 47.98
CA THR A 171 -16.61 -2.41 48.36
C THR A 171 -15.16 -2.65 48.79
N ILE A 172 -14.22 -1.78 48.39
CA ILE A 172 -12.80 -1.90 48.73
C ILE A 172 -12.53 -1.70 50.23
N GLN A 173 -13.40 -0.96 50.91
CA GLN A 173 -13.24 -0.60 52.32
C GLN A 173 -13.66 -1.77 53.21
N SER A 174 -12.97 -1.98 54.33
CA SER A 174 -13.41 -2.90 55.38
C SER A 174 -13.96 -2.12 56.58
N GLN A 175 -14.63 -2.81 57.51
CA GLN A 175 -15.14 -2.15 58.73
C GLN A 175 -14.00 -1.57 59.59
N ASP A 176 -12.81 -2.18 59.53
CA ASP A 176 -11.69 -1.87 60.41
C ASP A 176 -10.57 -1.05 59.72
N GLN A 177 -10.57 -0.97 58.39
CA GLN A 177 -9.45 -0.42 57.63
C GLN A 177 -9.92 0.40 56.43
N LYS A 178 -9.39 1.61 56.31
CA LYS A 178 -9.58 2.48 55.15
C LYS A 178 -8.42 2.33 54.19
N PHE A 179 -8.72 2.14 52.92
CA PHE A 179 -7.74 1.99 51.84
C PHE A 179 -7.81 3.17 50.86
N GLY A 180 -6.65 3.59 50.36
CA GLY A 180 -6.46 4.61 49.34
C GLY A 180 -5.82 4.06 48.06
N PHE A 181 -5.65 4.92 47.05
CA PHE A 181 -5.03 4.53 45.78
C PHE A 181 -3.59 4.01 45.94
N GLU A 182 -2.87 4.49 46.95
CA GLU A 182 -1.51 4.03 47.28
C GLU A 182 -1.49 2.56 47.72
N ASP A 183 -2.53 2.09 48.41
CA ASP A 183 -2.67 0.68 48.80
C ASP A 183 -2.95 -0.21 47.58
N VAL A 184 -3.78 0.28 46.64
CA VAL A 184 -4.02 -0.41 45.36
C VAL A 184 -2.73 -0.47 44.55
N GLN A 185 -1.97 0.63 44.49
CA GLN A 185 -0.67 0.67 43.82
C GLN A 185 0.34 -0.29 44.48
N ALA A 186 0.33 -0.39 45.81
CA ALA A 186 1.17 -1.33 46.54
C ALA A 186 0.81 -2.79 46.19
N LEU A 187 -0.50 -3.11 46.10
CA LEU A 187 -0.96 -4.42 45.66
C LEU A 187 -0.55 -4.70 44.21
N VAL A 188 -0.76 -3.79 43.27
CA VAL A 188 -0.35 -3.97 41.85
C VAL A 188 1.16 -4.23 41.75
N GLY A 189 1.99 -3.48 42.49
CA GLY A 189 3.43 -3.73 42.53
C GLY A 189 3.81 -5.04 43.22
N ASP A 190 3.00 -5.53 44.17
CA ASP A 190 3.18 -6.85 44.77
C ASP A 190 2.77 -7.99 43.81
N LEU A 191 1.70 -7.84 43.03
CA LEU A 191 1.31 -8.81 42.00
C LEU A 191 2.38 -8.95 40.92
N GLU A 192 2.99 -7.84 40.49
CA GLU A 192 4.13 -7.88 39.56
C GLU A 192 5.29 -8.66 40.19
N ARG A 193 5.74 -8.27 41.39
CA ARG A 193 6.93 -8.84 42.04
C ARG A 193 6.77 -10.29 42.47
N SER A 194 5.63 -10.62 43.10
CA SER A 194 5.42 -11.93 43.72
C SER A 194 4.84 -12.95 42.75
N TRP A 195 4.00 -12.53 41.81
CA TRP A 195 3.25 -13.44 40.93
C TRP A 195 3.63 -13.35 39.46
N ASN A 196 4.50 -12.41 39.07
CA ASN A 196 4.83 -12.11 37.67
C ASN A 196 3.59 -11.74 36.85
N ILE A 197 2.69 -10.93 37.42
CA ILE A 197 1.44 -10.52 36.76
C ILE A 197 1.41 -9.00 36.59
N LEU A 198 1.16 -8.55 35.36
CA LEU A 198 0.83 -7.15 35.07
C LEU A 198 -0.65 -6.87 35.29
N THR A 199 -0.99 -5.60 35.51
CA THR A 199 -2.37 -5.19 35.78
C THR A 199 -2.77 -4.06 34.84
N VAL A 200 -3.97 -4.15 34.28
CA VAL A 200 -4.59 -3.17 33.38
C VAL A 200 -5.91 -2.72 33.99
N GLN A 201 -6.26 -1.45 33.79
CA GLN A 201 -7.53 -0.90 34.22
C GLN A 201 -8.33 -0.33 33.04
N ASP A 202 -9.63 -0.57 33.06
CA ASP A 202 -10.62 0.19 32.29
C ASP A 202 -10.56 1.70 32.55
N VAL A 203 -10.62 2.48 31.47
CA VAL A 203 -10.83 3.93 31.52
C VAL A 203 -12.15 4.33 30.88
N VAL A 204 -12.94 5.12 31.62
CA VAL A 204 -14.23 5.65 31.16
C VAL A 204 -14.10 7.15 30.93
N TRP A 205 -14.12 7.57 29.67
CA TRP A 205 -13.97 8.98 29.28
C TRP A 205 -15.23 9.58 28.67
N ASN A 206 -16.22 8.79 28.31
CA ASN A 206 -17.38 9.25 27.55
C ASN A 206 -18.59 9.60 28.43
N HIS A 207 -18.63 9.13 29.69
CA HIS A 207 -19.77 9.34 30.59
C HIS A 207 -19.40 9.36 32.08
N ALA A 208 -20.34 9.81 32.91
CA ALA A 208 -20.32 9.68 34.37
C ALA A 208 -21.71 9.26 34.89
N ALA A 209 -21.79 8.75 36.11
CA ALA A 209 -23.07 8.33 36.68
C ALA A 209 -24.05 9.50 36.83
N LYS A 210 -25.34 9.23 36.66
CA LYS A 210 -26.41 10.24 36.81
C LYS A 210 -26.51 10.86 38.20
N ASN A 211 -25.93 10.22 39.22
CA ASN A 211 -25.87 10.72 40.59
C ASN A 211 -24.48 11.27 40.98
N ALA A 212 -23.62 11.56 40.00
CA ALA A 212 -22.33 12.19 40.24
C ALA A 212 -22.52 13.63 40.74
N THR A 213 -22.09 13.91 41.97
CA THR A 213 -22.32 15.22 42.61
C THR A 213 -21.56 16.34 41.92
N TRP A 214 -20.37 16.06 41.38
CA TRP A 214 -19.56 17.05 40.66
C TRP A 214 -20.24 17.55 39.38
N LEU A 215 -21.16 16.77 38.77
CA LEU A 215 -21.97 17.26 37.64
C LEU A 215 -22.99 18.32 38.08
N LEU A 216 -23.39 18.35 39.35
CA LEU A 216 -24.26 19.41 39.87
C LEU A 216 -23.48 20.71 40.09
N GLU A 217 -22.19 20.60 40.43
CA GLU A 217 -21.26 21.73 40.58
C GLU A 217 -20.81 22.26 39.21
N HIS A 218 -20.60 21.36 38.24
CA HIS A 218 -20.09 21.65 36.90
C HIS A 218 -21.01 21.12 35.79
N PRO A 219 -22.27 21.60 35.71
CA PRO A 219 -23.24 21.11 34.74
C PRO A 219 -22.83 21.35 33.28
N GLU A 220 -21.95 22.31 33.02
CA GLU A 220 -21.36 22.55 31.70
C GLU A 220 -20.58 21.36 31.14
N SER A 221 -20.11 20.46 32.01
CA SER A 221 -19.36 19.25 31.66
C SER A 221 -20.22 18.15 31.03
N ALA A 222 -21.54 18.32 31.00
CA ALA A 222 -22.48 17.43 30.33
C ALA A 222 -23.16 18.14 29.15
N TYR A 223 -23.59 17.39 28.15
CA TYR A 223 -24.52 17.92 27.15
C TYR A 223 -25.87 18.20 27.83
N ASN A 224 -26.34 19.45 27.84
CA ASN A 224 -27.59 19.83 28.51
C ASN A 224 -28.38 20.86 27.67
N CYS A 225 -29.64 21.10 28.02
CA CYS A 225 -30.52 21.99 27.25
C CYS A 225 -30.09 23.48 27.26
N LEU A 226 -29.14 23.87 28.13
CA LEU A 226 -28.58 25.23 28.17
C LEU A 226 -27.40 25.37 27.19
N ASN A 227 -26.39 24.50 27.28
CA ASN A 227 -25.20 24.55 26.43
C ASN A 227 -25.39 23.91 25.05
N SER A 228 -26.45 23.11 24.88
CA SER A 228 -26.79 22.36 23.68
C SER A 228 -28.28 22.53 23.33
N PRO A 229 -28.74 23.74 22.93
CA PRO A 229 -30.16 24.02 22.71
C PRO A 229 -30.84 23.13 21.67
N HIS A 230 -30.07 22.54 20.73
CA HIS A 230 -30.58 21.56 19.76
C HIS A 230 -31.17 20.29 20.41
N LEU A 231 -30.90 20.06 21.69
CA LEU A 231 -31.47 18.95 22.46
C LEU A 231 -32.85 19.27 23.04
N ARG A 232 -33.32 20.53 23.02
CA ARG A 232 -34.62 20.91 23.59
C ARG A 232 -35.80 20.16 22.95
N PRO A 233 -35.90 20.03 21.60
CA PRO A 233 -36.94 19.20 20.98
C PRO A 233 -36.84 17.73 21.39
N ALA A 234 -35.60 17.21 21.56
CA ALA A 234 -35.36 15.85 21.99
C ALA A 234 -35.78 15.62 23.45
N TYR A 235 -35.60 16.62 24.32
CA TYR A 235 -36.09 16.58 25.69
C TYR A 235 -37.62 16.59 25.75
N VAL A 236 -38.28 17.42 24.93
CA VAL A 236 -39.76 17.44 24.86
C VAL A 236 -40.29 16.07 24.44
N ILE A 237 -39.73 15.47 23.40
CA ILE A 237 -40.19 14.15 22.96
C ILE A 237 -39.88 13.05 24.00
N ASP A 238 -38.77 13.18 24.74
CA ASP A 238 -38.44 12.29 25.85
C ASP A 238 -39.54 12.28 26.91
N ARG A 239 -39.99 13.46 27.32
CA ARG A 239 -41.06 13.61 28.31
C ARG A 239 -42.42 13.16 27.78
N VAL A 240 -42.69 13.30 26.49
CA VAL A 240 -43.90 12.74 25.84
C VAL A 240 -43.93 11.21 25.97
N TYR A 241 -42.83 10.53 25.64
CA TYR A 241 -42.74 9.07 25.79
C TYR A 241 -42.81 8.63 27.26
N HIS A 242 -42.13 9.36 28.15
CA HIS A 242 -42.16 9.11 29.59
C HIS A 242 -43.59 9.16 30.15
N GLU A 243 -44.32 10.25 29.86
CA GLU A 243 -45.71 10.41 30.31
C GLU A 243 -46.61 9.30 29.75
N PHE A 244 -46.44 8.94 28.49
CA PHE A 244 -47.21 7.85 27.87
C PHE A 244 -46.93 6.48 28.54
N GLY A 245 -45.66 6.16 28.80
CA GLY A 245 -45.28 4.95 29.51
C GLY A 245 -45.86 4.89 30.92
N LYS A 246 -45.82 6.01 31.65
CA LYS A 246 -46.44 6.15 32.97
C LYS A 246 -47.95 5.90 32.93
N GLN A 247 -48.67 6.49 31.98
CA GLN A 247 -50.11 6.28 31.78
C GLN A 247 -50.46 4.82 31.48
N ILE A 248 -49.60 4.09 30.75
CA ILE A 248 -49.77 2.64 30.54
C ILE A 248 -49.64 1.89 31.86
N GLY A 249 -48.58 2.15 32.64
CA GLY A 249 -48.38 1.53 33.96
C GLY A 249 -49.53 1.80 34.93
N GLU A 250 -50.15 2.99 34.85
CA GLU A 250 -51.32 3.39 35.63
C GLU A 250 -52.66 2.82 35.11
N GLY A 251 -52.66 2.10 33.97
CA GLY A 251 -53.85 1.46 33.40
C GLY A 251 -54.77 2.39 32.59
N VAL A 252 -54.33 3.61 32.26
CA VAL A 252 -55.15 4.61 31.54
C VAL A 252 -55.59 4.10 30.15
N TRP A 253 -54.73 3.32 29.49
CA TRP A 253 -54.93 2.84 28.12
C TRP A 253 -55.50 1.42 28.01
N GLU A 254 -55.90 0.81 29.12
CA GLU A 254 -56.39 -0.59 29.14
C GLU A 254 -57.61 -0.77 28.23
N HIS A 255 -58.54 0.19 28.26
CA HIS A 255 -59.74 0.21 27.41
C HIS A 255 -59.44 0.33 25.89
N ARG A 256 -58.19 0.66 25.51
CA ARG A 256 -57.70 0.76 24.13
C ARG A 256 -56.81 -0.43 23.72
N GLY A 257 -56.73 -1.47 24.55
CA GLY A 257 -55.94 -2.67 24.25
C GLY A 257 -54.49 -2.63 24.71
N VAL A 258 -54.13 -1.69 25.59
CA VAL A 258 -52.78 -1.60 26.19
C VAL A 258 -52.89 -1.67 27.71
N PRO A 259 -52.82 -2.88 28.31
CA PRO A 259 -52.82 -3.03 29.76
C PRO A 259 -51.45 -2.66 30.37
N PRO A 260 -51.35 -2.52 31.71
CA PRO A 260 -50.07 -2.27 32.39
C PRO A 260 -48.99 -3.33 32.14
N VAL A 261 -49.38 -4.55 31.74
CA VAL A 261 -48.45 -5.65 31.41
C VAL A 261 -48.36 -5.81 29.90
N VAL A 262 -47.20 -5.48 29.33
CA VAL A 262 -46.94 -5.60 27.89
C VAL A 262 -46.15 -6.88 27.64
N ASP A 263 -46.79 -7.91 27.08
CA ASP A 263 -46.23 -9.26 26.96
C ASP A 263 -46.52 -9.95 25.61
N ASN A 264 -47.26 -9.31 24.70
CA ASN A 264 -47.59 -9.88 23.40
C ASN A 264 -47.63 -8.82 22.28
N ILE A 265 -47.64 -9.31 21.04
CA ILE A 265 -47.58 -8.47 19.84
C ILE A 265 -48.80 -7.56 19.66
N HIS A 266 -49.98 -7.93 20.16
CA HIS A 266 -51.17 -7.08 20.05
C HIS A 266 -51.04 -5.83 20.91
N HIS A 267 -50.48 -5.95 22.12
CA HIS A 267 -50.19 -4.80 22.97
C HIS A 267 -49.18 -3.86 22.29
N VAL A 268 -48.11 -4.41 21.70
CA VAL A 268 -47.09 -3.65 20.98
C VAL A 268 -47.68 -2.91 19.77
N ASN A 269 -48.51 -3.57 18.96
CA ASN A 269 -49.19 -2.94 17.81
C ASN A 269 -50.17 -1.83 18.25
N ALA A 270 -50.89 -2.04 19.36
CA ALA A 270 -51.78 -1.02 19.91
C ALA A 270 -51.00 0.19 20.44
N ILE A 271 -49.84 -0.02 21.08
CA ILE A 271 -48.91 1.03 21.49
C ILE A 271 -48.45 1.84 20.27
N GLU A 272 -47.98 1.18 19.20
CA GLU A 272 -47.53 1.87 17.98
C GLU A 272 -48.64 2.74 17.39
N TYR A 273 -49.86 2.20 17.29
CA TYR A 273 -51.00 2.93 16.77
C TYR A 273 -51.32 4.18 17.61
N LEU A 274 -51.39 4.03 18.95
CA LEU A 274 -51.68 5.15 19.85
C LEU A 274 -50.59 6.24 19.77
N LEU A 275 -49.32 5.84 19.77
CA LEU A 275 -48.20 6.75 19.64
C LEU A 275 -48.29 7.54 18.33
N ARG A 276 -48.47 6.84 17.21
CA ARG A 276 -48.51 7.44 15.87
C ARG A 276 -49.73 8.34 15.63
N ALA A 277 -50.92 7.89 16.06
CA ALA A 277 -52.18 8.52 15.69
C ALA A 277 -52.68 9.56 16.70
N GLU A 278 -52.32 9.43 17.99
CA GLU A 278 -52.93 10.24 19.06
C GLU A 278 -51.94 10.94 19.99
N VAL A 279 -50.78 10.34 20.30
CA VAL A 279 -49.84 10.90 21.29
C VAL A 279 -48.85 11.85 20.63
N LEU A 280 -48.05 11.37 19.67
CA LEU A 280 -47.01 12.16 19.01
C LEU A 280 -47.56 13.38 18.24
N PRO A 281 -48.71 13.30 17.53
CA PRO A 281 -49.28 14.48 16.87
C PRO A 281 -49.58 15.64 17.82
N LYS A 282 -49.90 15.37 19.09
CA LYS A 282 -50.21 16.41 20.10
C LYS A 282 -48.99 17.15 20.62
N ALA A 283 -47.78 16.69 20.30
CA ALA A 283 -46.53 17.33 20.71
C ALA A 283 -46.16 18.53 19.81
N ASP A 284 -46.83 18.67 18.65
CA ASP A 284 -46.64 19.77 17.69
C ASP A 284 -45.16 20.02 17.36
N LEU A 285 -44.37 18.96 17.20
CA LEU A 285 -42.91 19.08 17.02
C LEU A 285 -42.49 19.81 15.73
N HIS A 286 -43.39 19.90 14.75
CA HIS A 286 -43.19 20.66 13.52
C HIS A 286 -42.99 22.16 13.80
N GLU A 287 -43.51 22.68 14.92
CA GLU A 287 -43.34 24.07 15.32
C GLU A 287 -41.86 24.42 15.56
N PHE A 288 -41.00 23.46 15.93
CA PHE A 288 -39.55 23.69 16.10
C PHE A 288 -38.79 23.90 14.78
N TYR A 289 -39.40 23.51 13.67
CA TYR A 289 -38.83 23.57 12.33
C TYR A 289 -39.43 24.72 11.49
N GLN A 290 -40.57 25.25 11.92
CA GLN A 290 -41.31 26.28 11.20
C GLN A 290 -41.02 27.69 11.71
N VAL A 291 -41.34 28.67 10.88
CA VAL A 291 -41.42 30.08 11.27
C VAL A 291 -42.85 30.45 11.63
N ASP A 292 -43.05 31.48 12.47
CA ASP A 292 -44.37 32.11 12.62
C ASP A 292 -44.72 32.85 11.32
N LEU A 293 -45.52 32.19 10.47
CA LEU A 293 -45.89 32.71 9.15
C LEU A 293 -46.47 34.11 9.25
N LYS A 294 -47.39 34.34 10.21
CA LYS A 294 -48.06 35.63 10.33
C LYS A 294 -47.08 36.71 10.80
N ALA A 295 -46.19 36.40 11.74
CA ALA A 295 -45.18 37.35 12.20
C ALA A 295 -44.17 37.69 11.09
N MET A 296 -43.65 36.69 10.38
CA MET A 296 -42.67 36.89 9.30
C MET A 296 -43.26 37.66 8.12
N VAL A 297 -44.51 37.38 7.74
CA VAL A 297 -45.22 38.10 6.67
C VAL A 297 -45.42 39.57 7.04
N ASN A 298 -45.84 39.85 8.29
CA ASN A 298 -45.98 41.24 8.76
C ASN A 298 -44.62 41.98 8.79
N LEU A 299 -43.56 41.33 9.26
CA LEU A 299 -42.21 41.91 9.29
C LEU A 299 -41.69 42.17 7.87
N PHE A 300 -41.91 41.24 6.96
CA PHE A 300 -41.56 41.40 5.55
C PHE A 300 -42.33 42.54 4.90
N GLU A 301 -43.64 42.69 5.16
CA GLU A 301 -44.44 43.81 4.69
C GLU A 301 -43.86 45.15 5.16
N VAL A 302 -43.50 45.26 6.44
CA VAL A 302 -42.85 46.46 6.99
C VAL A 302 -41.49 46.69 6.29
N PHE A 303 -40.70 45.65 6.10
CA PHE A 303 -39.39 45.71 5.46
C PHE A 303 -39.47 46.23 4.01
N ILE A 304 -40.42 45.71 3.21
CA ILE A 304 -40.58 46.16 1.82
C ILE A 304 -41.26 47.53 1.71
N LYS A 305 -42.14 47.92 2.64
CA LYS A 305 -42.72 49.28 2.68
C LYS A 305 -41.69 50.36 3.01
N GLN A 306 -40.66 50.00 3.78
CA GLN A 306 -39.51 50.89 4.03
C GLN A 306 -38.52 50.93 2.86
N SER A 307 -38.64 50.02 1.90
CA SER A 307 -37.84 50.01 0.69
C SER A 307 -38.37 51.05 -0.31
N SER A 308 -37.47 51.76 -1.00
CA SER A 308 -37.81 52.80 -1.99
C SER A 308 -38.32 52.22 -3.34
N GLY A 309 -39.26 51.26 -3.30
CA GLY A 309 -39.81 50.55 -4.45
C GLY A 309 -39.26 49.12 -4.66
N PRO A 310 -39.42 48.55 -5.87
CA PRO A 310 -38.89 47.23 -6.22
C PRO A 310 -37.37 47.12 -6.07
N THR A 311 -36.87 45.91 -5.82
CA THR A 311 -35.43 45.64 -5.77
C THR A 311 -34.74 45.94 -7.10
N THR A 312 -33.55 46.55 -7.03
CA THR A 312 -32.69 46.81 -8.20
C THR A 312 -31.80 45.63 -8.57
N ASN A 313 -31.72 44.60 -7.71
CA ASN A 313 -30.86 43.43 -7.92
C ASN A 313 -31.61 42.10 -7.67
N PRO A 314 -32.38 41.64 -8.67
CA PRO A 314 -33.13 40.39 -8.60
C PRO A 314 -32.35 39.12 -8.27
N LEU A 315 -32.97 38.24 -7.49
CA LEU A 315 -32.62 36.82 -7.40
C LEU A 315 -33.73 35.99 -8.06
N ASP A 316 -33.62 35.78 -9.37
CA ASP A 316 -34.61 35.04 -10.15
C ASP A 316 -34.34 33.53 -10.07
N GLY A 317 -35.38 32.74 -9.81
CA GLY A 317 -35.28 31.27 -9.67
C GLY A 317 -34.85 30.78 -8.28
N GLU A 318 -34.51 31.70 -7.37
CA GLU A 318 -34.24 31.42 -5.96
C GLU A 318 -35.55 31.39 -5.14
N ASP A 319 -35.53 30.70 -4.01
CA ASP A 319 -36.65 30.58 -3.08
C ASP A 319 -36.27 31.07 -1.66
N VAL A 320 -37.25 31.25 -0.78
CA VAL A 320 -37.02 31.59 0.63
C VAL A 320 -36.42 30.38 1.36
N GLU A 321 -35.48 30.63 2.27
CA GLU A 321 -34.87 29.61 3.13
C GLU A 321 -35.22 29.90 4.59
N ILE A 322 -35.57 28.84 5.33
CA ILE A 322 -35.81 28.91 6.77
C ILE A 322 -34.47 28.76 7.50
N GLU A 323 -34.14 29.74 8.35
CA GLU A 323 -32.97 29.70 9.23
C GLU A 323 -33.38 29.18 10.60
N GLN A 324 -32.75 28.08 11.04
CA GLN A 324 -33.03 27.45 12.34
C GLN A 324 -32.69 28.38 13.50
N ASP A 325 -33.62 28.51 14.46
CA ASP A 325 -33.40 29.23 15.71
C ASP A 325 -32.28 28.58 16.53
N LEU A 326 -31.28 29.37 16.91
CA LEU A 326 -30.17 28.91 17.75
C LEU A 326 -30.66 28.39 19.11
N GLU A 327 -31.78 28.92 19.60
CA GLU A 327 -32.42 28.49 20.85
C GLU A 327 -33.47 27.39 20.64
N CYS A 328 -33.72 26.94 19.41
CA CYS A 328 -34.70 25.89 19.08
C CYS A 328 -36.06 26.12 19.77
N ARG A 329 -36.62 27.33 19.66
CA ARG A 329 -37.96 27.67 20.15
C ARG A 329 -39.02 27.28 19.12
N ARG A 330 -40.22 26.95 19.60
CA ARG A 330 -41.40 26.80 18.75
C ARG A 330 -41.65 28.09 17.97
N PHE A 331 -41.82 27.96 16.65
CA PHE A 331 -41.91 29.04 15.67
C PHE A 331 -40.77 30.07 15.74
N GLY A 332 -39.63 29.68 16.32
CA GLY A 332 -38.49 30.57 16.54
C GLY A 332 -37.65 30.79 15.29
N ASN A 333 -37.81 29.93 14.27
CA ASN A 333 -37.05 30.03 13.04
C ASN A 333 -37.35 31.35 12.32
N THR A 334 -36.38 31.84 11.57
CA THR A 334 -36.44 33.13 10.88
C THR A 334 -36.13 32.96 9.39
N VAL A 335 -36.16 34.06 8.65
CA VAL A 335 -35.70 34.12 7.25
C VAL A 335 -34.76 35.31 7.08
N ASP A 336 -33.88 35.25 6.08
CA ASP A 336 -33.12 36.40 5.62
C ASP A 336 -34.05 37.35 4.85
N PHE A 337 -34.43 38.47 5.47
CA PHE A 337 -35.31 39.46 4.84
C PHE A 337 -34.66 40.22 3.68
N GLU A 338 -33.33 40.39 3.67
CA GLU A 338 -32.62 41.05 2.58
C GLU A 338 -32.59 40.17 1.34
N ARG A 339 -32.27 38.87 1.51
CA ARG A 339 -32.41 37.86 0.45
C ARG A 339 -33.86 37.76 -0.02
N SER A 340 -34.81 37.66 0.89
CA SER A 340 -36.25 37.56 0.57
C SER A 340 -36.74 38.78 -0.22
N ALA A 341 -36.31 40.00 0.12
CA ALA A 341 -36.67 41.20 -0.63
C ALA A 341 -36.13 41.16 -2.06
N ARG A 342 -34.92 40.62 -2.28
CA ARG A 342 -34.36 40.45 -3.62
C ARG A 342 -35.12 39.43 -4.48
N ILE A 343 -35.82 38.48 -3.85
CA ILE A 343 -36.64 37.45 -4.52
C ILE A 343 -38.06 37.97 -4.78
N PHE A 344 -38.73 38.55 -3.78
CA PHE A 344 -40.18 38.84 -3.85
C PHE A 344 -40.54 40.32 -4.04
N ASN A 345 -39.69 41.30 -3.69
CA ASN A 345 -39.99 42.72 -3.84
C ASN A 345 -39.87 43.18 -5.31
N ARG A 346 -40.81 42.77 -6.16
CA ARG A 346 -40.77 42.91 -7.63
C ARG A 346 -41.62 44.07 -8.15
N HIS A 347 -41.34 44.49 -9.38
CA HIS A 347 -42.29 45.25 -10.17
C HIS A 347 -43.42 44.32 -10.62
N ARG A 348 -44.68 44.72 -10.39
CA ARG A 348 -45.88 43.93 -10.71
C ARG A 348 -46.69 44.65 -11.77
N GLY A 349 -46.60 44.20 -13.03
CA GLY A 349 -47.35 44.81 -14.14
C GLY A 349 -48.87 44.67 -14.01
N ASP A 350 -49.32 43.81 -13.12
CA ASP A 350 -50.72 43.58 -12.77
C ASP A 350 -51.19 44.44 -11.57
N ALA A 351 -50.35 45.27 -10.96
CA ALA A 351 -50.73 46.17 -9.86
C ALA A 351 -51.10 47.59 -10.37
N LYS A 352 -52.20 48.17 -9.86
CA LYS A 352 -52.71 49.50 -10.23
C LYS A 352 -52.23 50.62 -9.29
N SER A 353 -51.63 50.27 -8.16
CA SER A 353 -51.01 51.20 -7.20
C SER A 353 -49.78 50.56 -6.54
N GLU A 354 -48.94 51.38 -5.91
CA GLU A 354 -47.79 50.89 -5.12
C GLU A 354 -48.24 50.04 -3.94
N GLU A 355 -49.38 50.37 -3.32
CA GLU A 355 -50.02 49.55 -2.28
C GLU A 355 -50.41 48.17 -2.80
N GLU A 356 -51.02 48.10 -4.00
CA GLU A 356 -51.38 46.81 -4.63
C GLU A 356 -50.13 46.00 -5.03
N ARG A 357 -49.03 46.67 -5.41
CA ARG A 357 -47.74 46.01 -5.71
C ARG A 357 -47.18 45.36 -4.45
N VAL A 358 -47.11 46.13 -3.35
CA VAL A 358 -46.65 45.66 -2.05
C VAL A 358 -47.50 44.48 -1.60
N GLU A 359 -48.83 44.60 -1.63
CA GLU A 359 -49.75 43.51 -1.23
C GLU A 359 -49.47 42.21 -2.02
N LYS A 360 -49.27 42.30 -3.34
CA LYS A 360 -48.96 41.14 -4.19
C LYS A 360 -47.58 40.54 -3.92
N CYS A 361 -46.59 41.37 -3.62
CA CYS A 361 -45.24 40.91 -3.25
C CYS A 361 -45.26 40.20 -1.90
N VAL A 362 -45.96 40.77 -0.90
CA VAL A 362 -46.17 40.14 0.41
C VAL A 362 -46.88 38.81 0.26
N ARG A 363 -47.95 38.74 -0.56
CA ARG A 363 -48.68 37.49 -0.81
C ARG A 363 -47.81 36.42 -1.46
N SER A 364 -46.94 36.81 -2.41
CA SER A 364 -46.01 35.86 -3.04
C SER A 364 -44.99 35.31 -2.04
N PHE A 365 -44.48 36.16 -1.15
CA PHE A 365 -43.62 35.74 -0.05
C PHE A 365 -44.36 34.85 0.95
N GLU A 366 -45.60 35.20 1.33
CA GLU A 366 -46.45 34.39 2.21
C GLU A 366 -46.69 32.99 1.63
N GLU A 367 -47.03 32.88 0.35
CA GLU A 367 -47.24 31.59 -0.32
C GLU A 367 -45.95 30.75 -0.34
N ALA A 368 -44.81 31.35 -0.68
CA ALA A 368 -43.52 30.65 -0.70
C ALA A 368 -43.09 30.20 0.69
N LEU A 369 -43.20 31.09 1.69
CA LEU A 369 -42.85 30.79 3.07
C LEU A 369 -43.78 29.74 3.69
N ASN A 370 -45.07 29.77 3.35
CA ASN A 370 -46.01 28.73 3.76
C ASN A 370 -45.64 27.36 3.16
N ASN A 371 -45.21 27.31 1.90
CA ASN A 371 -44.71 26.07 1.30
C ASN A 371 -43.45 25.56 2.02
N LYS A 372 -42.52 26.44 2.38
CA LYS A 372 -41.36 26.06 3.21
C LYS A 372 -41.76 25.58 4.61
N ASN A 373 -42.75 26.18 5.24
CA ASN A 373 -43.30 25.67 6.49
C ASN A 373 -43.91 24.26 6.32
N LEU A 374 -44.55 23.95 5.18
CA LEU A 374 -45.06 22.61 4.89
C LEU A 374 -43.92 21.60 4.66
N GLU A 375 -42.85 22.00 3.97
CA GLU A 375 -41.63 21.18 3.81
C GLU A 375 -40.98 20.90 5.17
N ALA A 376 -40.81 21.92 6.01
CA ALA A 376 -40.27 21.81 7.36
C ALA A 376 -41.13 20.91 8.27
N ALA A 377 -42.46 20.99 8.16
CA ALA A 377 -43.36 20.09 8.89
C ALA A 377 -43.21 18.63 8.42
N ARG A 378 -43.01 18.41 7.12
CA ARG A 378 -42.76 17.08 6.58
C ARG A 378 -41.42 16.52 7.08
N GLU A 379 -40.35 17.30 7.04
CA GLU A 379 -39.03 16.91 7.57
C GLU A 379 -39.12 16.54 9.05
N SER A 380 -39.78 17.37 9.85
CA SER A 380 -40.06 17.08 11.26
C SER A 380 -40.78 15.74 11.44
N TRP A 381 -41.80 15.46 10.62
CA TRP A 381 -42.53 14.20 10.70
C TRP A 381 -41.69 12.98 10.28
N GLU A 382 -40.79 13.14 9.30
CA GLU A 382 -39.84 12.07 8.93
C GLU A 382 -38.90 11.73 10.11
N VAL A 383 -38.40 12.74 10.84
CA VAL A 383 -37.60 12.57 12.06
C VAL A 383 -38.39 11.86 13.17
N ILE A 384 -39.65 12.27 13.39
CA ILE A 384 -40.53 11.67 14.41
C ILE A 384 -40.84 10.21 14.10
N LEU A 385 -41.11 9.88 12.84
CA LEU A 385 -41.39 8.50 12.42
C LEU A 385 -40.15 7.61 12.55
N ALA A 386 -38.95 8.13 12.26
CA ALA A 386 -37.71 7.42 12.56
C ALA A 386 -37.56 7.16 14.07
N GLY A 387 -37.86 8.17 14.89
CA GLY A 387 -37.92 8.05 16.36
C GLY A 387 -38.89 7.01 16.85
N LEU A 388 -40.11 6.99 16.31
CA LEU A 388 -41.12 6.00 16.65
C LEU A 388 -40.64 4.60 16.29
N ALA A 389 -40.07 4.40 15.09
CA ALA A 389 -39.56 3.09 14.68
C ALA A 389 -38.47 2.57 15.63
N ALA A 390 -37.54 3.43 16.04
CA ALA A 390 -36.50 3.07 17.00
C ALA A 390 -37.08 2.71 18.38
N VAL A 391 -38.01 3.53 18.89
CA VAL A 391 -38.72 3.27 20.16
C VAL A 391 -39.49 1.94 20.11
N MET A 392 -40.21 1.67 19.02
CA MET A 392 -40.95 0.42 18.87
C MET A 392 -40.02 -0.80 18.79
N GLY A 393 -38.85 -0.66 18.16
CA GLY A 393 -37.81 -1.69 18.17
C GLY A 393 -37.35 -2.01 19.60
N GLY A 394 -37.08 -0.97 20.41
CA GLY A 394 -36.71 -1.11 21.82
C GLY A 394 -37.81 -1.76 22.67
N ILE A 395 -39.05 -1.31 22.54
CA ILE A 395 -40.21 -1.89 23.26
C ILE A 395 -40.38 -3.36 22.89
N THR A 396 -40.30 -3.69 21.60
CA THR A 396 -40.42 -5.07 21.11
C THR A 396 -39.35 -5.96 21.74
N TYR A 397 -38.09 -5.50 21.73
CA TYR A 397 -36.97 -6.21 22.33
C TYR A 397 -37.17 -6.41 23.84
N GLU A 398 -37.48 -5.35 24.59
CA GLU A 398 -37.54 -5.44 26.06
C GLU A 398 -38.75 -6.22 26.60
N ARG A 399 -39.85 -6.29 25.84
CA ARG A 399 -41.13 -6.81 26.33
C ARG A 399 -41.47 -8.19 25.78
N ILE A 400 -41.25 -8.45 24.49
CA ILE A 400 -41.79 -9.65 23.83
C ILE A 400 -40.76 -10.49 23.08
N ALA A 401 -39.61 -9.94 22.71
CA ALA A 401 -38.59 -10.70 21.97
C ALA A 401 -38.07 -11.89 22.80
N ASP A 402 -37.85 -13.03 22.14
CA ASP A 402 -37.43 -14.25 22.83
C ASP A 402 -36.04 -14.15 23.46
N ASN A 403 -35.15 -13.39 22.83
CA ASN A 403 -33.81 -13.07 23.32
C ASN A 403 -33.76 -11.79 24.18
N GLY A 404 -34.91 -11.16 24.46
CA GLY A 404 -35.01 -9.96 25.27
C GLY A 404 -35.31 -10.25 26.75
N PRO A 405 -35.25 -9.23 27.63
CA PRO A 405 -35.45 -9.38 29.08
C PRO A 405 -36.88 -9.70 29.51
N LYS A 406 -37.88 -9.59 28.62
CA LYS A 406 -39.31 -9.86 28.90
C LYS A 406 -39.82 -9.19 30.18
N LYS A 407 -39.54 -7.88 30.34
CA LYS A 407 -39.84 -7.11 31.57
C LYS A 407 -41.33 -7.05 31.94
N GLY A 408 -42.25 -7.32 31.00
CA GLY A 408 -43.69 -7.43 31.26
C GLY A 408 -44.31 -6.12 31.77
N LEU A 409 -44.49 -6.01 33.09
CA LEU A 409 -45.09 -4.87 33.77
C LEU A 409 -44.35 -3.55 33.47
N VAL A 410 -45.11 -2.51 33.13
CA VAL A 410 -44.61 -1.15 33.02
C VAL A 410 -44.71 -0.47 34.39
N SER A 411 -43.57 -0.10 34.97
CA SER A 411 -43.46 0.55 36.29
C SER A 411 -42.32 1.56 36.30
N PRO A 412 -42.15 2.39 37.36
CA PRO A 412 -40.99 3.27 37.49
C PRO A 412 -39.63 2.53 37.44
N GLU A 413 -39.57 1.29 37.94
CA GLU A 413 -38.38 0.44 37.90
C GLU A 413 -38.15 -0.17 36.51
N ASN A 414 -39.21 -0.39 35.75
CA ASN A 414 -39.19 -0.95 34.40
C ASN A 414 -40.04 -0.07 33.45
N PRO A 415 -39.59 1.16 33.14
CA PRO A 415 -40.38 2.08 32.32
C PRO A 415 -40.57 1.53 30.91
N LEU A 416 -41.62 1.96 30.21
CA LEU A 416 -41.89 1.49 28.85
C LEU A 416 -40.72 1.80 27.90
N THR A 417 -40.16 2.99 28.05
CA THR A 417 -38.98 3.48 27.32
C THR A 417 -37.98 4.05 28.32
N THR A 418 -36.69 3.86 28.07
CA THR A 418 -35.62 4.51 28.84
C THR A 418 -35.66 6.03 28.59
N ASP A 419 -35.55 6.83 29.65
CA ASP A 419 -35.39 8.28 29.55
C ASP A 419 -34.01 8.59 28.93
N TYR A 420 -33.93 9.65 28.12
CA TYR A 420 -32.69 10.08 27.45
C TYR A 420 -32.03 11.24 28.19
N PHE A 421 -32.73 11.84 29.17
CA PHE A 421 -32.24 12.97 29.93
C PHE A 421 -32.38 12.76 31.44
N LEU A 422 -31.41 13.28 32.19
CA LEU A 422 -31.53 13.44 33.63
C LEU A 422 -32.59 14.51 33.92
N HIS A 423 -33.67 14.09 34.59
CA HIS A 423 -34.74 14.97 35.04
C HIS A 423 -34.79 14.97 36.57
N LEU A 424 -34.42 16.09 37.19
CA LEU A 424 -34.38 16.25 38.65
C LEU A 424 -35.64 16.92 39.23
N GLU A 425 -36.48 17.50 38.37
CA GLU A 425 -37.70 18.18 38.79
C GLU A 425 -38.83 17.17 39.06
N ALA A 426 -39.93 17.65 39.63
CA ALA A 426 -41.13 16.83 39.79
C ALA A 426 -41.84 16.62 38.44
N ASP A 427 -42.44 15.44 38.26
CA ASP A 427 -43.30 15.16 37.11
C ASP A 427 -44.54 16.07 37.12
N LEU A 428 -44.66 16.95 36.12
CA LEU A 428 -45.78 17.89 35.92
C LEU A 428 -46.51 17.68 34.59
N GLY A 429 -46.12 16.67 33.82
CA GLY A 429 -46.58 16.40 32.46
C GLY A 429 -45.81 17.20 31.42
N TRP A 430 -45.61 16.62 30.24
CA TRP A 430 -44.61 17.09 29.25
C TRP A 430 -44.82 18.55 28.83
N LYS A 431 -46.08 19.02 28.74
CA LYS A 431 -46.41 20.42 28.40
C LYS A 431 -45.92 21.43 29.43
N SER A 432 -45.97 21.08 30.71
CA SER A 432 -45.48 21.93 31.79
C SER A 432 -43.95 21.88 31.86
N GLU A 433 -43.40 20.68 31.66
CA GLU A 433 -41.97 20.39 31.77
C GLU A 433 -41.15 20.94 30.59
N GLU A 434 -41.75 21.14 29.42
CA GLU A 434 -41.10 21.81 28.27
C GLU A 434 -40.49 23.16 28.68
N LYS A 435 -41.15 23.90 29.59
CA LYS A 435 -40.66 25.20 30.08
C LYS A 435 -39.31 25.10 30.77
N PHE A 436 -38.99 23.95 31.37
CA PHE A 436 -37.71 23.72 32.03
C PHE A 436 -36.55 23.66 31.03
N ALA A 437 -36.81 23.28 29.77
CA ALA A 437 -35.81 23.27 28.71
C ALA A 437 -35.28 24.67 28.35
N TYR A 438 -36.05 25.71 28.68
CA TYR A 438 -35.74 27.11 28.38
C TYR A 438 -35.37 27.94 29.62
N ASP A 439 -35.61 27.41 30.84
CA ASP A 439 -35.22 28.07 32.08
C ASP A 439 -33.72 27.83 32.35
N PRO A 440 -32.84 28.85 32.35
CA PRO A 440 -31.41 28.66 32.54
C PRO A 440 -31.03 27.94 33.83
N GLU A 441 -31.83 28.10 34.91
CA GLU A 441 -31.54 27.47 36.19
C GLU A 441 -31.88 25.98 36.20
N LYS A 442 -32.78 25.53 35.31
CA LYS A 442 -33.21 24.14 35.22
C LYS A 442 -32.58 23.41 34.04
N SER A 443 -32.53 24.05 32.88
CA SER A 443 -32.02 23.51 31.61
C SER A 443 -30.55 23.06 31.70
N LYS A 444 -29.74 23.67 32.57
CA LYS A 444 -28.36 23.23 32.86
C LYS A 444 -28.29 21.83 33.48
N PHE A 445 -29.35 21.38 34.16
CA PHE A 445 -29.44 20.06 34.78
C PHE A 445 -30.23 19.04 33.96
N LEU A 446 -30.81 19.44 32.82
CA LEU A 446 -31.44 18.54 31.86
C LEU A 446 -30.35 17.93 30.97
N MET A 447 -29.59 17.01 31.55
CA MET A 447 -28.37 16.44 30.96
C MET A 447 -28.68 15.20 30.12
N ALA A 448 -28.13 15.12 28.92
CA ALA A 448 -28.30 13.99 28.03
C ALA A 448 -27.52 12.76 28.52
N PHE A 449 -28.16 11.59 28.49
CA PHE A 449 -27.51 10.31 28.78
C PHE A 449 -26.68 9.81 27.60
N ASN A 450 -25.67 9.00 27.91
CA ASN A 450 -24.79 8.37 26.94
C ASN A 450 -25.38 7.03 26.44
N GLY A 451 -24.70 6.42 25.48
CA GLY A 451 -25.08 5.14 24.91
C GLY A 451 -24.19 4.79 23.74
N TRP A 452 -24.72 3.96 22.86
CA TRP A 452 -24.13 3.68 21.55
C TRP A 452 -25.18 3.72 20.45
N VAL A 453 -24.74 4.02 19.23
CA VAL A 453 -25.61 4.16 18.07
C VAL A 453 -25.21 3.09 17.05
N MET A 454 -26.19 2.29 16.63
CA MET A 454 -25.95 1.25 15.64
C MET A 454 -25.48 1.87 14.32
N SER A 455 -24.33 1.42 13.81
CA SER A 455 -23.78 1.85 12.51
C SER A 455 -23.51 3.36 12.37
N SER A 456 -23.33 4.11 13.47
CA SER A 456 -22.92 5.52 13.39
C SER A 456 -21.48 5.66 12.93
N ASP A 457 -21.17 6.77 12.25
CA ASP A 457 -19.80 7.17 11.96
C ASP A 457 -19.07 7.49 13.28
N PRO A 458 -18.12 6.65 13.74
CA PRO A 458 -17.44 6.84 15.02
C PRO A 458 -16.51 8.06 15.02
N MET A 459 -16.21 8.62 13.85
CA MET A 459 -15.43 9.86 13.73
C MET A 459 -16.25 11.10 14.08
N LYS A 460 -17.59 10.98 14.15
CA LYS A 460 -18.51 12.06 14.49
C LYS A 460 -19.10 11.84 15.86
N ASN A 461 -19.16 12.91 16.64
CA ASN A 461 -19.82 12.88 17.94
C ASN A 461 -21.34 12.97 17.76
N PHE A 462 -22.05 11.87 18.10
CA PHE A 462 -23.50 11.76 17.96
C PHE A 462 -24.31 12.72 18.84
N ALA A 463 -23.68 13.38 19.82
CA ALA A 463 -24.35 14.39 20.65
C ALA A 463 -24.44 15.77 20.01
N LEU A 464 -23.74 15.99 18.89
CA LEU A 464 -23.78 17.26 18.17
C LEU A 464 -25.04 17.38 17.30
N LYS A 465 -25.40 18.63 16.98
CA LYS A 465 -26.65 19.00 16.31
C LYS A 465 -26.87 18.28 14.97
N GLU A 466 -25.80 18.02 14.23
CA GLU A 466 -25.84 17.42 12.90
C GLU A 466 -26.31 15.97 12.93
N SER A 467 -26.18 15.30 14.08
CA SER A 467 -26.51 13.87 14.21
C SER A 467 -27.99 13.61 14.43
N GLN A 468 -28.70 14.52 15.12
CA GLN A 468 -30.09 14.36 15.57
C GLN A 468 -30.43 13.04 16.30
N VAL A 469 -29.44 12.29 16.78
CA VAL A 469 -29.62 10.94 17.36
C VAL A 469 -30.55 10.93 18.56
N TYR A 470 -30.49 11.95 19.42
CA TYR A 470 -31.38 12.08 20.58
C TYR A 470 -32.84 12.30 20.17
N LEU A 471 -33.07 13.11 19.12
CA LEU A 471 -34.41 13.41 18.62
C LEU A 471 -35.00 12.21 17.84
N ARG A 472 -34.17 11.54 17.03
CA ARG A 472 -34.51 10.32 16.29
C ARG A 472 -34.53 9.06 17.15
N ARG A 473 -34.23 9.15 18.45
CA ARG A 473 -34.23 8.02 19.41
C ARG A 473 -33.39 6.82 18.95
N GLU A 474 -32.36 7.04 18.14
CA GLU A 474 -31.48 5.99 17.58
C GLU A 474 -30.40 5.53 18.56
N LEU A 475 -30.24 6.23 19.69
CA LEU A 475 -29.32 5.86 20.75
C LEU A 475 -29.87 4.66 21.53
N VAL A 476 -29.07 3.59 21.66
CA VAL A 476 -29.29 2.58 22.70
C VAL A 476 -28.82 3.19 24.01
N CYS A 477 -29.75 3.82 24.72
CA CYS A 477 -29.47 4.72 25.83
C CYS A 477 -29.16 3.99 27.15
N TRP A 478 -28.11 4.44 27.84
CA TRP A 478 -27.77 4.01 29.20
C TRP A 478 -28.33 5.01 30.22
N GLY A 479 -29.55 4.74 30.70
CA GLY A 479 -30.28 5.64 31.62
C GLY A 479 -29.68 5.81 33.03
N ASP A 480 -28.47 5.30 33.25
CA ASP A 480 -27.66 5.50 34.45
C ASP A 480 -26.43 6.41 34.22
N SER A 481 -26.12 6.75 32.96
CA SER A 481 -24.85 7.36 32.57
C SER A 481 -25.07 8.66 31.78
N VAL A 482 -24.63 9.80 32.32
CA VAL A 482 -24.66 11.14 31.68
C VAL A 482 -23.50 11.29 30.71
N LYS A 483 -23.75 11.77 29.49
CA LYS A 483 -22.71 11.97 28.47
C LYS A 483 -21.91 13.25 28.74
N LEU A 484 -20.59 13.10 28.70
CA LEU A 484 -19.65 14.18 28.96
C LEU A 484 -19.39 15.05 27.72
N ASN A 485 -19.39 16.37 27.92
CA ASN A 485 -19.15 17.39 26.90
C ASN A 485 -17.75 17.98 27.09
N TYR A 486 -16.80 17.58 26.24
CA TYR A 486 -15.43 18.10 26.24
C TYR A 486 -15.23 19.33 25.34
N GLY A 487 -16.20 19.63 24.48
CA GLY A 487 -16.04 20.55 23.36
C GLY A 487 -14.97 20.13 22.35
N ASN A 488 -14.52 21.10 21.55
CA ASN A 488 -13.51 20.90 20.50
C ASN A 488 -12.08 21.07 21.03
N LYS A 489 -11.92 21.80 22.14
CA LYS A 489 -10.62 22.11 22.77
C LYS A 489 -10.78 22.19 24.29
N GLU A 490 -9.65 22.10 25.00
CA GLU A 490 -9.60 22.15 26.47
C GLU A 490 -10.34 23.36 27.07
N ALA A 491 -10.27 24.52 26.40
CA ALA A 491 -10.91 25.75 26.85
C ALA A 491 -12.45 25.73 26.84
N ASP A 492 -13.06 24.80 26.11
CA ASP A 492 -14.52 24.70 26.01
C ASP A 492 -15.12 24.02 27.25
N SER A 493 -14.34 23.18 27.95
CA SER A 493 -14.76 22.53 29.22
C SER A 493 -13.56 22.31 30.16
N PRO A 494 -12.97 23.39 30.70
CA PRO A 494 -11.68 23.34 31.38
C PRO A 494 -11.65 22.42 32.61
N PHE A 495 -12.73 22.44 33.40
CA PHE A 495 -12.87 21.57 34.56
C PHE A 495 -12.83 20.10 34.16
N LEU A 496 -13.68 19.68 33.20
CA LEU A 496 -13.76 18.30 32.75
C LEU A 496 -12.43 17.79 32.22
N TRP A 497 -11.75 18.58 31.38
CA TRP A 497 -10.45 18.22 30.84
C TRP A 497 -9.41 18.00 31.93
N GLN A 498 -9.33 18.89 32.92
CA GLN A 498 -8.40 18.74 34.04
C GLN A 498 -8.77 17.53 34.92
N TYR A 499 -10.05 17.36 35.24
CA TYR A 499 -10.58 16.26 36.04
C TYR A 499 -10.25 14.89 35.41
N MET A 500 -10.43 14.75 34.09
CA MET A 500 -10.18 13.51 33.35
C MET A 500 -8.70 13.28 33.06
N LYS A 501 -7.91 14.35 32.92
CA LYS A 501 -6.45 14.28 32.83
C LYS A 501 -5.85 13.68 34.09
N GLU A 502 -6.26 14.15 35.26
CA GLU A 502 -5.79 13.66 36.55
C GLU A 502 -6.18 12.19 36.77
N TYR A 503 -7.43 11.83 36.45
CA TYR A 503 -7.89 10.43 36.46
C TYR A 503 -7.01 9.55 35.57
N THR A 504 -6.76 9.97 34.33
CA THR A 504 -5.94 9.22 33.37
C THR A 504 -4.49 9.06 33.83
N GLN A 505 -3.91 10.11 34.42
CA GLN A 505 -2.55 10.06 34.99
C GLN A 505 -2.45 9.14 36.20
N GLN A 506 -3.47 9.14 37.06
CA GLN A 506 -3.54 8.24 38.21
C GLN A 506 -3.61 6.79 37.74
N ALA A 507 -4.49 6.47 36.78
CA ALA A 507 -4.58 5.13 36.20
C ALA A 507 -3.24 4.68 35.58
N ALA A 508 -2.60 5.54 34.76
CA ALA A 508 -1.30 5.23 34.15
C ALA A 508 -0.14 5.05 35.15
N ARG A 509 -0.23 5.69 36.32
CA ARG A 509 0.75 5.56 37.42
C ARG A 509 0.61 4.22 38.13
N ILE A 510 -0.63 3.80 38.39
CA ILE A 510 -0.93 2.58 39.15
C ILE A 510 -0.79 1.35 38.26
N PHE A 511 -1.33 1.38 37.05
CA PHE A 511 -1.48 0.23 36.15
C PHE A 511 -0.42 0.20 35.04
N HIS A 512 -0.22 -0.98 34.47
CA HIS A 512 0.73 -1.26 33.38
C HIS A 512 0.11 -1.04 31.99
N GLY A 513 -1.22 -0.99 31.92
CA GLY A 513 -1.98 -0.73 30.71
C GLY A 513 -3.36 -0.16 30.99
N LEU A 514 -4.03 0.27 29.93
CA LEU A 514 -5.40 0.79 29.95
C LEU A 514 -6.26 0.03 28.93
N ARG A 515 -7.49 -0.31 29.32
CA ARG A 515 -8.56 -0.74 28.40
C ARG A 515 -9.49 0.44 28.17
N ILE A 516 -9.65 0.87 26.92
CA ILE A 516 -10.56 1.98 26.59
C ILE A 516 -11.95 1.41 26.39
N ASP A 517 -12.83 1.68 27.34
CA ASP A 517 -14.25 1.32 27.24
C ASP A 517 -14.93 2.14 26.15
N ASN A 518 -15.74 1.46 25.33
CA ASN A 518 -16.51 2.07 24.25
C ASN A 518 -15.71 3.16 23.50
N ALA A 519 -14.54 2.79 22.96
CA ALA A 519 -13.59 3.74 22.37
C ALA A 519 -14.22 4.52 21.20
N HIS A 520 -15.12 3.87 20.45
CA HIS A 520 -15.88 4.46 19.36
C HIS A 520 -16.93 5.49 19.82
N GLY A 521 -17.38 5.44 21.08
CA GLY A 521 -18.28 6.44 21.68
C GLY A 521 -17.55 7.64 22.31
N THR A 522 -16.21 7.60 22.36
CA THR A 522 -15.37 8.71 22.85
C THR A 522 -14.90 9.56 21.65
N PRO A 523 -15.10 10.89 21.65
CA PRO A 523 -14.58 11.73 20.59
C PRO A 523 -13.07 11.53 20.42
N ILE A 524 -12.64 11.25 19.18
CA ILE A 524 -11.27 10.76 18.94
C ILE A 524 -10.19 11.73 19.43
N HIS A 525 -10.39 13.05 19.31
CA HIS A 525 -9.43 14.05 19.78
C HIS A 525 -9.27 14.04 21.32
N VAL A 526 -10.32 13.67 22.04
CA VAL A 526 -10.29 13.48 23.50
C VAL A 526 -9.43 12.27 23.84
N ALA A 527 -9.73 11.13 23.24
CA ALA A 527 -8.98 9.89 23.47
C ALA A 527 -7.50 10.03 23.09
N GLU A 528 -7.17 10.69 21.97
CA GLU A 528 -5.78 10.98 21.56
C GLU A 528 -5.02 11.74 22.65
N LYS A 529 -5.65 12.79 23.18
CA LYS A 529 -5.02 13.68 24.16
C LYS A 529 -4.86 13.00 25.52
N LEU A 530 -5.88 12.29 25.99
CA LEU A 530 -5.81 11.57 27.27
C LEU A 530 -4.81 10.41 27.21
N LEU A 531 -4.73 9.65 26.11
CA LEU A 531 -3.69 8.64 25.93
C LEU A 531 -2.28 9.24 25.88
N LYS A 532 -2.11 10.42 25.28
CA LYS A 532 -0.82 11.12 25.33
C LYS A 532 -0.42 11.43 26.77
N THR A 533 -1.35 11.93 27.58
CA THR A 533 -1.12 12.16 29.01
C THR A 533 -0.81 10.86 29.77
N ALA A 534 -1.44 9.74 29.42
CA ALA A 534 -1.09 8.43 29.99
C ALA A 534 0.36 8.04 29.64
N ARG A 535 0.77 8.23 28.38
CA ARG A 535 2.13 7.93 27.90
C ARG A 535 3.20 8.84 28.49
N GLU A 536 2.87 10.07 28.86
CA GLU A 536 3.77 10.96 29.61
C GLU A 536 4.12 10.38 31.00
N VAL A 537 3.19 9.65 31.62
CA VAL A 537 3.42 8.97 32.90
C VAL A 537 4.11 7.62 32.71
N ARG A 538 3.66 6.84 31.73
CA ARG A 538 4.20 5.51 31.40
C ARG A 538 4.37 5.36 29.89
N PRO A 539 5.57 5.57 29.33
CA PRO A 539 5.80 5.57 27.88
C PRO A 539 5.41 4.26 27.18
N ASP A 540 5.69 3.11 27.81
CA ASP A 540 5.35 1.77 27.30
C ASP A 540 4.01 1.25 27.84
N ILE A 541 3.05 2.14 28.13
CA ILE A 541 1.71 1.72 28.59
C ILE A 541 1.01 0.87 27.52
N TYR A 542 0.58 -0.33 27.91
CA TYR A 542 -0.19 -1.20 27.02
C TYR A 542 -1.61 -0.65 26.85
N VAL A 543 -2.08 -0.49 25.62
CA VAL A 543 -3.43 0.03 25.36
C VAL A 543 -4.19 -0.97 24.53
N PHE A 544 -5.33 -1.43 25.05
CA PHE A 544 -6.30 -2.16 24.24
C PHE A 544 -7.67 -1.50 24.31
N ALA A 545 -8.49 -1.74 23.30
CA ALA A 545 -9.76 -1.04 23.17
C ALA A 545 -10.86 -1.99 22.71
N GLU A 546 -12.04 -1.74 23.26
CA GLU A 546 -13.29 -2.20 22.68
C GLU A 546 -13.68 -1.24 21.55
N LEU A 547 -13.58 -1.74 20.31
CA LEU A 547 -13.80 -0.94 19.12
C LEU A 547 -14.56 -1.77 18.09
N PHE A 548 -15.85 -1.48 17.97
CA PHE A 548 -16.77 -2.16 17.06
C PHE A 548 -17.34 -1.15 16.07
N THR A 549 -16.52 -0.72 15.11
CA THR A 549 -17.03 0.17 14.06
C THR A 549 -17.68 -0.63 12.93
N GLY A 550 -18.51 0.01 12.12
CA GLY A 550 -19.10 -0.62 10.94
C GLY A 550 -18.11 -0.93 9.80
N SER A 551 -16.82 -0.62 9.95
CA SER A 551 -15.82 -0.87 8.91
C SER A 551 -14.39 -1.01 9.44
N GLU A 552 -13.62 -1.97 8.90
CA GLU A 552 -12.18 -2.12 9.21
C GLU A 552 -11.37 -0.84 8.90
N HIS A 553 -11.84 -0.03 7.94
CA HIS A 553 -11.22 1.27 7.63
C HIS A 553 -11.26 2.22 8.84
N ALA A 554 -12.43 2.37 9.47
CA ALA A 554 -12.59 3.22 10.65
C ALA A 554 -11.88 2.64 11.87
N ASP A 555 -11.92 1.31 12.07
CA ASP A 555 -11.14 0.64 13.12
C ASP A 555 -9.65 1.00 13.01
N ASN A 556 -9.10 0.90 11.80
CA ASN A 556 -7.69 1.18 11.56
C ASN A 556 -7.33 2.66 11.76
N MET A 557 -8.23 3.59 11.44
CA MET A 557 -8.03 5.00 11.74
C MET A 557 -7.92 5.24 13.25
N PHE A 558 -8.79 4.62 14.06
CA PHE A 558 -8.72 4.69 15.52
C PHE A 558 -7.43 4.05 16.05
N VAL A 559 -7.06 2.86 15.57
CA VAL A 559 -5.81 2.19 15.97
C VAL A 559 -4.60 3.07 15.69
N ASN A 560 -4.52 3.62 14.47
CA ASN A 560 -3.44 4.50 14.07
C ASN A 560 -3.45 5.77 14.91
N ARG A 561 -4.55 6.50 15.03
CA ARG A 561 -4.58 7.80 15.71
C ARG A 561 -4.35 7.72 17.22
N LEU A 562 -4.98 6.74 17.87
CA LEU A 562 -4.88 6.55 19.32
C LEU A 562 -3.59 5.83 19.73
N GLY A 563 -3.00 5.07 18.81
CA GLY A 563 -1.87 4.21 19.10
C GLY A 563 -2.28 2.96 19.91
N ILE A 564 -3.43 2.38 19.58
CA ILE A 564 -3.93 1.17 20.26
C ILE A 564 -2.96 0.03 19.99
N SER A 565 -2.46 -0.59 21.07
CA SER A 565 -1.55 -1.73 21.00
C SER A 565 -2.28 -3.01 20.64
N SER A 566 -3.54 -3.19 21.06
CA SER A 566 -4.34 -4.37 20.70
C SER A 566 -5.83 -4.07 20.59
N LEU A 567 -6.49 -4.67 19.60
CA LEU A 567 -7.95 -4.66 19.49
C LEU A 567 -8.52 -5.92 20.11
N ILE A 568 -9.58 -5.76 20.91
CA ILE A 568 -10.34 -6.90 21.42
C ILE A 568 -10.96 -7.65 20.25
N ARG A 569 -10.82 -8.98 20.26
CA ARG A 569 -11.49 -9.93 19.37
C ARG A 569 -12.18 -10.96 20.25
N GLU A 570 -13.36 -11.44 19.86
CA GLU A 570 -14.16 -12.34 20.71
C GLU A 570 -14.43 -13.66 20.01
N ALA A 571 -14.11 -14.77 20.67
CA ALA A 571 -14.35 -16.11 20.13
C ALA A 571 -15.84 -16.41 20.01
N GLN A 572 -16.67 -15.82 20.88
CA GLN A 572 -18.13 -15.97 20.84
C GLN A 572 -18.79 -15.33 19.60
N SER A 573 -18.07 -14.51 18.83
CA SER A 573 -18.55 -14.02 17.54
C SER A 573 -18.60 -15.12 16.45
N ALA A 574 -17.85 -16.21 16.64
CA ALA A 574 -17.97 -17.38 15.77
C ALA A 574 -19.28 -18.12 16.06
N HIS A 575 -20.00 -18.45 14.99
CA HIS A 575 -21.25 -19.22 15.04
C HIS A 575 -21.02 -20.73 14.92
N ASP A 576 -19.84 -21.16 14.46
CA ASP A 576 -19.43 -22.56 14.37
C ASP A 576 -17.91 -22.73 14.57
N SER A 577 -17.47 -23.99 14.59
CA SER A 577 -16.07 -24.36 14.77
C SER A 577 -15.16 -23.85 13.64
N HIS A 578 -15.66 -23.80 12.40
CA HIS A 578 -14.89 -23.39 11.24
C HIS A 578 -14.58 -21.90 11.29
N GLU A 579 -15.58 -21.07 11.62
CA GLU A 579 -15.42 -19.64 11.77
C GLU A 579 -14.46 -19.31 12.93
N GLN A 580 -14.50 -20.06 14.03
CA GLN A 580 -13.53 -19.89 15.11
C GLN A 580 -12.10 -20.22 14.65
N GLY A 581 -11.91 -21.29 13.88
CA GLY A 581 -10.64 -21.60 13.24
C GLY A 581 -10.15 -20.48 12.30
N ARG A 582 -11.05 -19.89 11.52
CA ARG A 582 -10.75 -18.74 10.63
C ARG A 582 -10.29 -17.51 11.42
N LEU A 583 -10.91 -17.23 12.57
CA LEU A 583 -10.49 -16.12 13.44
C LEU A 583 -9.09 -16.36 14.03
N VAL A 584 -8.80 -17.60 14.48
CA VAL A 584 -7.46 -17.98 14.93
C VAL A 584 -6.44 -17.79 13.81
N TYR A 585 -6.73 -18.22 12.58
CA TYR A 585 -5.82 -18.00 11.44
C TYR A 585 -5.62 -16.51 11.13
N ARG A 586 -6.69 -15.72 11.09
CA ARG A 586 -6.64 -14.29 10.72
C ARG A 586 -5.83 -13.45 11.70
N TYR A 587 -5.94 -13.73 13.00
CA TYR A 587 -5.29 -12.93 14.04
C TYR A 587 -4.03 -13.61 14.63
N GLY A 588 -3.83 -14.89 14.34
CA GLY A 588 -2.84 -15.73 15.01
C GLY A 588 -1.44 -15.74 14.42
N GLY A 589 -1.06 -14.79 13.55
CA GLY A 589 0.32 -14.63 13.09
C GLY A 589 0.54 -14.95 11.62
N ASP A 590 1.81 -15.22 11.26
CA ASP A 590 2.20 -15.49 9.88
C ASP A 590 1.81 -16.91 9.43
N CYS A 591 1.68 -17.15 8.13
CA CYS A 591 1.44 -18.51 7.64
C CYS A 591 2.68 -19.41 7.83
N VAL A 592 2.46 -20.69 8.12
CA VAL A 592 3.55 -21.68 8.09
C VAL A 592 4.23 -21.70 6.73
N GLY A 593 5.56 -21.60 6.72
CA GLY A 593 6.35 -21.52 5.49
C GLY A 593 6.41 -20.13 4.86
N ALA A 594 5.95 -19.09 5.57
CA ALA A 594 6.12 -17.71 5.13
C ALA A 594 7.57 -17.39 4.75
N PHE A 595 7.75 -16.58 3.71
CA PHE A 595 9.07 -16.28 3.17
C PHE A 595 9.90 -15.45 4.14
N LYS A 596 11.22 -15.72 4.18
CA LYS A 596 12.13 -14.95 5.04
C LYS A 596 12.26 -13.52 4.51
N GLN A 597 11.94 -12.59 5.39
CA GLN A 597 11.88 -11.18 5.03
C GLN A 597 13.26 -10.53 5.19
N LYS A 598 13.57 -9.56 4.30
CA LYS A 598 14.83 -8.78 4.38
C LYS A 598 14.75 -7.79 5.55
N SER A 599 15.87 -7.59 6.27
CA SER A 599 15.95 -6.62 7.37
C SER A 599 15.64 -5.19 6.90
N ALA A 600 16.06 -4.82 5.69
CA ALA A 600 15.62 -3.62 5.01
C ALA A 600 14.57 -3.95 3.93
N ARG A 601 13.31 -3.59 4.18
CA ARG A 601 12.18 -3.86 3.28
C ARG A 601 11.11 -2.77 3.35
N LEU A 602 10.14 -2.81 2.44
CA LEU A 602 8.95 -1.96 2.52
C LEU A 602 8.22 -2.22 3.85
N ALA A 603 7.70 -1.16 4.46
CA ALA A 603 6.88 -1.26 5.66
C ALA A 603 5.55 -1.95 5.29
N PRO A 604 5.31 -3.20 5.74
CA PRO A 604 4.15 -3.97 5.30
C PRO A 604 2.86 -3.33 5.82
N LYS A 605 1.80 -3.43 5.02
CA LYS A 605 0.44 -3.24 5.53
C LYS A 605 0.16 -4.38 6.51
N SER A 606 -0.37 -4.05 7.69
CA SER A 606 -0.56 -5.03 8.76
C SER A 606 -1.97 -4.96 9.33
N ILE A 607 -2.41 -6.05 9.95
CA ILE A 607 -3.64 -6.08 10.76
C ILE A 607 -3.28 -5.60 12.17
N ALA A 608 -4.20 -4.87 12.81
CA ALA A 608 -4.09 -4.53 14.23
C ALA A 608 -3.82 -5.79 15.05
N HIS A 609 -2.87 -5.72 16.00
CA HIS A 609 -2.62 -6.83 16.91
C HIS A 609 -3.88 -7.13 17.73
N GLY A 610 -4.20 -8.40 17.94
CA GLY A 610 -5.41 -8.84 18.63
C GLY A 610 -5.17 -9.15 20.10
N LEU A 611 -6.16 -8.85 20.95
CA LEU A 611 -6.38 -9.50 22.23
C LEU A 611 -7.61 -10.40 22.07
N PHE A 612 -7.38 -11.69 21.86
CA PHE A 612 -8.43 -12.64 21.54
C PHE A 612 -9.03 -13.23 22.82
N LEU A 613 -10.25 -12.83 23.15
CA LEU A 613 -10.98 -13.27 24.33
C LEU A 613 -11.86 -14.47 23.99
N ASP A 614 -11.80 -15.53 24.80
CA ASP A 614 -12.78 -16.63 24.71
C ASP A 614 -14.17 -16.15 25.15
N GLN A 615 -14.22 -15.39 26.24
CA GLN A 615 -15.39 -14.68 26.74
C GLN A 615 -14.99 -13.28 27.21
N SER A 616 -15.65 -12.24 26.69
CA SER A 616 -15.63 -10.91 27.30
C SER A 616 -16.64 -10.81 28.44
N HIS A 617 -16.53 -9.78 29.27
CA HIS A 617 -17.48 -9.57 30.37
C HIS A 617 -18.87 -9.14 29.90
N ASP A 618 -19.04 -8.79 28.62
CA ASP A 618 -20.34 -8.48 28.00
C ASP A 618 -20.97 -9.71 27.34
N ASN A 619 -20.18 -10.76 27.07
CA ASN A 619 -20.69 -11.96 26.45
C ASN A 619 -21.52 -12.81 27.42
N PRO A 620 -22.63 -13.42 26.96
CA PRO A 620 -23.36 -14.42 27.73
C PRO A 620 -22.48 -15.63 28.05
N SER A 621 -22.91 -16.44 29.03
CA SER A 621 -22.16 -17.64 29.37
C SER A 621 -22.16 -18.65 28.21
N PRO A 622 -20.99 -19.14 27.76
CA PRO A 622 -20.87 -20.12 26.69
C PRO A 622 -21.55 -21.46 27.04
N ILE A 623 -21.80 -21.72 28.32
CA ILE A 623 -22.59 -22.87 28.78
C ILE A 623 -24.01 -22.84 28.19
N HIS A 624 -24.60 -21.64 28.05
CA HIS A 624 -25.95 -21.47 27.53
C HIS A 624 -25.99 -21.34 26.01
N THR A 625 -25.06 -20.58 25.43
CA THR A 625 -25.00 -20.30 23.99
C THR A 625 -24.40 -21.44 23.17
N ARG A 626 -23.52 -22.23 23.78
CA ARG A 626 -22.88 -23.41 23.18
C ARG A 626 -23.13 -24.62 24.08
N SER A 627 -22.14 -25.00 24.86
CA SER A 627 -22.12 -26.17 25.73
C SER A 627 -20.98 -26.03 26.74
N PRO A 628 -21.11 -26.57 27.98
CA PRO A 628 -19.98 -26.71 28.90
C PRO A 628 -18.78 -27.44 28.30
N PHE A 629 -19.02 -28.37 27.37
CA PHE A 629 -17.94 -29.10 26.70
C PHE A 629 -17.15 -28.25 25.71
N ASP A 630 -17.64 -27.10 25.26
CA ASP A 630 -16.89 -26.23 24.32
C ASP A 630 -15.82 -25.37 25.02
N ILE A 631 -15.91 -25.23 26.34
CA ILE A 631 -15.08 -24.29 27.11
C ILE A 631 -13.58 -24.62 27.00
N LEU A 632 -13.21 -25.89 27.17
CA LEU A 632 -11.83 -26.36 27.05
C LEU A 632 -11.31 -26.33 25.59
N PRO A 633 -12.03 -26.87 24.58
CA PRO A 633 -11.66 -26.74 23.17
C PRO A 633 -11.39 -25.30 22.72
N THR A 634 -12.30 -24.37 23.05
CA THR A 634 -12.16 -22.94 22.69
C THR A 634 -10.92 -22.33 23.34
N ALA A 635 -10.70 -22.60 24.62
CA ALA A 635 -9.50 -22.18 25.36
C ALA A 635 -8.20 -22.65 24.68
N ALA A 636 -8.18 -23.91 24.26
CA ALA A 636 -7.04 -24.53 23.60
C ALA A 636 -6.81 -23.98 22.19
N MET A 637 -7.88 -23.66 21.45
CA MET A 637 -7.76 -23.04 20.14
C MET A 637 -7.13 -21.64 20.23
N LEU A 638 -7.58 -20.81 21.18
CA LEU A 638 -7.05 -19.46 21.37
C LEU A 638 -5.59 -19.48 21.81
N THR A 639 -5.21 -20.41 22.69
CA THR A 639 -3.82 -20.64 23.14
C THR A 639 -2.83 -20.78 21.98
N MET A 640 -3.29 -21.31 20.85
CA MET A 640 -2.46 -21.54 19.66
C MET A 640 -2.40 -20.36 18.70
N ALA A 641 -3.18 -19.29 18.91
CA ALA A 641 -3.02 -18.05 18.17
C ALA A 641 -1.71 -17.35 18.58
N SER A 642 -0.97 -16.78 17.62
CA SER A 642 0.16 -15.86 17.89
C SER A 642 -0.32 -14.42 18.00
N CYS A 643 -1.09 -14.15 19.04
CA CYS A 643 -1.50 -12.82 19.49
C CYS A 643 -1.80 -12.89 21.00
N ALA A 644 -2.05 -11.76 21.65
CA ALA A 644 -2.53 -11.78 23.03
C ALA A 644 -3.85 -12.57 23.14
N VAL A 645 -4.04 -13.28 24.23
CA VAL A 645 -5.26 -14.02 24.55
C VAL A 645 -5.83 -13.58 25.90
N GLY A 646 -7.11 -13.84 26.13
CA GLY A 646 -7.68 -13.62 27.44
C GLY A 646 -9.04 -14.27 27.67
N SER A 647 -9.53 -14.05 28.88
CA SER A 647 -10.81 -14.59 29.36
C SER A 647 -11.42 -13.68 30.42
N ASN A 648 -12.62 -14.01 30.86
CA ASN A 648 -13.28 -13.40 32.00
C ASN A 648 -13.30 -14.36 33.20
N ARG A 649 -13.14 -13.82 34.41
CA ARG A 649 -13.28 -14.60 35.64
C ARG A 649 -14.67 -15.26 35.68
N GLY A 650 -14.72 -16.58 35.86
CA GLY A 650 -15.93 -17.39 35.80
C GLY A 650 -15.97 -18.38 34.64
N TYR A 651 -15.29 -18.08 33.53
CA TYR A 651 -15.20 -18.99 32.38
C TYR A 651 -14.48 -20.29 32.76
N ASP A 652 -13.30 -20.17 33.37
CA ASP A 652 -12.45 -21.31 33.71
C ASP A 652 -13.07 -22.19 34.82
N GLU A 653 -13.85 -21.61 35.71
CA GLU A 653 -14.52 -22.31 36.81
C GLU A 653 -15.82 -23.00 36.39
N LEU A 654 -16.34 -22.71 35.19
CA LEU A 654 -17.66 -23.09 34.70
C LEU A 654 -18.80 -22.44 35.49
N ILE A 655 -18.74 -21.12 35.72
CA ILE A 655 -19.90 -20.38 36.24
C ILE A 655 -21.02 -20.43 35.20
N ARG A 656 -22.17 -20.95 35.63
CA ARG A 656 -23.28 -21.29 34.74
C ARG A 656 -23.87 -20.04 34.09
N ASP A 657 -24.26 -19.07 34.92
CA ASP A 657 -24.98 -17.89 34.45
C ASP A 657 -24.04 -16.72 34.16
N HIS A 658 -24.52 -15.76 33.36
CA HIS A 658 -23.73 -14.59 32.98
C HIS A 658 -23.50 -13.67 34.19
N ILE A 659 -22.24 -13.30 34.41
CA ILE A 659 -21.82 -12.41 35.50
C ILE A 659 -22.05 -10.96 35.06
N HIS A 660 -23.28 -10.47 35.28
CA HIS A 660 -23.73 -9.20 34.73
C HIS A 660 -23.04 -8.00 35.40
N VAL A 661 -22.53 -7.08 34.57
CA VAL A 661 -21.84 -5.85 35.02
C VAL A 661 -22.67 -4.90 35.89
N VAL A 662 -23.98 -5.10 36.02
CA VAL A 662 -24.91 -4.24 36.78
C VAL A 662 -25.49 -4.98 37.98
N SER A 663 -26.23 -6.06 37.74
CA SER A 663 -27.04 -6.73 38.77
C SER A 663 -26.27 -7.66 39.68
N GLU A 664 -25.12 -8.19 39.27
CA GLU A 664 -24.35 -9.12 40.09
C GLU A 664 -23.73 -8.41 41.30
N LYS A 665 -23.80 -9.08 42.46
CA LYS A 665 -23.32 -8.60 43.76
C LYS A 665 -22.57 -9.68 44.54
N ARG A 666 -22.72 -10.95 44.18
CA ARG A 666 -22.03 -12.07 44.82
C ARG A 666 -20.53 -11.94 44.55
N PRO A 667 -19.67 -11.99 45.57
CA PRO A 667 -18.25 -11.84 45.35
C PRO A 667 -17.65 -13.11 44.72
N TYR A 668 -16.54 -12.97 44.00
CA TYR A 668 -15.85 -14.09 43.35
C TYR A 668 -15.26 -15.06 44.37
N ALA A 669 -15.47 -16.37 44.24
CA ALA A 669 -14.85 -17.36 45.13
C ALA A 669 -13.35 -17.08 45.45
N SER A 670 -12.98 -17.17 46.73
CA SER A 670 -11.60 -16.95 47.21
C SER A 670 -10.78 -18.24 47.12
N TRP A 671 -9.55 -18.16 46.61
CA TRP A 671 -8.65 -19.31 46.53
C TRP A 671 -8.29 -19.90 47.89
N CYS A 672 -8.26 -19.07 48.94
CA CYS A 672 -8.02 -19.50 50.32
C CYS A 672 -9.17 -20.34 50.92
N ARG A 673 -10.29 -20.49 50.20
CA ARG A 673 -11.47 -21.28 50.59
C ARG A 673 -11.69 -22.43 49.61
N PRO A 674 -11.08 -23.62 49.85
CA PRO A 674 -11.07 -24.74 48.89
C PRO A 674 -12.47 -25.28 48.55
N ASP A 675 -13.45 -25.05 49.41
CA ASP A 675 -14.87 -25.39 49.20
C ASP A 675 -15.55 -24.52 48.13
N GLN A 676 -15.03 -23.31 47.91
CA GLN A 676 -15.52 -22.34 46.92
C GLN A 676 -14.82 -22.48 45.57
N VAL A 677 -13.48 -22.46 45.57
CA VAL A 677 -12.68 -22.68 44.35
C VAL A 677 -11.37 -23.35 44.73
N SER A 678 -10.94 -24.28 43.89
CA SER A 678 -9.65 -24.95 44.02
C SER A 678 -9.13 -25.31 42.64
N ARG A 679 -7.93 -25.87 42.58
CA ARG A 679 -7.29 -26.28 41.33
C ARG A 679 -8.13 -27.25 40.48
N SER A 680 -8.96 -28.10 41.09
CA SER A 680 -9.79 -29.07 40.38
C SER A 680 -11.13 -28.51 39.87
N GLN A 681 -11.43 -27.23 40.14
CA GLN A 681 -12.69 -26.62 39.71
C GLN A 681 -12.65 -26.32 38.19
N GLY A 682 -13.68 -26.78 37.48
CA GLY A 682 -13.85 -26.52 36.05
C GLY A 682 -12.65 -26.96 35.21
N ILE A 683 -12.08 -26.03 34.44
CA ILE A 683 -10.90 -26.22 33.60
C ILE A 683 -9.65 -25.52 34.15
N ILE A 684 -9.64 -25.00 35.38
CA ILE A 684 -8.55 -24.19 35.95
C ILE A 684 -7.16 -24.83 35.72
N GLU A 685 -7.03 -26.12 36.07
CA GLU A 685 -5.75 -26.82 35.92
C GLU A 685 -5.29 -26.97 34.46
N GLY A 686 -6.24 -27.14 33.54
CA GLY A 686 -5.99 -27.30 32.11
C GLY A 686 -5.67 -25.96 31.46
N ARG A 687 -6.39 -24.90 31.87
CA ARG A 687 -6.08 -23.53 31.50
C ARG A 687 -4.68 -23.13 31.97
N ASN A 688 -4.24 -23.56 33.15
CA ASN A 688 -2.86 -23.34 33.61
C ASN A 688 -1.82 -23.88 32.61
N LEU A 689 -2.02 -25.10 32.12
CA LEU A 689 -1.15 -25.72 31.12
C LEU A 689 -1.20 -24.95 29.79
N LEU A 690 -2.41 -24.58 29.35
CA LEU A 690 -2.63 -23.84 28.11
C LEU A 690 -2.00 -22.44 28.14
N ASN A 691 -2.20 -21.66 29.20
CA ASN A 691 -1.62 -20.32 29.34
C ASN A 691 -0.08 -20.36 29.41
N LYS A 692 0.48 -21.35 30.13
CA LYS A 692 1.93 -21.58 30.16
C LYS A 692 2.47 -21.94 28.78
N LEU A 693 1.76 -22.80 28.04
CA LEU A 693 2.12 -23.15 26.67
C LEU A 693 2.06 -21.92 25.75
N HIS A 694 0.99 -21.12 25.82
CA HIS A 694 0.84 -19.89 25.03
C HIS A 694 2.02 -18.93 25.23
N THR A 695 2.32 -18.62 26.51
CA THR A 695 3.43 -17.73 26.89
C THR A 695 4.76 -18.30 26.42
N TRP A 696 5.01 -19.60 26.66
CA TRP A 696 6.25 -20.25 26.26
C TRP A 696 6.46 -20.20 24.75
N LEU A 697 5.41 -20.50 23.97
CA LEU A 697 5.46 -20.46 22.51
C LEU A 697 5.82 -19.07 21.99
N ALA A 698 5.24 -18.01 22.57
CA ALA A 698 5.56 -16.63 22.22
C ALA A 698 7.01 -16.26 22.57
N GLU A 699 7.47 -16.59 23.79
CA GLU A 699 8.84 -16.33 24.24
C GLU A 699 9.90 -17.05 23.40
N HIS A 700 9.56 -18.21 22.82
CA HIS A 700 10.47 -19.01 21.99
C HIS A 700 10.29 -18.74 20.49
N GLY A 701 9.46 -17.77 20.10
CA GLY A 701 9.33 -17.31 18.72
C GLY A 701 8.52 -18.22 17.79
N TYR A 702 7.55 -18.98 18.32
CA TYR A 702 6.59 -19.74 17.52
C TYR A 702 5.54 -18.79 16.91
N SER A 703 5.90 -18.05 15.86
CA SER A 703 5.07 -16.97 15.31
C SER A 703 4.23 -17.36 14.09
N GLN A 704 4.42 -18.56 13.55
CA GLN A 704 3.68 -19.03 12.37
C GLN A 704 2.51 -19.94 12.79
N VAL A 705 1.34 -19.74 12.19
CA VAL A 705 0.12 -20.51 12.47
C VAL A 705 -0.44 -21.17 11.21
N PHE A 706 -0.92 -22.39 11.39
CA PHE A 706 -1.71 -23.13 10.42
C PHE A 706 -2.93 -23.74 11.11
N VAL A 707 -4.10 -23.58 10.50
CA VAL A 707 -5.37 -24.08 11.02
C VAL A 707 -5.91 -25.12 10.05
N ASP A 708 -6.22 -26.30 10.56
CA ASP A 708 -6.70 -27.43 9.80
C ASP A 708 -8.07 -27.89 10.32
N GLN A 709 -9.12 -27.71 9.50
CA GLN A 709 -10.45 -28.18 9.83
C GLN A 709 -10.54 -29.70 9.57
N MET A 710 -10.63 -30.52 10.61
CA MET A 710 -10.59 -31.98 10.50
C MET A 710 -11.94 -32.61 10.17
N ASN A 711 -13.02 -32.08 10.73
CA ASN A 711 -14.41 -32.36 10.34
C ASN A 711 -15.27 -31.14 10.69
N SER A 712 -16.58 -31.25 10.92
CA SER A 712 -17.43 -30.11 11.31
C SER A 712 -17.06 -29.47 12.65
N ASP A 713 -16.54 -30.24 13.61
CA ASP A 713 -16.40 -29.84 15.01
C ASP A 713 -14.97 -30.00 15.56
N ILE A 714 -14.06 -30.61 14.81
CA ILE A 714 -12.68 -30.86 15.20
C ILE A 714 -11.74 -29.98 14.38
N VAL A 715 -10.90 -29.23 15.08
CA VAL A 715 -9.90 -28.33 14.51
C VAL A 715 -8.53 -28.68 15.05
N GLY A 716 -7.56 -28.85 14.17
CA GLY A 716 -6.13 -28.93 14.50
C GLY A 716 -5.46 -27.59 14.24
N ILE A 717 -4.75 -27.03 15.23
CA ILE A 717 -4.01 -25.78 15.07
C ILE A 717 -2.54 -26.05 15.34
N THR A 718 -1.69 -25.64 14.40
CA THR A 718 -0.24 -25.73 14.48
C THR A 718 0.34 -24.35 14.76
N ARG A 719 1.19 -24.25 15.78
CA ARG A 719 2.09 -23.11 16.00
C ARG A 719 3.52 -23.57 15.67
N HIS A 720 4.21 -22.84 14.79
CA HIS A 720 5.47 -23.25 14.17
C HIS A 720 6.56 -22.21 14.41
N ASN A 721 7.75 -22.66 14.78
CA ASN A 721 8.93 -21.82 14.91
C ASN A 721 9.60 -21.62 13.54
N PRO A 722 9.66 -20.39 12.98
CA PRO A 722 10.20 -20.15 11.64
C PRO A 722 11.71 -20.40 11.52
N ARG A 723 12.44 -20.55 12.64
CA ARG A 723 13.89 -20.76 12.66
C ARG A 723 14.28 -22.22 12.93
N THR A 724 13.67 -22.84 13.95
CA THR A 724 13.98 -24.23 14.31
C THR A 724 13.11 -25.24 13.55
N HIS A 725 11.98 -24.78 12.99
CA HIS A 725 10.94 -25.62 12.38
C HIS A 725 10.31 -26.64 13.33
N GLU A 726 10.52 -26.48 14.64
CA GLU A 726 9.75 -27.18 15.64
C GLU A 726 8.31 -26.68 15.61
N THR A 727 7.38 -27.58 15.88
CA THR A 727 5.93 -27.35 15.81
C THR A 727 5.23 -27.90 17.03
N VAL A 728 4.21 -27.17 17.46
CA VAL A 728 3.23 -27.66 18.42
C VAL A 728 1.90 -27.74 17.70
N VAL A 729 1.25 -28.90 17.75
CA VAL A 729 -0.06 -29.14 17.15
C VAL A 729 -1.04 -29.42 18.29
N VAL A 730 -2.10 -28.63 18.40
CA VAL A 730 -3.19 -28.87 19.34
C VAL A 730 -4.46 -29.18 18.56
N VAL A 731 -5.08 -30.29 18.88
CA VAL A 731 -6.35 -30.72 18.29
C VAL A 731 -7.45 -30.55 19.33
N SER A 732 -8.54 -29.91 18.93
CA SER A 732 -9.67 -29.57 19.78
C SER A 732 -10.97 -30.12 19.19
N HIS A 733 -11.75 -30.86 19.99
CA HIS A 733 -13.10 -31.30 19.63
C HIS A 733 -14.13 -30.37 20.28
N THR A 734 -14.57 -29.38 19.50
CA THR A 734 -15.50 -28.32 19.92
C THR A 734 -16.93 -28.84 20.10
N SER A 735 -17.78 -28.03 20.75
CA SER A 735 -19.17 -28.35 21.06
C SER A 735 -20.09 -27.14 20.83
N PHE A 736 -20.09 -26.60 19.61
CA PHE A 736 -21.01 -25.53 19.24
C PHE A 736 -22.47 -25.99 19.27
N SER A 737 -22.72 -27.24 18.89
CA SER A 737 -24.01 -27.89 19.10
C SER A 737 -24.08 -28.48 20.51
N LYS A 738 -25.28 -28.50 21.11
CA LYS A 738 -25.54 -29.07 22.45
C LYS A 738 -25.46 -30.61 22.49
N ASN A 739 -25.17 -31.26 21.36
CA ASN A 739 -25.11 -32.71 21.26
C ASN A 739 -23.71 -33.20 21.65
N TYR A 740 -23.64 -34.03 22.69
CA TYR A 740 -22.40 -34.72 23.06
C TYR A 740 -22.13 -35.86 22.09
N ILE A 741 -20.94 -35.87 21.48
CA ILE A 741 -20.48 -36.93 20.57
C ILE A 741 -19.34 -37.69 21.26
N ASP A 742 -19.60 -38.96 21.59
CA ASP A 742 -18.63 -39.81 22.27
C ASP A 742 -17.48 -40.24 21.33
N TRP A 743 -17.80 -40.52 20.06
CA TRP A 743 -16.82 -40.88 19.04
C TRP A 743 -17.18 -40.33 17.66
N PRO A 744 -16.39 -39.37 17.12
CA PRO A 744 -16.61 -38.82 15.79
C PRO A 744 -16.15 -39.81 14.70
N GLY A 745 -17.04 -40.10 13.75
CA GLY A 745 -16.72 -40.95 12.59
C GLY A 745 -15.99 -40.17 11.49
N GLY A 746 -15.16 -40.87 10.70
CA GLY A 746 -14.58 -40.33 9.45
C GLY A 746 -13.44 -39.33 9.63
N LEU A 747 -12.70 -39.38 10.74
CA LEU A 747 -11.59 -38.48 10.98
C LEU A 747 -10.40 -38.75 10.07
N LYS A 748 -9.83 -37.66 9.54
CA LYS A 748 -8.55 -37.69 8.85
C LYS A 748 -7.40 -37.87 9.85
N HIS A 749 -6.39 -38.64 9.45
CA HIS A 749 -5.18 -38.82 10.25
C HIS A 749 -4.32 -37.55 10.23
N ILE A 750 -3.57 -37.31 11.30
CA ILE A 750 -2.68 -36.15 11.42
C ILE A 750 -1.29 -36.59 10.95
N PRO A 751 -0.77 -36.05 9.84
CA PRO A 751 0.59 -36.38 9.40
C PRO A 751 1.62 -35.83 10.40
N ILE A 752 2.60 -36.66 10.78
CA ILE A 752 3.65 -36.23 11.72
C ILE A 752 4.62 -35.26 11.03
N GLY A 753 5.02 -35.54 9.79
CA GLY A 753 5.90 -34.66 9.01
C GLY A 753 7.31 -34.43 9.61
N GLY A 754 7.74 -35.26 10.56
CA GLY A 754 8.97 -35.10 11.33
C GLY A 754 9.11 -36.20 12.39
N VAL A 755 9.61 -35.83 13.56
CA VAL A 755 9.72 -36.72 14.74
C VAL A 755 8.81 -36.19 15.84
N LEU A 756 7.83 -37.01 16.23
CA LEU A 756 7.00 -36.74 17.39
C LEU A 756 7.86 -36.87 18.65
N GLU A 757 8.17 -35.74 19.29
CA GLU A 757 9.08 -35.66 20.43
C GLU A 757 8.36 -35.98 21.73
N ASN A 758 7.15 -35.44 21.89
CA ASN A 758 6.35 -35.57 23.10
C ASN A 758 4.86 -35.36 22.80
N VAL A 759 3.99 -36.02 23.57
CA VAL A 759 2.59 -35.61 23.71
C VAL A 759 2.49 -34.75 24.97
N ILE A 760 2.34 -33.45 24.76
CA ILE A 760 2.36 -32.43 25.81
C ILE A 760 1.25 -32.72 26.82
N PHE A 761 0.03 -32.97 26.34
CA PHE A 761 -1.11 -33.31 27.18
C PHE A 761 -2.21 -34.07 26.41
N GLU A 762 -3.00 -34.84 27.17
CA GLU A 762 -4.35 -35.27 26.86
C GLU A 762 -5.29 -34.68 27.91
N MET A 763 -6.33 -33.95 27.48
CA MET A 763 -7.31 -33.37 28.39
C MET A 763 -8.73 -33.68 27.90
N LYS A 764 -9.64 -34.02 28.80
CA LYS A 764 -11.08 -34.00 28.50
C LYS A 764 -11.88 -33.50 29.69
N LEU A 765 -12.99 -32.84 29.36
CA LEU A 765 -14.02 -32.53 30.34
C LEU A 765 -15.03 -33.69 30.41
N LYS A 766 -15.22 -34.29 31.58
CA LYS A 766 -16.17 -35.37 31.81
C LYS A 766 -17.34 -34.87 32.64
N LYS A 767 -18.56 -35.22 32.23
CA LYS A 767 -19.77 -35.01 33.04
C LYS A 767 -19.89 -36.12 34.10
N VAL A 768 -19.93 -35.75 35.38
CA VAL A 768 -20.07 -36.67 36.52
C VAL A 768 -21.47 -36.66 37.14
N GLN A 769 -22.28 -35.62 36.89
CA GLN A 769 -23.69 -35.55 37.34
C GLN A 769 -24.59 -34.96 36.25
N GLU A 770 -25.80 -35.50 36.08
CA GLU A 770 -26.72 -35.11 35.01
C GLU A 770 -27.30 -33.70 35.16
N GLU A 771 -27.90 -33.40 36.31
CA GLU A 771 -28.63 -32.16 36.57
C GLU A 771 -27.75 -31.10 37.19
N TRP A 772 -27.76 -29.89 36.61
CA TRP A 772 -27.06 -28.75 37.20
C TRP A 772 -27.71 -28.36 38.52
N GLY A 773 -26.90 -28.22 39.57
CA GLY A 773 -27.37 -27.69 40.85
C GLY A 773 -27.86 -26.25 40.74
N THR A 774 -28.57 -25.79 41.78
CA THR A 774 -28.83 -24.36 41.99
C THR A 774 -27.53 -23.62 42.28
N GLU A 775 -27.38 -22.40 41.74
CA GLU A 775 -26.24 -21.55 42.07
C GLU A 775 -26.25 -21.16 43.54
N ASP A 776 -25.07 -20.93 44.10
CA ASP A 776 -24.91 -20.41 45.44
C ASP A 776 -25.40 -18.93 45.48
N PRO A 777 -26.29 -18.57 46.43
CA PRO A 777 -26.86 -17.23 46.50
C PRO A 777 -25.88 -16.19 47.06
N ASP A 778 -24.82 -16.62 47.75
CA ASP A 778 -23.92 -15.74 48.51
C ASP A 778 -22.54 -15.60 47.87
N VAL A 779 -22.12 -16.53 47.02
CA VAL A 779 -20.80 -16.48 46.36
C VAL A 779 -20.86 -17.08 44.95
N LEU A 780 -20.00 -16.60 44.05
CA LEU A 780 -19.93 -17.12 42.68
C LEU A 780 -19.11 -18.43 42.65
N ILE A 781 -19.80 -19.56 42.50
CA ILE A 781 -19.22 -20.92 42.41
C ILE A 781 -19.57 -21.55 41.06
N GLY A 782 -18.59 -22.20 40.44
CA GLY A 782 -18.78 -22.94 39.20
C GLY A 782 -19.49 -24.29 39.36
N LEU A 783 -19.91 -24.87 38.24
CA LEU A 783 -20.56 -26.19 38.22
C LEU A 783 -19.64 -27.28 38.78
N LYS A 784 -20.16 -28.10 39.72
CA LYS A 784 -19.45 -29.27 40.28
C LYS A 784 -19.71 -30.57 39.51
N ASN A 785 -20.56 -30.49 38.50
CA ASN A 785 -21.02 -31.60 37.66
C ASN A 785 -20.00 -32.06 36.62
N TYR A 786 -18.92 -31.29 36.45
CA TYR A 786 -17.88 -31.56 35.47
C TYR A 786 -16.56 -31.72 36.20
N GLU A 787 -15.83 -32.76 35.79
CA GLU A 787 -14.50 -33.05 36.27
C GLU A 787 -13.57 -33.12 35.06
N MET A 788 -12.40 -32.53 35.18
CA MET A 788 -11.42 -32.56 34.11
C MET A 788 -10.41 -33.69 34.33
N GLU A 789 -10.19 -34.49 33.30
CA GLU A 789 -9.16 -35.53 33.29
C GLU A 789 -7.97 -34.99 32.49
N ILE A 790 -6.78 -34.94 33.12
CA ILE A 790 -5.56 -34.42 32.53
C ILE A 790 -4.47 -35.49 32.61
N ARG A 791 -3.75 -35.68 31.52
CA ARG A 791 -2.50 -36.45 31.48
C ARG A 791 -1.45 -35.60 30.77
N GLU A 792 -0.37 -35.26 31.46
CA GLU A 792 0.74 -34.49 30.90
C GLU A 792 1.89 -35.42 30.48
N ASN A 793 2.67 -35.00 29.48
CA ASN A 793 3.87 -35.72 29.01
C ASN A 793 3.58 -37.21 28.75
N VAL A 794 2.53 -37.47 27.97
CA VAL A 794 2.02 -38.81 27.73
C VAL A 794 2.99 -39.58 26.84
N ASN A 795 3.43 -40.74 27.34
CA ASN A 795 4.30 -41.62 26.57
C ASN A 795 3.55 -42.18 25.35
N LEU A 796 4.23 -42.34 24.22
CA LEU A 796 3.61 -42.62 22.91
C LEU A 796 2.76 -43.91 22.91
N ASP A 797 3.19 -44.93 23.65
CA ASP A 797 2.49 -46.22 23.75
C ASP A 797 1.27 -46.18 24.70
N ASN A 798 1.15 -45.13 25.50
CA ASN A 798 0.15 -45.01 26.56
C ASN A 798 -0.95 -43.99 26.24
N GLY A 799 -1.03 -43.53 24.98
CA GLY A 799 -2.09 -42.64 24.52
C GLY A 799 -3.47 -43.26 24.73
N THR A 800 -4.41 -42.47 25.27
CA THR A 800 -5.82 -42.88 25.38
C THR A 800 -6.68 -42.22 24.32
N MET A 801 -6.24 -41.05 23.83
CA MET A 801 -6.92 -40.23 22.83
C MET A 801 -6.30 -40.33 21.43
N PHE A 802 -5.19 -41.06 21.31
CA PHE A 802 -4.46 -41.22 20.07
C PHE A 802 -3.71 -42.55 20.00
N LYS A 803 -3.39 -42.96 18.78
CA LYS A 803 -2.40 -43.98 18.44
C LYS A 803 -1.42 -43.43 17.43
N VAL A 804 -0.14 -43.68 17.69
CA VAL A 804 0.94 -43.30 16.77
C VAL A 804 1.19 -44.45 15.82
N HIS A 805 1.17 -44.17 14.52
CA HIS A 805 1.56 -45.08 13.46
C HIS A 805 2.79 -44.54 12.74
N ASP A 806 3.34 -45.31 11.80
CA ASP A 806 4.47 -44.86 11.00
C ASP A 806 4.03 -43.70 10.08
N GLY A 807 4.49 -42.49 10.41
CA GLY A 807 4.25 -41.25 9.66
C GLY A 807 2.97 -40.48 9.99
N TYR A 808 2.02 -41.04 10.75
CA TYR A 808 0.77 -40.35 11.10
C TYR A 808 0.26 -40.69 12.50
N ILE A 809 -0.57 -39.81 13.05
CA ILE A 809 -1.29 -39.99 14.31
C ILE A 809 -2.77 -40.22 13.99
N GLU A 810 -3.30 -41.33 14.49
CA GLU A 810 -4.72 -41.64 14.50
C GLU A 810 -5.29 -41.13 15.83
N LEU A 811 -6.32 -40.29 15.81
CA LEU A 811 -7.09 -40.01 17.03
C LEU A 811 -7.92 -41.24 17.37
N THR A 812 -8.05 -41.59 18.64
CA THR A 812 -8.83 -42.75 19.12
C THR A 812 -9.54 -42.37 20.41
N ASN A 813 -10.82 -42.66 20.60
CA ASN A 813 -11.57 -42.25 21.81
C ASN A 813 -11.44 -40.74 22.18
N PHE A 814 -11.81 -39.86 21.26
CA PHE A 814 -11.64 -38.40 21.34
C PHE A 814 -13.02 -37.71 21.40
N PRO A 815 -13.73 -37.81 22.54
CA PRO A 815 -15.09 -37.30 22.67
C PRO A 815 -15.15 -35.77 22.65
N THR A 816 -16.35 -35.23 22.49
CA THR A 816 -16.61 -33.78 22.57
C THR A 816 -16.08 -33.19 23.88
N GLY A 817 -15.42 -32.04 23.80
CA GLY A 817 -14.77 -31.40 24.95
C GLY A 817 -13.40 -32.00 25.30
N SER A 818 -12.75 -32.63 24.33
CA SER A 818 -11.38 -33.14 24.46
C SER A 818 -10.37 -32.31 23.68
N VAL A 819 -9.15 -32.25 24.20
CA VAL A 819 -8.02 -31.55 23.60
C VAL A 819 -6.76 -32.42 23.75
N VAL A 820 -5.96 -32.48 22.70
CA VAL A 820 -4.69 -33.20 22.69
C VAL A 820 -3.59 -32.32 22.09
N GLY A 821 -2.41 -32.31 22.69
CA GLY A 821 -1.27 -31.47 22.28
C GLY A 821 -0.04 -32.29 21.94
N PHE A 822 0.54 -32.08 20.76
CA PHE A 822 1.74 -32.76 20.27
C PHE A 822 2.88 -31.76 20.06
N LYS A 823 4.11 -32.16 20.41
CA LYS A 823 5.33 -31.44 20.04
C LYS A 823 6.09 -32.26 19.00
N ILE A 824 6.30 -31.67 17.83
CA ILE A 824 6.95 -32.32 16.70
C ILE A 824 8.16 -31.49 16.30
N ARG A 825 9.32 -32.14 16.21
CA ARG A 825 10.55 -31.54 15.67
C ARG A 825 10.79 -32.03 14.25
N PRO A 826 11.58 -31.30 13.44
CA PRO A 826 12.04 -31.81 12.16
C PRO A 826 12.86 -33.10 12.32
N SER A 827 12.87 -33.95 11.27
CA SER A 827 13.80 -35.08 11.16
C SER A 827 15.26 -34.60 11.19
N ASP A 828 16.18 -35.48 11.61
CA ASP A 828 17.61 -35.15 11.70
C ASP A 828 18.19 -34.75 10.33
N GLU A 829 17.71 -35.36 9.24
CA GLU A 829 18.05 -35.01 7.86
C GLU A 829 17.63 -33.57 7.52
N ALA A 830 16.38 -33.20 7.82
CA ALA A 830 15.85 -31.85 7.63
C ALA A 830 16.63 -30.81 8.47
N THR A 831 16.91 -31.09 9.75
CA THR A 831 17.70 -30.20 10.60
C THR A 831 19.11 -30.00 10.05
N LYS A 832 19.77 -31.07 9.58
CA LYS A 832 21.06 -30.96 8.89
C LYS A 832 20.95 -30.08 7.64
N ALA A 833 19.90 -30.26 6.84
CA ALA A 833 19.68 -29.46 5.64
C ALA A 833 19.50 -27.97 5.95
N PHE A 834 18.70 -27.61 6.96
CA PHE A 834 18.53 -26.22 7.39
C PHE A 834 19.85 -25.59 7.81
N ASN A 835 20.65 -26.30 8.61
CA ASN A 835 21.97 -25.85 9.06
C ASN A 835 22.95 -25.69 7.89
N MET A 836 22.95 -26.62 6.93
CA MET A 836 23.77 -26.51 5.72
C MET A 836 23.42 -25.24 4.92
N ILE A 837 22.12 -24.98 4.72
CA ILE A 837 21.66 -23.77 4.03
C ILE A 837 22.10 -22.52 4.79
N HIS A 838 21.85 -22.44 6.10
CA HIS A 838 22.19 -21.28 6.92
C HIS A 838 23.70 -20.99 6.96
N ASN A 839 24.53 -22.03 7.01
CA ASN A 839 25.99 -21.88 6.99
C ASN A 839 26.52 -21.49 5.61
N SER A 840 25.87 -21.94 4.53
CA SER A 840 26.28 -21.63 3.14
C SER A 840 26.07 -20.16 2.75
N ILE A 841 25.13 -19.47 3.38
CA ILE A 841 24.78 -18.06 3.08
C ILE A 841 25.52 -17.05 3.97
N THR A 842 26.58 -17.46 4.66
CA THR A 842 27.39 -16.58 5.52
C THR A 842 28.43 -15.79 4.70
N PRO A 843 28.94 -14.65 5.21
CA PRO A 843 29.89 -13.80 4.48
C PRO A 843 31.21 -14.50 4.12
N GLU A 844 31.55 -15.57 4.83
CA GLU A 844 32.80 -16.31 4.70
C GLU A 844 32.60 -17.53 3.80
N GLN A 845 32.72 -17.38 2.47
CA GLN A 845 32.92 -18.53 1.59
C GLN A 845 33.53 -18.14 0.24
N SER A 846 34.66 -18.78 -0.08
CA SER A 846 35.55 -18.41 -1.19
C SER A 846 35.21 -19.08 -2.53
N GLU A 847 34.53 -20.23 -2.57
CA GLU A 847 34.40 -21.01 -3.82
C GLU A 847 33.48 -20.33 -4.84
N PHE A 848 32.24 -19.98 -4.45
CA PHE A 848 31.29 -19.33 -5.35
C PHE A 848 31.78 -17.94 -5.79
N ASP A 849 32.26 -17.13 -4.85
CA ASP A 849 32.83 -15.82 -5.14
C ASP A 849 34.08 -15.94 -6.06
N SER A 850 34.91 -16.97 -5.87
CA SER A 850 36.07 -17.27 -6.72
C SER A 850 35.63 -17.66 -8.14
N ALA A 851 34.62 -18.53 -8.27
CA ALA A 851 34.06 -18.91 -9.57
C ALA A 851 33.48 -17.69 -10.30
N LEU A 852 32.72 -16.83 -9.61
CA LEU A 852 32.20 -15.59 -10.19
C LEU A 852 33.33 -14.62 -10.61
N SER A 853 34.41 -14.54 -9.84
CA SER A 853 35.54 -13.66 -10.15
C SER A 853 36.30 -14.06 -11.43
N ARG A 854 36.21 -15.32 -11.87
CA ARG A 854 36.84 -15.83 -13.11
C ARG A 854 36.03 -15.61 -14.38
N LEU A 855 34.77 -15.19 -14.24
CA LEU A 855 33.88 -14.98 -15.38
C LEU A 855 34.31 -13.77 -16.24
N THR A 856 33.79 -13.70 -17.46
CA THR A 856 33.86 -12.52 -18.35
C THR A 856 32.50 -11.86 -18.46
N TYR A 857 32.41 -10.69 -19.11
CA TYR A 857 31.12 -10.03 -19.36
C TYR A 857 30.15 -10.92 -20.15
N GLN A 858 30.62 -11.76 -21.08
CA GLN A 858 29.77 -12.70 -21.83
C GLN A 858 29.12 -13.80 -20.96
N SER A 859 29.62 -14.02 -19.75
CA SER A 859 29.10 -15.06 -18.85
C SER A 859 27.85 -14.61 -18.07
N PHE A 860 27.73 -13.32 -17.78
CA PHE A 860 26.59 -12.76 -17.03
C PHE A 860 25.24 -12.81 -17.77
N PRO A 861 25.15 -12.54 -19.08
CA PRO A 861 23.93 -12.74 -19.88
C PRO A 861 23.41 -14.17 -19.75
N ASN A 862 24.29 -15.16 -19.86
CA ASN A 862 23.94 -16.58 -19.71
C ASN A 862 23.40 -16.88 -18.30
N LEU A 863 23.96 -16.27 -17.25
CA LEU A 863 23.52 -16.47 -15.86
C LEU A 863 22.17 -15.79 -15.54
N LEU A 864 22.02 -14.54 -15.97
CA LEU A 864 20.94 -13.66 -15.54
C LEU A 864 19.81 -13.58 -16.56
N PHE A 865 20.09 -13.56 -17.85
CA PHE A 865 19.15 -13.17 -18.90
C PHE A 865 18.88 -14.32 -19.86
N HIS A 866 19.26 -14.18 -21.14
CA HIS A 866 18.87 -15.04 -22.26
C HIS A 866 17.35 -15.22 -22.38
N CYS A 867 16.76 -14.65 -23.42
CA CYS A 867 15.42 -15.06 -23.80
C CYS A 867 15.43 -16.49 -24.37
N GLU A 868 14.25 -17.10 -24.50
CA GLU A 868 14.12 -18.49 -24.96
C GLU A 868 14.82 -18.73 -26.32
N SER A 869 14.72 -17.78 -27.25
CA SER A 869 15.37 -17.90 -28.57
C SER A 869 16.91 -17.93 -28.48
N GLU A 870 17.51 -17.17 -27.57
CA GLU A 870 18.97 -17.12 -27.38
C GLU A 870 19.50 -18.44 -26.80
N ASP A 871 18.78 -19.02 -25.83
CA ASP A 871 19.13 -20.33 -25.29
C ASP A 871 18.95 -21.45 -26.32
N TYR A 872 17.89 -21.42 -27.12
CA TYR A 872 17.73 -22.40 -28.20
C TYR A 872 18.87 -22.32 -29.22
N ALA A 873 19.28 -21.10 -29.60
CA ALA A 873 20.40 -20.90 -30.51
C ALA A 873 21.75 -21.34 -29.93
N THR A 874 21.94 -21.20 -28.61
CA THR A 874 23.24 -21.44 -27.95
C THR A 874 23.40 -22.86 -27.41
N ILE A 875 22.37 -23.40 -26.75
CA ILE A 875 22.41 -24.67 -26.00
C ILE A 875 21.25 -25.62 -26.35
N GLN A 876 20.44 -25.29 -27.37
CA GLN A 876 19.32 -26.10 -27.86
C GLN A 876 18.31 -26.49 -26.77
N GLN A 877 18.01 -25.54 -25.87
CA GLN A 877 17.06 -25.72 -24.77
C GLN A 877 16.16 -24.49 -24.63
N GLY A 878 14.87 -24.72 -24.31
CA GLY A 878 13.90 -23.66 -24.06
C GLY A 878 13.80 -23.24 -22.58
N GLY A 879 12.90 -22.31 -22.31
CA GLY A 879 12.64 -21.79 -20.95
C GLY A 879 11.86 -22.79 -20.07
N TYR A 880 12.07 -22.72 -18.75
CA TYR A 880 11.29 -23.49 -17.78
C TYR A 880 9.83 -23.04 -17.76
N ASP A 881 8.90 -23.99 -17.89
CA ASP A 881 7.46 -23.77 -17.86
C ASP A 881 6.91 -24.16 -16.49
N VAL A 882 6.42 -23.18 -15.73
CA VAL A 882 5.78 -23.41 -14.43
C VAL A 882 4.31 -23.74 -14.66
N PRO A 883 3.81 -24.93 -14.24
CA PRO A 883 2.41 -25.30 -14.41
C PRO A 883 1.47 -24.22 -13.84
N ASN A 884 0.41 -23.88 -14.60
CA ASN A 884 -0.56 -22.82 -14.27
C ASN A 884 0.00 -21.39 -14.15
N PHE A 885 1.22 -21.14 -14.63
CA PHE A 885 1.81 -19.80 -14.73
C PHE A 885 2.38 -19.51 -16.12
N GLY A 886 3.13 -20.45 -16.70
CA GLY A 886 3.81 -20.31 -17.98
C GLY A 886 5.33 -20.13 -17.84
N LYS A 887 5.98 -19.62 -18.89
CA LYS A 887 7.43 -19.41 -18.93
C LYS A 887 7.82 -18.03 -18.40
N PHE A 888 9.01 -17.95 -17.82
CA PHE A 888 9.65 -16.68 -17.50
C PHE A 888 10.15 -15.97 -18.77
N VAL A 889 10.19 -14.64 -18.76
CA VAL A 889 10.67 -13.83 -19.90
C VAL A 889 12.14 -14.05 -20.24
N TYR A 890 12.92 -14.46 -19.24
CA TYR A 890 14.31 -14.89 -19.37
C TYR A 890 14.46 -16.29 -18.80
N CYS A 891 15.34 -17.10 -19.41
CA CYS A 891 15.69 -18.42 -18.93
C CYS A 891 16.64 -18.38 -17.71
N GLY A 892 17.40 -17.28 -17.56
CA GLY A 892 18.27 -17.02 -16.42
C GLY A 892 17.55 -16.43 -15.20
N LEU A 893 18.32 -16.17 -14.13
CA LEU A 893 17.76 -15.79 -12.83
C LEU A 893 16.98 -14.47 -12.82
N GLN A 894 17.23 -13.55 -13.77
CA GLN A 894 16.49 -12.29 -13.87
C GLN A 894 15.03 -12.49 -14.25
N GLY A 895 14.67 -13.60 -14.92
CA GLY A 895 13.28 -13.93 -15.23
C GLY A 895 12.52 -14.45 -14.00
N LEU A 896 13.22 -15.14 -13.10
CA LEU A 896 12.66 -15.77 -11.89
C LEU A 896 12.58 -14.80 -10.70
N VAL A 897 13.64 -14.04 -10.44
CA VAL A 897 13.78 -13.24 -9.22
C VAL A 897 12.67 -12.19 -9.05
N PRO A 898 12.25 -11.42 -10.07
CA PRO A 898 11.14 -10.47 -9.91
C PRO A 898 9.83 -11.12 -9.46
N VAL A 899 9.56 -12.35 -9.94
CA VAL A 899 8.40 -13.14 -9.51
C VAL A 899 8.55 -13.54 -8.04
N LEU A 900 9.71 -14.08 -7.66
CA LEU A 900 10.00 -14.45 -6.27
C LEU A 900 9.97 -13.26 -5.31
N GLU A 901 10.47 -12.09 -5.72
CA GLU A 901 10.42 -10.88 -4.90
C GLU A 901 8.99 -10.48 -4.58
N LYS A 902 8.09 -10.49 -5.58
CA LYS A 902 6.67 -10.20 -5.37
C LYS A 902 6.01 -11.22 -4.46
N ILE A 903 6.26 -12.52 -4.68
CA ILE A 903 5.75 -13.59 -3.81
C ILE A 903 6.22 -13.40 -2.37
N ARG A 904 7.50 -13.08 -2.14
CA ARG A 904 8.03 -12.82 -0.80
C ARG A 904 7.38 -11.61 -0.14
N ASP A 905 7.29 -10.51 -0.87
CA ASP A 905 6.85 -9.23 -0.33
C ASP A 905 5.35 -9.28 0.03
N ASP A 906 4.53 -10.03 -0.73
CA ASP A 906 3.10 -10.27 -0.46
C ASP A 906 2.82 -11.56 0.34
N ASN A 907 3.87 -12.36 0.60
CA ASN A 907 3.79 -13.71 1.17
C ASN A 907 2.77 -14.64 0.46
N ASP A 908 2.73 -14.58 -0.88
CA ASP A 908 1.79 -15.32 -1.73
C ASP A 908 2.18 -16.81 -1.88
N LEU A 909 1.98 -17.56 -0.81
CA LEU A 909 2.18 -19.01 -0.78
C LEU A 909 1.22 -19.78 -1.72
N GLY A 910 0.20 -19.10 -2.27
CA GLY A 910 -0.74 -19.64 -3.26
C GLY A 910 -0.23 -19.59 -4.70
N HIS A 911 0.88 -18.90 -4.95
CA HIS A 911 1.43 -18.75 -6.30
C HIS A 911 1.78 -20.12 -6.94
N PRO A 912 1.52 -20.35 -8.25
CA PRO A 912 1.81 -21.63 -8.90
C PRO A 912 3.27 -22.10 -8.79
N LEU A 913 4.23 -21.16 -8.76
CA LEU A 913 5.64 -21.46 -8.49
C LEU A 913 5.87 -22.10 -7.11
N CYS A 914 5.16 -21.63 -6.07
CA CYS A 914 5.23 -22.23 -4.74
C CYS A 914 4.69 -23.66 -4.77
N GLN A 915 3.62 -23.92 -5.52
CA GLN A 915 3.10 -25.28 -5.70
C GLN A 915 4.10 -26.17 -6.44
N ASN A 916 4.70 -25.68 -7.52
CA ASN A 916 5.73 -26.42 -8.26
C ASN A 916 6.92 -26.82 -7.37
N LEU A 917 7.39 -25.91 -6.50
CA LEU A 917 8.47 -26.18 -5.54
C LEU A 917 8.09 -27.15 -4.43
N ARG A 918 6.82 -27.19 -4.03
CA ARG A 918 6.29 -28.21 -3.10
C ARG A 918 6.31 -29.58 -3.77
N ASP A 919 5.81 -29.65 -5.00
CA ASP A 919 5.69 -30.89 -5.76
C ASP A 919 7.07 -31.50 -6.09
N GLY A 920 8.10 -30.66 -6.32
CA GLY A 920 9.47 -31.12 -6.56
C GLY A 920 10.50 -30.02 -6.81
N THR A 921 11.78 -30.40 -6.80
CA THR A 921 12.93 -29.49 -6.96
C THR A 921 13.36 -29.33 -8.43
N TRP A 922 12.50 -29.63 -9.41
CA TRP A 922 12.85 -29.65 -10.84
C TRP A 922 13.39 -28.32 -11.37
N ILE A 923 12.96 -27.19 -10.82
CA ILE A 923 13.51 -25.88 -11.21
C ILE A 923 14.98 -25.73 -10.79
N CYS A 924 15.40 -26.35 -9.69
CA CYS A 924 16.82 -26.41 -9.28
C CYS A 924 17.63 -27.20 -10.31
N ASP A 925 17.12 -28.36 -10.74
CA ASP A 925 17.76 -29.18 -11.78
C ASP A 925 17.80 -28.46 -13.12
N TYR A 926 16.75 -27.75 -13.48
CA TYR A 926 16.72 -26.91 -14.68
C TYR A 926 17.79 -25.82 -14.61
N ILE A 927 17.90 -25.08 -13.49
CA ILE A 927 18.89 -24.01 -13.33
C ILE A 927 20.30 -24.59 -13.48
N VAL A 928 20.63 -25.62 -12.72
CA VAL A 928 21.97 -26.22 -12.73
C VAL A 928 22.26 -26.89 -14.09
N GLY A 929 21.33 -27.68 -14.61
CA GLY A 929 21.47 -28.35 -15.89
C GLY A 929 21.63 -27.38 -17.07
N ARG A 930 20.91 -26.26 -17.04
CA ARG A 930 21.06 -25.17 -18.02
C ARG A 930 22.45 -24.54 -17.91
N LEU A 931 22.88 -24.15 -16.72
CA LEU A 931 24.18 -23.49 -16.52
C LEU A 931 25.36 -24.39 -16.91
N ALA A 932 25.28 -25.70 -16.63
CA ALA A 932 26.31 -26.67 -16.99
C ALA A 932 26.53 -26.82 -18.51
N LYS A 933 25.56 -26.45 -19.34
CA LYS A 933 25.70 -26.47 -20.81
C LYS A 933 26.53 -25.32 -21.37
N PHE A 934 26.76 -24.27 -20.58
CA PHE A 934 27.64 -23.17 -20.96
C PHE A 934 29.06 -23.46 -20.45
N GLU A 935 30.03 -23.52 -21.37
CA GLU A 935 31.42 -23.93 -21.09
C GLU A 935 32.05 -23.21 -19.89
N LYS A 936 31.91 -21.87 -19.81
CA LYS A 936 32.49 -21.06 -18.74
C LYS A 936 31.74 -21.09 -17.41
N LEU A 937 30.56 -21.69 -17.36
CA LEU A 937 29.70 -21.70 -16.18
C LEU A 937 29.72 -23.02 -15.40
N GLY A 938 30.53 -24.00 -15.79
CA GLY A 938 30.61 -25.30 -15.11
C GLY A 938 30.89 -25.19 -13.60
N GLU A 939 31.89 -24.39 -13.20
CA GLU A 939 32.21 -24.19 -11.77
C GLU A 939 31.09 -23.46 -11.01
N VAL A 940 30.48 -22.46 -11.65
CA VAL A 940 29.36 -21.71 -11.08
C VAL A 940 28.13 -22.61 -10.91
N SER A 941 27.85 -23.43 -11.92
CA SER A 941 26.79 -24.43 -11.90
C SER A 941 26.99 -25.42 -10.76
N GLU A 942 28.22 -25.90 -10.54
CA GLU A 942 28.50 -26.86 -9.48
C GLU A 942 28.42 -26.22 -8.09
N ALA A 943 28.88 -24.97 -7.94
CA ALA A 943 28.67 -24.21 -6.71
C ALA A 943 27.16 -24.01 -6.41
N ILE A 944 26.34 -23.69 -7.43
CA ILE A 944 24.88 -23.57 -7.30
C ILE A 944 24.22 -24.90 -6.96
N ARG A 945 24.69 -26.02 -7.54
CA ARG A 945 24.23 -27.36 -7.18
C ARG A 945 24.42 -27.62 -5.69
N LYS A 946 25.58 -27.27 -5.13
CA LYS A 946 25.85 -27.42 -3.68
C LYS A 946 24.91 -26.57 -2.82
N PHE A 947 24.52 -25.38 -3.28
CA PHE A 947 23.51 -24.57 -2.59
C PHE A 947 22.13 -25.24 -2.59
N PHE A 948 21.71 -25.85 -3.70
CA PHE A 948 20.39 -26.47 -3.83
C PHE A 948 20.29 -27.88 -3.24
N ALA A 949 21.38 -28.65 -3.18
CA ALA A 949 21.37 -30.04 -2.72
C ALA A 949 20.64 -30.28 -1.37
N PRO A 950 20.74 -29.39 -0.35
CA PRO A 950 19.99 -29.57 0.89
C PRO A 950 18.46 -29.51 0.74
N LEU A 951 17.92 -28.89 -0.31
CA LEU A 951 16.47 -28.71 -0.51
C LEU A 951 15.70 -30.03 -0.66
N ASP A 952 16.35 -31.10 -1.12
CA ASP A 952 15.71 -32.42 -1.25
C ASP A 952 15.31 -33.00 0.12
N HIS A 953 16.05 -32.63 1.16
CA HIS A 953 15.78 -33.01 2.55
C HIS A 953 14.98 -31.96 3.33
N VAL A 954 14.67 -30.81 2.71
CA VAL A 954 13.76 -29.81 3.29
C VAL A 954 12.31 -30.29 3.10
N PRO A 955 11.47 -30.28 4.16
CA PRO A 955 10.05 -30.62 4.04
C PRO A 955 9.35 -29.83 2.93
N TYR A 956 8.49 -30.49 2.17
CA TYR A 956 7.94 -29.93 0.92
C TYR A 956 7.30 -28.54 1.11
N TYR A 957 6.57 -28.33 2.21
CA TYR A 957 5.89 -27.07 2.52
C TYR A 957 6.84 -25.91 2.85
N LEU A 958 8.11 -26.19 3.16
CA LEU A 958 9.17 -25.20 3.43
C LEU A 958 10.10 -24.98 2.22
N ARG A 959 10.04 -25.83 1.18
CA ARG A 959 10.88 -25.67 -0.01
C ARG A 959 10.76 -24.29 -0.66
N PRO A 960 9.56 -23.68 -0.81
CA PRO A 960 9.44 -22.36 -1.43
C PRO A 960 10.26 -21.26 -0.73
N CYS A 961 10.19 -21.16 0.60
CA CYS A 961 10.88 -20.10 1.34
C CYS A 961 12.41 -20.29 1.36
N TYR A 962 12.88 -21.54 1.45
CA TYR A 962 14.32 -21.85 1.39
C TYR A 962 14.89 -21.71 -0.02
N PHE A 963 14.13 -22.09 -1.05
CA PHE A 963 14.50 -21.86 -2.44
C PHE A 963 14.67 -20.37 -2.71
N GLU A 964 13.71 -19.53 -2.29
CA GLU A 964 13.82 -18.09 -2.45
C GLU A 964 15.03 -17.52 -1.71
N LEU A 965 15.29 -17.94 -0.46
CA LEU A 965 16.44 -17.51 0.32
C LEU A 965 17.77 -17.77 -0.43
N LEU A 966 17.93 -18.98 -0.97
CA LEU A 966 19.11 -19.37 -1.73
C LEU A 966 19.23 -18.60 -3.05
N VAL A 967 18.15 -18.51 -3.83
CA VAL A 967 18.14 -17.80 -5.11
C VAL A 967 18.42 -16.31 -4.92
N SER A 968 17.82 -15.67 -3.92
CA SER A 968 18.08 -14.26 -3.57
C SER A 968 19.54 -14.02 -3.19
N TYR A 969 20.16 -14.94 -2.43
CA TYR A 969 21.58 -14.87 -2.09
C TYR A 969 22.47 -15.00 -3.34
N ILE A 970 22.25 -16.03 -4.14
CA ILE A 970 22.97 -16.32 -5.38
C ILE A 970 22.88 -15.12 -6.34
N TYR A 971 21.66 -14.66 -6.63
CA TYR A 971 21.42 -13.51 -7.49
C TYR A 971 22.06 -12.23 -6.94
N GLY A 972 21.98 -12.01 -5.63
CA GLY A 972 22.61 -10.86 -4.97
C GLY A 972 24.13 -10.82 -5.16
N LYS A 973 24.80 -11.97 -5.04
CA LYS A 973 26.24 -12.12 -5.29
C LYS A 973 26.60 -11.92 -6.76
N ILE A 974 25.87 -12.54 -7.69
CA ILE A 974 26.09 -12.36 -9.13
C ILE A 974 25.94 -10.89 -9.52
N ARG A 975 24.86 -10.24 -9.06
CA ARG A 975 24.60 -8.81 -9.33
C ARG A 975 25.68 -7.91 -8.74
N LYS A 976 26.17 -8.21 -7.53
CA LYS A 976 27.26 -7.46 -6.89
C LYS A 976 28.56 -7.58 -7.69
N GLU A 977 28.91 -8.78 -8.14
CA GLU A 977 30.12 -9.00 -8.94
C GLU A 977 30.02 -8.34 -10.33
N ALA A 978 28.85 -8.41 -10.98
CA ALA A 978 28.60 -7.71 -12.24
C ALA A 978 28.78 -6.19 -12.11
N LEU A 979 28.18 -5.58 -11.08
CA LEU A 979 28.30 -4.13 -10.81
C LEU A 979 29.73 -3.72 -10.42
N LYS A 980 30.48 -4.59 -9.72
CA LYS A 980 31.86 -4.32 -9.31
C LYS A 980 32.81 -4.20 -10.50
N ARG A 981 32.52 -4.90 -11.61
CA ARG A 981 33.30 -4.85 -12.85
C ARG A 981 33.02 -3.60 -13.68
N MET A 982 31.81 -3.05 -13.55
CA MET A 982 31.42 -1.82 -14.21
C MET A 982 32.15 -0.61 -13.61
N ALA A 983 32.07 0.53 -14.29
CA ALA A 983 32.68 1.77 -13.86
C ALA A 983 32.28 2.14 -12.40
N PRO A 984 33.22 2.58 -11.54
CA PRO A 984 32.95 2.84 -10.11
C PRO A 984 31.78 3.79 -9.86
N GLN A 985 31.55 4.73 -10.77
CA GLN A 985 30.46 5.71 -10.71
C GLN A 985 29.08 5.04 -10.81
N ILE A 986 28.97 3.88 -11.49
CA ILE A 986 27.74 3.10 -11.61
C ILE A 986 27.43 2.40 -10.29
N SER A 987 28.42 1.75 -9.67
CA SER A 987 28.19 1.01 -8.41
C SER A 987 27.69 1.92 -7.27
N SER A 988 28.15 3.17 -7.26
CA SER A 988 27.78 4.22 -6.28
C SER A 988 26.60 5.09 -6.70
N SER A 989 25.98 4.80 -7.85
CA SER A 989 24.84 5.56 -8.39
C SER A 989 23.50 5.12 -7.77
N SER A 990 22.45 5.80 -8.19
CA SER A 990 21.09 5.52 -7.74
C SER A 990 20.57 4.14 -8.11
N ALA A 991 19.41 3.80 -7.54
CA ALA A 991 18.74 2.55 -7.86
C ALA A 991 18.48 2.41 -9.37
N LEU A 992 17.94 3.45 -10.02
CA LEU A 992 17.64 3.44 -11.45
C LEU A 992 18.87 3.15 -12.30
N VAL A 993 19.98 3.88 -12.09
CA VAL A 993 21.19 3.71 -12.90
C VAL A 993 21.78 2.31 -12.71
N ARG A 994 21.76 1.75 -11.50
CA ARG A 994 22.19 0.36 -11.26
C ARG A 994 21.27 -0.66 -11.93
N HIS A 995 19.96 -0.41 -12.01
CA HIS A 995 19.04 -1.29 -12.73
C HIS A 995 19.25 -1.20 -14.24
N LEU A 996 19.37 0.00 -14.79
CA LEU A 996 19.70 0.21 -16.21
C LEU A 996 21.03 -0.47 -16.56
N ALA A 997 22.08 -0.25 -15.77
CA ALA A 997 23.39 -0.86 -16.00
C ALA A 997 23.34 -2.39 -15.97
N ILE A 998 22.60 -3.00 -15.04
CA ILE A 998 22.38 -4.46 -15.08
C ILE A 998 21.60 -4.87 -16.32
N SER A 999 20.55 -4.13 -16.71
CA SER A 999 19.77 -4.42 -17.93
C SER A 999 20.63 -4.40 -19.19
N THR A 1000 21.65 -3.55 -19.28
CA THR A 1000 22.56 -3.53 -20.44
C THR A 1000 23.39 -4.81 -20.62
N LEU A 1001 23.44 -5.71 -19.65
CA LEU A 1001 24.04 -7.03 -19.82
C LEU A 1001 23.15 -7.95 -20.66
N SER A 1002 21.83 -7.75 -20.66
CA SER A 1002 20.90 -8.60 -21.43
C SER A 1002 21.15 -8.56 -22.94
N PHE A 1003 21.68 -7.46 -23.46
CA PHE A 1003 21.89 -7.26 -24.90
C PHE A 1003 23.27 -7.73 -25.38
N LEU A 1004 24.22 -7.97 -24.47
CA LEU A 1004 25.61 -8.22 -24.81
C LEU A 1004 25.89 -9.72 -24.82
N GLY A 1005 26.52 -10.26 -25.88
CA GLY A 1005 26.93 -11.66 -25.90
C GLY A 1005 27.22 -12.20 -27.28
N TYR A 1006 27.81 -13.39 -27.36
CA TYR A 1006 27.95 -14.16 -28.59
C TYR A 1006 26.81 -15.17 -28.70
N ILE A 1007 26.06 -15.13 -29.80
CA ILE A 1007 25.01 -16.09 -30.12
C ILE A 1007 25.38 -16.77 -31.44
N PRO A 1008 25.41 -18.12 -31.51
CA PRO A 1008 25.71 -18.84 -32.75
C PRO A 1008 24.79 -18.42 -33.90
N GLY A 1009 25.38 -18.13 -35.07
CA GLY A 1009 24.65 -17.66 -36.26
C GLY A 1009 24.18 -16.20 -36.20
N ALA A 1010 24.60 -15.45 -35.18
CA ALA A 1010 24.34 -14.03 -35.00
C ALA A 1010 25.62 -13.27 -34.63
N GLY A 1011 26.75 -13.74 -35.14
CA GLY A 1011 28.06 -13.17 -34.86
C GLY A 1011 28.27 -11.76 -35.44
N LEU A 1012 29.36 -11.15 -35.00
CA LEU A 1012 29.93 -9.97 -35.62
C LEU A 1012 30.69 -10.34 -36.91
N ALA A 1013 30.98 -9.35 -37.77
CA ALA A 1013 31.93 -9.55 -38.85
C ALA A 1013 33.33 -9.84 -38.29
N PRO A 1014 34.16 -10.67 -38.96
CA PRO A 1014 35.44 -11.11 -38.43
C PRO A 1014 36.39 -9.95 -38.11
N ILE A 1015 36.95 -9.94 -36.89
CA ILE A 1015 38.01 -9.01 -36.48
C ILE A 1015 39.40 -9.62 -36.72
N PRO A 1016 40.48 -8.82 -36.81
CA PRO A 1016 41.84 -9.35 -36.91
C PRO A 1016 42.21 -10.30 -35.77
N THR A 1017 42.87 -11.40 -36.11
CA THR A 1017 43.37 -12.39 -35.14
C THR A 1017 44.51 -11.85 -34.26
N SER A 1018 45.12 -10.73 -34.66
CA SER A 1018 46.13 -10.03 -33.86
C SER A 1018 45.56 -9.32 -32.63
N LEU A 1019 44.24 -9.11 -32.58
CA LEU A 1019 43.58 -8.47 -31.45
C LEU A 1019 43.32 -9.50 -30.35
N GLN A 1020 43.93 -9.29 -29.18
CA GLN A 1020 43.63 -10.11 -28.01
C GLN A 1020 42.19 -9.86 -27.55
N ILE A 1021 41.45 -10.95 -27.33
CA ILE A 1021 40.10 -10.96 -26.78
C ILE A 1021 40.04 -11.95 -25.60
N GLU A 1022 39.19 -11.66 -24.61
CA GLU A 1022 39.06 -12.49 -23.39
C GLU A 1022 38.23 -13.77 -23.61
N ASP A 1023 37.32 -13.72 -24.58
CA ASP A 1023 36.41 -14.81 -24.95
C ASP A 1023 36.79 -15.39 -26.31
N GLN A 1024 36.31 -16.60 -26.64
CA GLN A 1024 36.63 -17.26 -27.93
C GLN A 1024 36.13 -16.46 -29.14
N TYR A 1025 34.99 -15.78 -28.98
CA TYR A 1025 34.34 -14.96 -29.99
C TYR A 1025 34.03 -13.58 -29.41
N PRO A 1026 34.08 -12.50 -30.20
CA PRO A 1026 33.75 -11.17 -29.71
C PRO A 1026 32.26 -11.05 -29.38
N SER A 1027 31.94 -10.21 -28.39
CA SER A 1027 30.56 -9.94 -27.99
C SER A 1027 29.85 -9.09 -29.04
N SER A 1028 28.63 -9.47 -29.39
CA SER A 1028 27.72 -8.65 -30.18
C SER A 1028 26.72 -7.91 -29.28
N LEU A 1029 26.09 -6.85 -29.78
CA LEU A 1029 25.07 -6.07 -29.06
C LEU A 1029 23.73 -6.20 -29.78
N ALA A 1030 22.79 -6.94 -29.20
CA ALA A 1030 21.44 -7.08 -29.72
C ALA A 1030 20.72 -5.72 -29.75
N ALA A 1031 19.92 -5.47 -30.79
CA ALA A 1031 19.04 -4.29 -30.83
C ALA A 1031 18.00 -4.34 -29.70
N GLY A 1032 17.40 -5.51 -29.49
CA GLY A 1032 16.61 -5.81 -28.30
C GLY A 1032 15.88 -7.15 -28.33
N LEU A 1033 15.14 -7.41 -27.25
CA LEU A 1033 14.63 -8.72 -26.91
C LEU A 1033 13.09 -8.72 -26.87
N SER A 1034 12.43 -9.79 -27.33
CA SER A 1034 13.02 -11.02 -27.92
C SER A 1034 13.18 -10.98 -29.46
N HIS A 1035 12.63 -9.97 -30.15
CA HIS A 1035 12.50 -9.99 -31.61
C HIS A 1035 13.83 -9.91 -32.36
N PHE A 1036 14.82 -9.19 -31.82
CA PHE A 1036 16.11 -8.92 -32.45
C PHE A 1036 17.26 -9.56 -31.67
N ALA A 1037 17.05 -10.81 -31.22
CA ALA A 1037 17.98 -11.51 -30.35
C ALA A 1037 18.88 -12.52 -31.09
N VAL A 1038 18.43 -13.09 -32.21
CA VAL A 1038 19.11 -14.23 -32.87
C VAL A 1038 19.13 -14.12 -34.39
N GLY A 1039 19.96 -14.95 -35.01
CA GLY A 1039 20.15 -14.99 -36.46
C GLY A 1039 20.65 -13.66 -37.05
N ILE A 1040 20.31 -13.42 -38.31
CA ILE A 1040 20.69 -12.19 -39.01
C ILE A 1040 20.10 -10.93 -38.35
N TRP A 1041 18.99 -11.07 -37.62
CA TRP A 1041 18.22 -9.96 -37.04
C TRP A 1041 18.82 -9.36 -35.76
N ARG A 1042 19.94 -9.88 -35.26
CA ARG A 1042 20.52 -9.40 -33.99
C ARG A 1042 21.26 -8.07 -34.12
N ASN A 1043 22.09 -7.95 -35.15
CA ASN A 1043 23.09 -6.89 -35.27
C ASN A 1043 22.67 -5.84 -36.29
N TRP A 1044 22.18 -4.71 -35.78
CA TRP A 1044 21.83 -3.54 -36.57
C TRP A 1044 22.83 -2.42 -36.30
N GLY A 1045 23.56 -1.94 -37.31
CA GLY A 1045 24.62 -0.94 -37.17
C GLY A 1045 24.09 0.36 -36.57
N ARG A 1046 22.90 0.79 -36.97
CA ARG A 1046 22.20 1.94 -36.38
C ARG A 1046 22.00 1.76 -34.88
N ASP A 1047 21.24 0.75 -34.46
CA ASP A 1047 20.92 0.47 -33.07
C ASP A 1047 22.19 0.27 -32.23
N THR A 1048 23.15 -0.46 -32.79
CA THR A 1048 24.44 -0.74 -32.16
C THR A 1048 25.15 0.55 -31.80
N PHE A 1049 25.32 1.48 -32.75
CA PHE A 1049 26.07 2.71 -32.52
C PHE A 1049 25.28 3.81 -31.82
N ILE A 1050 23.96 3.69 -31.73
CA ILE A 1050 23.16 4.51 -30.81
C ILE A 1050 23.30 3.99 -29.38
N ALA A 1051 23.22 2.67 -29.16
CA ALA A 1051 23.25 2.06 -27.84
C ALA A 1051 24.66 2.00 -27.23
N LEU A 1052 25.71 1.81 -28.04
CA LEU A 1052 27.09 1.54 -27.60
C LEU A 1052 27.64 2.55 -26.59
N PRO A 1053 27.45 3.88 -26.74
CA PRO A 1053 27.96 4.84 -25.76
C PRO A 1053 27.36 4.68 -24.36
N GLY A 1054 26.06 4.45 -24.27
CA GLY A 1054 25.36 4.28 -23.00
C GLY A 1054 25.53 2.87 -22.43
N CYS A 1055 25.34 1.86 -23.27
CA CYS A 1055 25.51 0.47 -22.88
C CYS A 1055 26.96 0.21 -22.51
N LEU A 1056 27.94 0.46 -23.38
CA LEU A 1056 29.30 -0.03 -23.18
C LEU A 1056 30.23 1.01 -22.56
N LEU A 1057 30.28 2.23 -23.09
CA LEU A 1057 31.26 3.23 -22.61
C LEU A 1057 30.91 3.74 -21.20
N SER A 1058 29.65 4.13 -20.98
CA SER A 1058 29.19 4.65 -19.68
C SER A 1058 29.26 3.61 -18.55
N THR A 1059 29.31 2.33 -18.88
CA THR A 1059 29.47 1.23 -17.92
C THR A 1059 30.92 0.73 -17.81
N GLY A 1060 31.86 1.26 -18.58
CA GLY A 1060 33.28 0.90 -18.54
C GLY A 1060 33.68 -0.33 -19.36
N ARG A 1061 32.81 -0.83 -20.24
CA ARG A 1061 33.04 -2.00 -21.12
C ARG A 1061 33.74 -1.62 -22.42
N PHE A 1062 34.94 -1.07 -22.28
CA PHE A 1062 35.70 -0.53 -23.42
C PHE A 1062 36.17 -1.61 -24.40
N GLN A 1063 36.54 -2.81 -23.93
CA GLN A 1063 37.04 -3.85 -24.82
C GLN A 1063 35.97 -4.38 -25.77
N GLU A 1064 34.74 -4.58 -25.28
CA GLU A 1064 33.60 -4.98 -26.10
C GLU A 1064 33.23 -3.88 -27.10
N ALA A 1065 33.23 -2.61 -26.67
CA ALA A 1065 32.98 -1.49 -27.57
C ALA A 1065 34.00 -1.43 -28.71
N ARG A 1066 35.29 -1.62 -28.38
CA ARG A 1066 36.39 -1.67 -29.35
C ARG A 1066 36.20 -2.79 -30.38
N GLN A 1067 35.87 -4.01 -29.93
CA GLN A 1067 35.63 -5.15 -30.81
C GLN A 1067 34.48 -4.89 -31.80
N ILE A 1068 33.37 -4.33 -31.32
CA ILE A 1068 32.20 -3.99 -32.13
C ILE A 1068 32.57 -2.92 -33.17
N ILE A 1069 33.24 -1.84 -32.76
CA ILE A 1069 33.68 -0.76 -33.66
C ILE A 1069 34.54 -1.31 -34.80
N LEU A 1070 35.55 -2.12 -34.48
CA LEU A 1070 36.49 -2.68 -35.46
C LEU A 1070 35.83 -3.70 -36.38
N SER A 1071 34.88 -4.47 -35.87
CA SER A 1071 34.11 -5.43 -36.68
C SER A 1071 33.29 -4.74 -37.77
N PHE A 1072 32.49 -3.74 -37.40
CA PHE A 1072 31.70 -2.99 -38.37
C PHE A 1072 32.58 -2.18 -39.33
N ALA A 1073 33.74 -1.67 -38.88
CA ALA A 1073 34.72 -1.04 -39.76
C ALA A 1073 35.23 -2.02 -40.84
N GLY A 1074 35.42 -3.29 -40.48
CA GLY A 1074 35.77 -4.35 -41.42
C GLY A 1074 34.74 -4.55 -42.53
N ALA A 1075 33.47 -4.33 -42.21
CA ALA A 1075 32.33 -4.45 -43.11
C ALA A 1075 31.97 -3.14 -43.85
N ILE A 1076 32.75 -2.05 -43.77
CA ILE A 1076 32.47 -0.84 -44.57
C ILE A 1076 32.46 -1.16 -46.07
N ARG A 1077 31.45 -0.64 -46.79
CA ARG A 1077 31.34 -0.73 -48.25
C ARG A 1077 30.58 0.48 -48.77
N HIS A 1078 30.91 0.98 -49.96
CA HIS A 1078 30.34 2.23 -50.51
C HIS A 1078 30.60 3.45 -49.61
N GLY A 1079 31.61 3.38 -48.73
CA GLY A 1079 31.82 4.38 -47.67
C GLY A 1079 30.76 4.36 -46.55
N LEU A 1080 29.94 3.31 -46.47
CA LEU A 1080 28.84 3.16 -45.52
C LEU A 1080 29.08 1.99 -44.55
N ILE A 1081 28.64 2.17 -43.31
CA ILE A 1081 28.42 1.10 -42.34
C ILE A 1081 27.09 0.41 -42.68
N PRO A 1082 27.02 -0.93 -42.69
CA PRO A 1082 25.78 -1.63 -42.98
C PRO A 1082 24.73 -1.40 -41.88
N ASN A 1083 23.46 -1.37 -42.28
CA ASN A 1083 22.35 -1.40 -41.32
C ASN A 1083 22.25 -2.81 -40.75
N LEU A 1084 21.91 -3.80 -41.57
CA LEU A 1084 21.93 -5.21 -41.17
C LEU A 1084 23.35 -5.75 -41.35
N LEU A 1085 24.00 -6.23 -40.29
CA LEU A 1085 25.37 -6.75 -40.39
C LEU A 1085 25.43 -8.17 -40.95
N ALA A 1086 24.59 -9.07 -40.44
CA ALA A 1086 24.54 -10.50 -40.81
C ALA A 1086 25.94 -11.14 -40.97
N GLU A 1087 26.76 -11.06 -39.90
CA GLU A 1087 28.16 -11.57 -39.84
C GLU A 1087 29.11 -10.99 -40.91
N GLY A 1088 28.70 -9.91 -41.57
CA GLY A 1088 29.38 -9.31 -42.72
C GLY A 1088 29.08 -10.01 -44.05
N ILE A 1089 28.49 -11.21 -44.04
CA ILE A 1089 28.20 -12.01 -45.23
C ILE A 1089 26.94 -11.48 -45.93
N GLY A 1090 25.85 -11.35 -45.17
CA GLY A 1090 24.55 -10.89 -45.66
C GLY A 1090 24.30 -9.40 -45.45
N ALA A 1091 25.38 -8.61 -45.35
CA ALA A 1091 25.29 -7.21 -44.94
C ALA A 1091 24.46 -6.36 -45.93
N ARG A 1092 23.58 -5.49 -45.40
CA ARG A 1092 22.76 -4.55 -46.20
C ARG A 1092 23.12 -3.11 -45.91
N TYR A 1093 23.25 -2.31 -46.95
CA TYR A 1093 23.73 -0.91 -46.88
C TYR A 1093 22.62 0.11 -47.18
N ASN A 1094 21.37 -0.24 -46.84
CA ASN A 1094 20.18 0.58 -47.10
C ASN A 1094 20.01 1.81 -46.18
N CYS A 1095 20.98 2.09 -45.31
CA CYS A 1095 20.95 3.21 -44.38
C CYS A 1095 22.02 4.27 -44.70
N ARG A 1096 21.74 5.53 -44.37
CA ARG A 1096 22.68 6.64 -44.46
C ARG A 1096 23.16 7.13 -43.09
N ASP A 1097 22.48 6.74 -42.02
CA ASP A 1097 22.69 7.24 -40.66
C ASP A 1097 23.68 6.42 -39.84
N ALA A 1098 23.74 5.09 -40.02
CA ALA A 1098 24.59 4.20 -39.24
C ALA A 1098 26.07 4.64 -39.24
N THR A 1099 26.60 5.08 -40.38
CA THR A 1099 28.00 5.56 -40.51
C THR A 1099 28.28 6.75 -39.59
N TRP A 1100 27.33 7.69 -39.47
CA TRP A 1100 27.52 8.88 -38.65
C TRP A 1100 27.41 8.58 -37.16
N PHE A 1101 26.52 7.67 -36.77
CA PHE A 1101 26.49 7.15 -35.39
C PHE A 1101 27.76 6.37 -35.04
N TRP A 1102 28.30 5.58 -35.97
CA TRP A 1102 29.59 4.88 -35.81
C TRP A 1102 30.75 5.86 -35.59
N LEU A 1103 30.86 6.90 -36.42
CA LEU A 1103 31.88 7.94 -36.26
C LEU A 1103 31.81 8.63 -34.90
N VAL A 1104 30.60 9.01 -34.46
CA VAL A 1104 30.41 9.65 -33.15
C VAL A 1104 30.67 8.67 -32.00
N SER A 1105 30.37 7.38 -32.17
CA SER A 1105 30.73 6.34 -31.21
C SER A 1105 32.24 6.20 -31.03
N ILE A 1106 33.02 6.30 -32.12
CA ILE A 1106 34.50 6.32 -32.06
C ILE A 1106 34.98 7.57 -31.33
N VAL A 1107 34.41 8.74 -31.63
CA VAL A 1107 34.74 9.98 -30.90
C VAL A 1107 34.50 9.81 -29.40
N LYS A 1108 33.33 9.31 -29.01
CA LYS A 1108 33.00 9.06 -27.60
C LYS A 1108 33.90 7.99 -26.97
N TYR A 1109 34.31 6.97 -27.72
CA TYR A 1109 35.27 5.97 -27.27
C TYR A 1109 36.62 6.62 -26.94
N VAL A 1110 37.16 7.42 -27.86
CA VAL A 1110 38.44 8.12 -27.68
C VAL A 1110 38.40 9.03 -26.44
N GLU A 1111 37.26 9.67 -26.18
CA GLU A 1111 37.06 10.55 -25.02
C GLU A 1111 36.89 9.82 -23.69
N SER A 1112 36.33 8.60 -23.71
CA SER A 1112 35.92 7.89 -22.49
C SER A 1112 36.89 6.78 -22.06
N ALA A 1113 37.50 6.09 -23.02
CA ALA A 1113 38.33 4.92 -22.76
C ALA A 1113 39.73 5.33 -22.25
N PRO A 1114 40.32 4.58 -21.30
CA PRO A 1114 41.73 4.73 -20.95
C PRO A 1114 42.60 4.52 -22.20
N ASN A 1115 43.46 5.49 -22.54
CA ASN A 1115 44.21 5.50 -23.80
C ASN A 1115 43.34 5.34 -25.05
N GLY A 1116 42.15 5.94 -25.06
CA GLY A 1116 41.16 5.77 -26.13
C GLY A 1116 41.66 6.13 -27.53
N VAL A 1117 42.64 7.04 -27.64
CA VAL A 1117 43.27 7.44 -28.91
C VAL A 1117 43.91 6.24 -29.64
N GLY A 1118 44.42 5.25 -28.91
CA GLY A 1118 45.08 4.08 -29.49
C GLY A 1118 44.20 3.26 -30.43
N ILE A 1119 42.85 3.37 -30.32
CA ILE A 1119 41.94 2.66 -31.21
C ILE A 1119 42.10 3.08 -32.68
N LEU A 1120 42.56 4.30 -32.95
CA LEU A 1120 42.70 4.83 -34.30
C LEU A 1120 43.78 4.08 -35.12
N GLU A 1121 44.77 3.52 -34.43
CA GLU A 1121 45.88 2.76 -35.01
C GLU A 1121 45.59 1.25 -35.07
N ASP A 1122 44.47 0.80 -34.50
CA ASP A 1122 44.14 -0.62 -34.46
C ASP A 1122 43.91 -1.19 -35.87
N PRO A 1123 44.38 -2.42 -36.13
CA PRO A 1123 44.10 -3.08 -37.39
C PRO A 1123 42.60 -3.37 -37.51
N VAL A 1124 42.09 -3.17 -38.71
CA VAL A 1124 40.75 -3.56 -39.15
C VAL A 1124 40.91 -4.59 -40.27
N ARG A 1125 40.20 -5.71 -40.17
CA ARG A 1125 40.15 -6.74 -41.21
C ARG A 1125 39.06 -6.35 -42.22
N ARG A 1126 39.46 -5.78 -43.36
CA ARG A 1126 38.53 -5.38 -44.43
C ARG A 1126 38.07 -6.60 -45.20
N ILE A 1127 36.82 -7.01 -44.99
CA ILE A 1127 36.17 -8.10 -45.74
C ILE A 1127 35.65 -7.64 -47.11
N TYR A 1128 35.47 -6.34 -47.29
CA TYR A 1128 35.15 -5.68 -48.56
C TYR A 1128 36.19 -4.58 -48.82
N PRO A 1129 37.38 -4.92 -49.37
CA PRO A 1129 38.41 -3.92 -49.65
C PRO A 1129 37.97 -2.90 -50.70
N ASN A 1130 37.11 -3.29 -51.65
CA ASN A 1130 36.53 -2.42 -52.68
C ASN A 1130 35.00 -2.62 -52.74
N ASP A 1131 34.32 -1.66 -53.39
CA ASP A 1131 32.86 -1.63 -53.49
C ASP A 1131 32.27 -2.84 -54.24
N ASP A 1132 33.01 -3.51 -55.11
CA ASP A 1132 32.53 -4.68 -55.87
C ASP A 1132 32.98 -6.03 -55.28
N SER A 1133 33.78 -6.02 -54.22
CA SER A 1133 34.34 -7.24 -53.61
C SER A 1133 33.25 -8.24 -53.21
N VAL A 1134 33.47 -9.52 -53.50
CA VAL A 1134 32.70 -10.62 -52.93
C VAL A 1134 33.23 -10.90 -51.52
N TYR A 1135 32.38 -11.36 -50.61
CA TYR A 1135 32.76 -11.64 -49.23
C TYR A 1135 34.00 -12.54 -49.17
N GLY A 1136 35.04 -12.09 -48.46
CA GLY A 1136 36.29 -12.83 -48.26
C GLY A 1136 37.28 -12.74 -49.42
N GLU A 1137 36.94 -12.05 -50.51
CA GLU A 1137 37.83 -11.89 -51.67
C GLU A 1137 38.77 -10.69 -51.48
N GLY A 1138 40.07 -10.95 -51.50
CA GLY A 1138 41.11 -9.90 -51.47
C GLY A 1138 41.21 -9.17 -50.14
N GLU A 1139 40.82 -9.80 -49.03
CA GLU A 1139 40.86 -9.18 -47.70
C GLU A 1139 42.20 -8.50 -47.38
N VAL A 1140 42.14 -7.29 -46.83
CA VAL A 1140 43.32 -6.53 -46.40
C VAL A 1140 43.20 -6.12 -44.94
N GLN A 1141 44.34 -5.80 -44.32
CA GLN A 1141 44.37 -5.12 -43.03
C GLN A 1141 44.78 -3.67 -43.23
N GLN A 1142 44.03 -2.74 -42.63
CA GLN A 1142 44.37 -1.33 -42.57
C GLN A 1142 44.00 -0.75 -41.20
N MET A 1143 44.54 0.41 -40.85
CA MET A 1143 44.21 1.05 -39.57
C MET A 1143 42.77 1.55 -39.55
N LEU A 1144 42.14 1.59 -38.37
CA LEU A 1144 40.80 2.14 -38.20
C LEU A 1144 40.69 3.56 -38.77
N ILE A 1145 41.69 4.42 -38.55
CA ILE A 1145 41.68 5.79 -39.06
C ILE A 1145 41.56 5.86 -40.60
N GLU A 1146 42.13 4.90 -41.33
CA GLU A 1146 42.02 4.84 -42.79
C GLU A 1146 40.59 4.51 -43.23
N THR A 1147 39.88 3.67 -42.48
CA THR A 1147 38.45 3.40 -42.75
C THR A 1147 37.55 4.61 -42.49
N ILE A 1148 37.91 5.43 -41.49
CA ILE A 1148 37.21 6.70 -41.21
C ILE A 1148 37.40 7.66 -42.38
N TYR A 1149 38.63 7.77 -42.89
CA TYR A 1149 38.92 8.57 -44.07
C TYR A 1149 38.18 8.08 -45.31
N GLU A 1150 38.17 6.77 -45.57
CA GLU A 1150 37.44 6.16 -46.69
C GLU A 1150 35.96 6.56 -46.64
N ALA A 1151 35.31 6.43 -45.49
CA ALA A 1151 33.91 6.81 -45.32
C ALA A 1151 33.68 8.31 -45.62
N LEU A 1152 34.51 9.19 -45.07
CA LEU A 1152 34.38 10.64 -45.28
C LEU A 1152 34.66 11.06 -46.73
N ASP A 1153 35.68 10.47 -47.36
CA ASP A 1153 36.04 10.73 -48.75
C ASP A 1153 34.93 10.31 -49.71
N LYS A 1154 34.34 9.13 -49.49
CA LYS A 1154 33.23 8.63 -50.30
C LYS A 1154 31.98 9.51 -50.16
N HIS A 1155 31.61 9.87 -48.93
CA HIS A 1155 30.50 10.83 -48.72
C HIS A 1155 30.79 12.17 -49.38
N PHE A 1156 32.02 12.67 -49.27
CA PHE A 1156 32.39 13.92 -49.88
C PHE A 1156 32.36 13.83 -51.40
N ALA A 1157 32.88 12.76 -52.02
CA ALA A 1157 32.85 12.55 -53.47
C ALA A 1157 31.43 12.38 -54.03
N GLY A 1158 30.53 11.81 -53.24
CA GLY A 1158 29.18 11.43 -53.66
C GLY A 1158 29.07 9.91 -53.79
N ILE A 1159 28.17 9.34 -53.01
CA ILE A 1159 27.79 7.94 -53.00
C ILE A 1159 26.53 7.82 -53.86
N ASP A 1160 26.58 6.96 -54.86
CA ASP A 1160 25.46 6.65 -55.75
C ASP A 1160 25.60 5.21 -56.23
N TYR A 1161 24.77 4.32 -55.69
CA TYR A 1161 24.80 2.90 -56.05
C TYR A 1161 23.44 2.25 -55.87
N ARG A 1162 23.25 1.12 -56.56
CA ARG A 1162 22.08 0.26 -56.41
C ARG A 1162 22.41 -0.88 -55.45
N GLU A 1163 21.52 -1.16 -54.49
CA GLU A 1163 21.74 -2.26 -53.52
C GLU A 1163 22.11 -3.58 -54.23
N ARG A 1164 23.14 -4.25 -53.71
CA ARG A 1164 23.55 -5.56 -54.21
C ARG A 1164 22.39 -6.53 -54.05
N SER A 1165 22.10 -7.28 -55.11
CA SER A 1165 20.98 -8.22 -55.16
C SER A 1165 19.62 -7.54 -54.97
N ALA A 1166 19.44 -6.31 -55.46
CA ALA A 1166 18.15 -5.61 -55.48
C ALA A 1166 17.02 -6.49 -56.05
N GLY A 1167 15.85 -6.43 -55.43
CA GLY A 1167 14.68 -7.22 -55.77
C GLY A 1167 14.00 -7.87 -54.56
N PRO A 1168 12.91 -8.61 -54.78
CA PRO A 1168 12.06 -9.16 -53.72
C PRO A 1168 12.78 -10.07 -52.71
N GLN A 1169 13.91 -10.65 -53.07
CA GLN A 1169 14.72 -11.53 -52.24
C GLN A 1169 15.41 -10.83 -51.06
N ILE A 1170 15.68 -9.51 -51.17
CA ILE A 1170 16.24 -8.73 -50.05
C ILE A 1170 15.19 -7.80 -49.44
N ASP A 1171 14.22 -7.34 -50.23
CA ASP A 1171 13.10 -6.53 -49.77
C ASP A 1171 11.88 -6.77 -50.67
N GLU A 1172 10.89 -7.50 -50.16
CA GLU A 1172 9.68 -7.86 -50.90
C GLU A 1172 8.66 -6.71 -51.03
N GLN A 1173 8.86 -5.62 -50.29
CA GLN A 1173 7.91 -4.51 -50.22
C GLN A 1173 8.38 -3.29 -51.01
N MET A 1174 9.69 -3.02 -51.01
CA MET A 1174 10.29 -1.85 -51.64
C MET A 1174 10.09 -1.82 -53.17
N ARG A 1175 9.84 -0.62 -53.71
CA ARG A 1175 9.80 -0.38 -55.16
C ARG A 1175 11.21 -0.39 -55.77
N ASP A 1176 11.29 -0.61 -57.07
CA ASP A 1176 12.57 -0.68 -57.79
C ASP A 1176 13.46 0.55 -57.55
N GLU A 1177 12.85 1.74 -57.55
CA GLU A 1177 13.51 3.02 -57.33
C GLU A 1177 14.07 3.17 -55.90
N GLY A 1178 13.49 2.46 -54.93
CA GLY A 1178 13.93 2.47 -53.54
C GLY A 1178 15.30 1.83 -53.34
N PHE A 1179 15.68 0.88 -54.20
CA PHE A 1179 17.00 0.22 -54.14
C PHE A 1179 18.16 1.13 -54.57
N GLN A 1180 17.88 2.31 -55.12
CA GLN A 1180 18.91 3.30 -55.41
C GLN A 1180 19.23 4.09 -54.13
N VAL A 1181 20.47 3.96 -53.65
CA VAL A 1181 20.96 4.62 -52.45
C VAL A 1181 21.93 5.73 -52.84
N THR A 1182 21.62 6.95 -52.39
CA THR A 1182 22.45 8.13 -52.62
C THR A 1182 22.82 8.80 -51.31
N ALA A 1183 24.05 9.31 -51.21
CA ALA A 1183 24.48 10.17 -50.12
C ALA A 1183 25.59 11.12 -50.61
N GLY A 1184 25.65 12.34 -50.10
CA GLY A 1184 26.63 13.33 -50.57
C GLY A 1184 26.77 14.50 -49.63
N VAL A 1185 27.70 15.41 -49.97
CA VAL A 1185 27.96 16.63 -49.21
C VAL A 1185 27.65 17.85 -50.08
N SER A 1186 26.74 18.70 -49.63
CA SER A 1186 26.45 19.97 -50.28
C SER A 1186 27.67 20.88 -50.16
N ARG A 1187 28.25 21.30 -51.30
CA ARG A 1187 29.41 22.20 -51.29
C ARG A 1187 29.09 23.60 -50.78
N THR A 1188 27.81 24.00 -50.85
CA THR A 1188 27.36 25.31 -50.39
C THR A 1188 27.21 25.36 -48.88
N THR A 1189 26.56 24.34 -48.31
CA THR A 1189 26.20 24.32 -46.88
C THR A 1189 27.09 23.43 -46.01
N GLY A 1190 27.84 22.51 -46.62
CA GLY A 1190 28.56 21.44 -45.94
C GLY A 1190 27.66 20.28 -45.47
N PHE A 1191 26.34 20.36 -45.70
CA PHE A 1191 25.40 19.38 -45.18
C PHE A 1191 25.50 18.02 -45.86
N ILE A 1192 25.24 16.97 -45.08
CA ILE A 1192 25.04 15.62 -45.57
C ILE A 1192 23.63 15.51 -46.12
N TYR A 1193 23.50 15.20 -47.41
CA TYR A 1193 22.21 14.98 -48.06
C TYR A 1193 22.16 13.59 -48.69
N GLY A 1194 20.97 13.06 -48.97
CA GLY A 1194 20.83 11.81 -49.70
C GLY A 1194 19.46 11.19 -49.58
N GLY A 1195 19.32 10.00 -50.14
CA GLY A 1195 18.06 9.28 -50.21
C GLY A 1195 17.15 9.77 -51.33
N ASN A 1196 15.97 9.16 -51.40
CA ASN A 1196 14.91 9.56 -52.31
C ASN A 1196 13.55 9.25 -51.67
N ARG A 1197 12.45 9.72 -52.26
CA ARG A 1197 11.09 9.53 -51.73
C ARG A 1197 10.63 8.06 -51.60
N TRP A 1198 11.35 7.10 -52.17
CA TRP A 1198 11.01 5.68 -52.23
C TRP A 1198 11.91 4.81 -51.34
N ASN A 1199 12.83 5.40 -50.58
CA ASN A 1199 13.71 4.67 -49.66
C ASN A 1199 13.63 5.19 -48.22
N CYS A 1200 14.23 4.42 -47.31
CA CYS A 1200 14.15 4.59 -45.86
C CYS A 1200 15.56 4.74 -45.25
N GLY A 1201 16.30 5.76 -45.67
CA GLY A 1201 17.73 5.88 -45.33
C GLY A 1201 18.05 6.29 -43.88
N THR A 1202 17.05 6.51 -43.02
CA THR A 1202 17.23 6.96 -41.63
C THR A 1202 16.49 6.02 -40.67
N TRP A 1203 16.64 6.18 -39.35
CA TRP A 1203 15.99 5.32 -38.36
C TRP A 1203 14.46 5.29 -38.46
N MET A 1204 13.84 6.32 -39.02
CA MET A 1204 12.42 6.32 -39.32
C MET A 1204 12.15 5.54 -40.61
N ASP A 1205 12.33 4.22 -40.59
CA ASP A 1205 12.50 3.38 -41.78
C ASP A 1205 11.31 2.48 -42.18
N LYS A 1206 10.09 2.80 -41.76
CA LYS A 1206 8.94 1.96 -42.06
C LYS A 1206 8.57 2.01 -43.56
N MET A 1207 8.86 0.93 -44.28
CA MET A 1207 8.36 0.67 -45.63
C MET A 1207 6.93 0.12 -45.56
N GLY A 1208 5.99 0.72 -46.28
CA GLY A 1208 4.62 0.22 -46.33
C GLY A 1208 4.51 -1.14 -47.03
N SER A 1209 3.59 -1.97 -46.55
CA SER A 1209 3.44 -3.36 -46.99
C SER A 1209 1.98 -3.83 -47.16
N SER A 1210 0.99 -2.96 -46.94
CA SER A 1210 -0.42 -3.26 -47.20
C SER A 1210 -0.76 -2.96 -48.66
N GLU A 1211 -1.03 -4.01 -49.43
CA GLU A 1211 -1.66 -3.87 -50.75
C GLU A 1211 -3.08 -3.30 -50.62
N ARG A 1212 -3.81 -3.76 -49.60
CA ARG A 1212 -5.22 -3.39 -49.39
C ARG A 1212 -5.41 -1.91 -49.10
N ALA A 1213 -4.56 -1.33 -48.27
CA ALA A 1213 -4.60 0.10 -47.97
C ALA A 1213 -3.84 0.96 -49.00
N GLY A 1214 -3.18 0.33 -49.98
CA GLY A 1214 -2.44 1.02 -51.05
C GLY A 1214 -1.17 1.72 -50.57
N ASN A 1215 -0.54 1.26 -49.48
CA ASN A 1215 0.74 1.79 -49.00
C ASN A 1215 1.96 0.91 -49.33
N LYS A 1216 1.76 -0.27 -49.96
CA LYS A 1216 2.87 -1.16 -50.32
C LYS A 1216 3.94 -0.46 -51.18
N GLY A 1217 5.19 -0.53 -50.71
CA GLY A 1217 6.35 0.08 -51.35
C GLY A 1217 6.43 1.61 -51.20
N GLU A 1218 5.58 2.20 -50.36
CA GLU A 1218 5.64 3.62 -50.03
C GLU A 1218 6.19 3.80 -48.60
N PRO A 1219 7.36 4.43 -48.43
CA PRO A 1219 7.87 4.80 -47.12
C PRO A 1219 6.89 5.71 -46.38
N ALA A 1220 6.68 5.45 -45.08
CA ALA A 1220 5.93 6.38 -44.23
C ALA A 1220 6.70 7.69 -43.99
N THR A 1221 8.03 7.58 -43.91
CA THR A 1221 8.95 8.62 -43.45
C THR A 1221 10.28 8.55 -44.21
N PRO A 1222 10.33 8.88 -45.51
CA PRO A 1222 11.53 8.68 -46.34
C PRO A 1222 12.75 9.51 -45.87
N ARG A 1223 12.51 10.73 -45.36
CA ARG A 1223 13.52 11.65 -44.81
C ARG A 1223 14.75 11.83 -45.71
N ASP A 1224 14.48 11.99 -46.99
CA ASP A 1224 15.46 12.34 -48.00
C ASP A 1224 15.88 13.83 -47.90
N GLY A 1225 16.99 14.17 -48.54
CA GLY A 1225 17.65 15.47 -48.35
C GLY A 1225 18.53 15.48 -47.10
N ALA A 1226 18.65 16.64 -46.45
CA ALA A 1226 19.50 16.84 -45.29
C ALA A 1226 18.73 16.62 -43.98
N ALA A 1227 18.69 15.36 -43.50
CA ALA A 1227 18.13 15.02 -42.20
C ALA A 1227 18.91 15.67 -41.05
N VAL A 1228 18.20 16.21 -40.05
CA VAL A 1228 18.76 17.08 -39.00
C VAL A 1228 19.82 16.41 -38.14
N GLU A 1229 19.62 15.15 -37.74
CA GLU A 1229 20.54 14.41 -36.87
C GLU A 1229 21.89 14.16 -37.54
N LEU A 1230 21.90 13.94 -38.86
CA LEU A 1230 23.13 13.69 -39.61
C LEU A 1230 24.05 14.91 -39.59
N GLN A 1231 23.48 16.12 -39.56
CA GLN A 1231 24.28 17.36 -39.54
C GLN A 1231 24.98 17.52 -38.19
N GLY A 1232 24.28 17.25 -37.09
CA GLY A 1232 24.86 17.28 -35.74
C GLY A 1232 25.94 16.21 -35.56
N LEU A 1233 25.68 14.98 -36.02
CA LEU A 1233 26.66 13.89 -35.98
C LEU A 1233 27.90 14.20 -36.84
N ALA A 1234 27.70 14.68 -38.07
CA ALA A 1234 28.79 15.07 -38.97
C ALA A 1234 29.62 16.22 -38.39
N TYR A 1235 28.97 17.28 -37.89
CA TYR A 1235 29.66 18.38 -37.23
C TYR A 1235 30.52 17.89 -36.06
N ARG A 1236 29.96 17.01 -35.21
CA ARG A 1236 30.68 16.45 -34.07
C ARG A 1236 31.90 15.64 -34.50
N ALA A 1237 31.75 14.76 -35.50
CA ALA A 1237 32.85 13.94 -36.01
C ALA A 1237 33.97 14.81 -36.63
N LEU A 1238 33.61 15.75 -37.51
CA LEU A 1238 34.57 16.64 -38.19
C LEU A 1238 35.30 17.55 -37.21
N LYS A 1239 34.59 18.09 -36.22
CA LYS A 1239 35.20 18.91 -35.14
C LYS A 1239 36.20 18.09 -34.33
N SER A 1240 35.91 16.82 -34.04
CA SER A 1240 36.86 15.95 -33.33
C SER A 1240 38.08 15.62 -34.19
N LEU A 1241 37.93 15.34 -35.48
CA LEU A 1241 39.06 15.13 -36.40
C LEU A 1241 39.96 16.37 -36.50
N LYS A 1242 39.35 17.56 -36.57
CA LYS A 1242 40.08 18.83 -36.48
C LYS A 1242 40.92 18.89 -35.20
N ASN A 1243 40.31 18.62 -34.05
CA ASN A 1243 41.02 18.66 -32.77
C ASN A 1243 42.14 17.61 -32.69
N TRP A 1244 41.89 16.38 -33.16
CA TRP A 1244 42.90 15.32 -33.21
C TRP A 1244 44.07 15.70 -34.11
N LYS A 1245 43.82 16.39 -35.23
CA LYS A 1245 44.89 16.92 -36.09
C LYS A 1245 45.71 17.99 -35.37
N GLU A 1246 45.06 18.93 -34.70
CA GLU A 1246 45.73 19.98 -33.91
C GLU A 1246 46.58 19.40 -32.77
N GLN A 1247 46.14 18.27 -32.20
CA GLN A 1247 46.87 17.53 -31.15
C GLN A 1247 47.97 16.62 -31.70
N GLY A 1248 48.13 16.49 -33.02
CA GLY A 1248 49.11 15.59 -33.65
C GLY A 1248 48.74 14.09 -33.58
N VAL A 1249 47.50 13.77 -33.20
CA VAL A 1249 46.98 12.40 -33.13
C VAL A 1249 46.77 11.80 -34.52
N ILE A 1250 46.35 12.63 -35.49
CA ILE A 1250 46.19 12.22 -36.89
C ILE A 1250 47.01 13.11 -37.82
N GLN A 1251 47.43 12.55 -38.97
CA GLN A 1251 48.25 13.27 -39.95
C GLN A 1251 47.43 14.07 -40.96
N ARG A 1252 46.29 13.55 -41.42
CA ARG A 1252 45.48 14.15 -42.49
C ARG A 1252 44.67 15.35 -41.98
N SER A 1253 44.68 16.46 -42.73
CA SER A 1253 44.02 17.73 -42.37
C SER A 1253 42.59 17.90 -42.92
N GLY A 1254 42.20 17.11 -43.92
CA GLY A 1254 40.92 17.25 -44.63
C GLY A 1254 40.74 16.21 -45.73
N VAL A 1255 39.59 16.26 -46.41
CA VAL A 1255 39.37 15.51 -47.67
C VAL A 1255 40.23 16.07 -48.80
N SER A 1256 40.53 17.37 -48.75
CA SER A 1256 41.52 18.07 -49.58
C SER A 1256 42.14 19.23 -48.78
N ASP A 1257 43.16 19.89 -49.35
CA ASP A 1257 43.78 21.08 -48.73
C ASP A 1257 42.79 22.24 -48.57
N GLU A 1258 41.83 22.38 -49.50
CA GLU A 1258 40.77 23.39 -49.44
C GLU A 1258 39.67 23.01 -48.44
N TRP A 1259 39.32 21.72 -48.38
CA TRP A 1259 38.28 21.20 -47.50
C TRP A 1259 38.90 20.50 -46.28
N THR A 1260 39.52 21.31 -45.43
CA THR A 1260 40.00 20.85 -44.11
C THR A 1260 38.84 20.41 -43.22
N TRP A 1261 39.10 19.51 -42.26
CA TRP A 1261 38.08 19.05 -41.29
C TRP A 1261 37.44 20.22 -40.55
N GLY A 1262 38.26 21.21 -40.16
CA GLY A 1262 37.80 22.43 -39.50
C GLY A 1262 36.93 23.31 -40.40
N PHE A 1263 37.34 23.50 -41.67
CA PHE A 1263 36.54 24.28 -42.63
C PHE A 1263 35.20 23.63 -42.92
N TRP A 1264 35.16 22.30 -43.11
CA TRP A 1264 33.90 21.59 -43.33
C TRP A 1264 32.98 21.68 -42.10
N ALA A 1265 33.48 21.47 -40.89
CA ALA A 1265 32.70 21.65 -39.67
C ALA A 1265 32.14 23.09 -39.55
N GLN A 1266 32.96 24.09 -39.87
CA GLN A 1266 32.54 25.49 -39.84
C GLN A 1266 31.44 25.79 -40.86
N LYS A 1267 31.53 25.23 -42.08
CA LYS A 1267 30.47 25.36 -43.10
C LYS A 1267 29.13 24.84 -42.60
N ILE A 1268 29.11 23.67 -41.97
CA ILE A 1268 27.88 23.11 -41.38
C ILE A 1268 27.33 24.07 -40.32
N ARG A 1269 28.17 24.52 -39.38
CA ARG A 1269 27.76 25.43 -38.30
C ARG A 1269 27.15 26.74 -38.81
N GLU A 1270 27.78 27.38 -39.78
CA GLU A 1270 27.32 28.67 -40.35
C GLU A 1270 25.97 28.56 -41.05
N ASN A 1271 25.66 27.40 -41.64
CA ASN A 1271 24.42 27.20 -42.38
C ASN A 1271 23.33 26.52 -41.55
N PHE A 1272 23.67 25.77 -40.50
CA PHE A 1272 22.70 24.96 -39.75
C PHE A 1272 21.55 25.80 -39.21
N GLU A 1273 21.84 26.83 -38.42
CA GLU A 1273 20.79 27.67 -37.84
C GLU A 1273 19.95 28.35 -38.93
N LYS A 1274 20.60 28.87 -39.97
CA LYS A 1274 19.94 29.59 -41.07
C LYS A 1274 18.92 28.73 -41.81
N GLU A 1275 19.26 27.47 -42.09
CA GLU A 1275 18.44 26.61 -42.95
C GLU A 1275 17.41 25.79 -42.13
N PHE A 1276 17.77 25.40 -40.90
CA PHE A 1276 16.93 24.53 -40.05
C PHE A 1276 16.04 25.27 -39.05
N PHE A 1277 16.42 26.43 -38.51
CA PHE A 1277 15.59 27.10 -37.51
C PHE A 1277 14.41 27.85 -38.15
N VAL A 1278 13.21 27.64 -37.62
CA VAL A 1278 12.00 28.36 -38.04
C VAL A 1278 11.71 29.44 -36.99
N ASP A 1279 12.06 30.69 -37.30
CA ASP A 1279 11.79 31.83 -36.42
C ASP A 1279 10.28 32.07 -36.23
N LYS A 1280 9.94 32.75 -35.13
CA LYS A 1280 8.56 33.11 -34.75
C LYS A 1280 7.77 33.79 -35.87
N ASP A 1281 8.45 34.66 -36.62
CA ASP A 1281 7.84 35.47 -37.68
C ASP A 1281 7.96 34.82 -39.07
N SER A 1282 8.30 33.53 -39.14
CA SER A 1282 8.41 32.79 -40.40
C SER A 1282 7.03 32.51 -41.00
N TYR A 1283 6.84 32.92 -42.25
CA TYR A 1283 5.67 32.61 -43.07
C TYR A 1283 6.14 31.95 -44.38
N ALA A 1284 5.94 30.64 -44.49
CA ALA A 1284 6.13 29.87 -45.72
C ALA A 1284 5.01 28.84 -45.85
N GLU A 1285 4.76 28.36 -47.08
CA GLU A 1285 3.65 27.49 -47.45
C GLU A 1285 3.46 26.28 -46.53
N PHE A 1286 4.56 25.65 -46.11
CA PHE A 1286 4.55 24.41 -45.34
C PHE A 1286 4.78 24.59 -43.83
N VAL A 1287 4.91 25.82 -43.32
CA VAL A 1287 5.19 26.05 -41.89
C VAL A 1287 3.95 25.71 -41.05
N ASN A 1288 4.02 24.59 -40.33
CA ASN A 1288 2.99 24.20 -39.35
C ASN A 1288 3.21 24.93 -38.00
N ARG A 1289 4.38 24.68 -37.36
CA ARG A 1289 4.78 25.27 -36.07
C ARG A 1289 6.00 26.17 -36.24
N ARG A 1290 6.13 27.20 -35.40
CA ARG A 1290 7.29 28.13 -35.34
C ARG A 1290 8.07 27.92 -34.06
N GLU A 1291 9.26 28.51 -34.00
CA GLU A 1291 10.24 28.30 -32.91
C GLU A 1291 10.58 26.81 -32.78
N ILE A 1292 10.79 26.16 -33.94
CA ILE A 1292 11.18 24.76 -34.07
C ILE A 1292 12.46 24.65 -34.89
N ILE A 1293 13.11 23.48 -34.81
CA ILE A 1293 14.15 23.06 -35.74
C ILE A 1293 13.49 22.08 -36.71
N LYS A 1294 13.60 22.35 -38.01
CA LYS A 1294 13.12 21.48 -39.08
C LYS A 1294 13.65 20.06 -38.95
N ASP A 1295 12.87 19.09 -39.39
CA ASP A 1295 13.30 17.68 -39.39
C ASP A 1295 14.30 17.38 -40.52
N SER A 1296 14.13 18.05 -41.66
CA SER A 1296 15.01 17.96 -42.82
C SER A 1296 15.09 19.29 -43.58
N VAL A 1297 16.07 19.40 -44.48
CA VAL A 1297 16.15 20.49 -45.46
C VAL A 1297 16.30 19.89 -46.86
N GLY A 1298 15.42 20.29 -47.78
CA GLY A 1298 15.46 19.89 -49.18
C GLY A 1298 14.91 18.49 -49.43
N SER A 1299 13.95 18.01 -48.63
CA SER A 1299 13.25 16.76 -48.91
C SER A 1299 12.33 16.87 -50.13
N THR A 1300 12.10 15.75 -50.84
CA THR A 1300 11.30 15.73 -52.07
C THR A 1300 9.86 16.21 -51.85
N LEU A 1301 9.29 15.98 -50.65
CA LEU A 1301 7.89 16.32 -50.35
C LEU A 1301 7.68 17.72 -49.76
N GLY A 1302 8.74 18.48 -49.46
CA GLY A 1302 8.69 19.86 -48.99
C GLY A 1302 8.08 20.05 -47.60
N PHE A 1303 6.85 19.60 -47.37
CA PHE A 1303 6.16 19.72 -46.08
C PHE A 1303 6.82 18.90 -44.97
N THR A 1304 7.49 17.80 -45.32
CA THR A 1304 8.23 16.94 -44.39
C THR A 1304 9.37 17.69 -43.70
N ASP A 1305 9.96 18.70 -44.34
CA ASP A 1305 11.00 19.54 -43.71
C ASP A 1305 10.47 20.28 -42.48
N PHE A 1306 9.23 20.75 -42.52
CA PHE A 1306 8.64 21.63 -41.51
C PHE A 1306 7.86 20.89 -40.40
N GLN A 1307 7.90 19.56 -40.39
CA GLN A 1307 7.28 18.77 -39.33
C GLN A 1307 8.09 18.90 -38.03
N LEU A 1308 7.41 19.19 -36.91
CA LEU A 1308 8.03 19.06 -35.60
C LEU A 1308 8.17 17.57 -35.26
N ARG A 1309 9.41 17.10 -35.18
CA ARG A 1309 9.79 15.73 -34.79
C ARG A 1309 10.86 15.75 -33.70
N CYS A 1310 11.09 14.59 -33.09
CA CYS A 1310 12.06 14.39 -32.00
C CYS A 1310 13.54 14.37 -32.45
N ASN A 1311 13.83 14.31 -33.75
CA ASN A 1311 15.17 14.00 -34.29
C ASN A 1311 16.23 15.08 -34.00
N PHE A 1312 15.84 16.36 -33.97
CA PHE A 1312 16.78 17.45 -33.70
C PHE A 1312 17.41 17.37 -32.30
N GLY A 1313 16.76 16.68 -31.36
CA GLY A 1313 17.31 16.40 -30.03
C GLY A 1313 18.64 15.63 -30.12
N ILE A 1314 18.81 14.76 -31.12
CA ILE A 1314 20.06 14.05 -31.36
C ILE A 1314 21.18 15.04 -31.71
N ALA A 1315 20.92 15.95 -32.64
CA ALA A 1315 21.89 16.95 -33.07
C ALA A 1315 22.34 17.85 -31.90
N LEU A 1316 21.38 18.36 -31.11
CA LEU A 1316 21.67 19.21 -29.96
C LEU A 1316 22.37 18.45 -28.82
N ALA A 1317 22.10 17.14 -28.66
CA ALA A 1317 22.77 16.33 -27.65
C ALA A 1317 24.25 16.07 -27.98
N VAL A 1318 24.57 15.77 -29.25
CA VAL A 1318 25.96 15.47 -29.67
C VAL A 1318 26.78 16.73 -29.96
N ALA A 1319 26.11 17.83 -30.36
CA ALA A 1319 26.74 19.08 -30.77
C ALA A 1319 25.96 20.30 -30.22
N PRO A 1320 25.98 20.55 -28.90
CA PRO A 1320 25.21 21.62 -28.28
C PRO A 1320 25.67 23.03 -28.70
N ASP A 1321 26.85 23.17 -29.32
CA ASP A 1321 27.39 24.43 -29.83
C ASP A 1321 27.16 24.63 -31.34
N LEU A 1322 26.30 23.84 -31.97
CA LEU A 1322 25.98 23.90 -33.40
C LEU A 1322 25.18 25.15 -33.79
N MET A 1323 24.41 25.72 -32.86
CA MET A 1323 23.57 26.91 -33.07
C MET A 1323 23.48 27.75 -31.80
N ASP A 1324 22.80 28.90 -31.86
CA ASP A 1324 22.55 29.73 -30.69
C ASP A 1324 21.80 28.94 -29.57
N PRO A 1325 22.33 28.88 -28.34
CA PRO A 1325 21.71 28.13 -27.24
C PRO A 1325 20.32 28.61 -26.86
N LYS A 1326 19.98 29.90 -27.03
CA LYS A 1326 18.63 30.40 -26.69
C LYS A 1326 17.60 29.96 -27.71
N LYS A 1327 17.96 29.94 -29.00
CA LYS A 1327 17.11 29.37 -30.06
C LYS A 1327 16.95 27.86 -29.89
N ALA A 1328 18.03 27.15 -29.55
CA ALA A 1328 17.97 25.72 -29.23
C ALA A 1328 17.04 25.43 -28.04
N TRP A 1329 17.11 26.25 -26.99
CA TRP A 1329 16.22 26.14 -25.83
C TRP A 1329 14.74 26.32 -26.19
N LYS A 1330 14.41 27.35 -26.97
CA LYS A 1330 13.04 27.55 -27.48
C LYS A 1330 12.54 26.38 -28.31
N ALA A 1331 13.39 25.80 -29.16
CA ALA A 1331 13.02 24.62 -29.93
C ALA A 1331 12.74 23.40 -29.04
N LEU A 1332 13.52 23.22 -27.97
CA LEU A 1332 13.26 22.19 -26.96
C LEU A 1332 11.94 22.45 -26.22
N ASP A 1333 11.61 23.70 -25.88
CA ASP A 1333 10.33 24.08 -25.27
C ASP A 1333 9.15 23.75 -26.21
N SER A 1334 9.25 24.11 -27.49
CA SER A 1334 8.25 23.74 -28.49
C SER A 1334 8.06 22.23 -28.64
N ALA A 1335 9.12 21.44 -28.44
CA ALA A 1335 9.09 19.99 -28.54
C ALA A 1335 8.54 19.28 -27.29
N GLU A 1336 8.22 20.00 -26.21
CA GLU A 1336 7.61 19.38 -25.02
C GLU A 1336 6.25 18.74 -25.32
N VAL A 1337 5.53 19.22 -26.34
CA VAL A 1337 4.29 18.60 -26.83
C VAL A 1337 4.49 17.15 -27.31
N LEU A 1338 5.73 16.78 -27.66
CA LEU A 1338 6.08 15.43 -28.07
C LEU A 1338 6.38 14.51 -26.88
N LEU A 1339 6.55 15.02 -25.66
CA LEU A 1339 6.94 14.18 -24.52
C LEU A 1339 5.77 13.30 -24.05
N GLY A 1340 5.95 11.99 -24.14
CA GLY A 1340 5.13 11.00 -23.45
C GLY A 1340 5.63 10.71 -22.03
N PRO A 1341 4.99 9.77 -21.32
CA PRO A 1341 5.44 9.37 -19.98
C PRO A 1341 6.83 8.72 -19.97
N LEU A 1342 7.12 7.88 -20.97
CA LEU A 1342 8.40 7.17 -21.12
C LEU A 1342 9.16 7.60 -22.37
N GLY A 1343 8.48 7.65 -23.52
CA GLY A 1343 9.06 7.99 -24.81
C GLY A 1343 8.74 9.40 -25.30
N MET A 1344 9.10 9.67 -26.54
CA MET A 1344 8.78 10.91 -27.25
C MET A 1344 8.03 10.57 -28.54
N LYS A 1345 6.88 11.19 -28.74
CA LYS A 1345 6.04 11.08 -29.93
C LYS A 1345 6.88 11.44 -31.15
N THR A 1346 6.84 10.58 -32.16
CA THR A 1346 7.67 10.71 -33.37
C THR A 1346 7.21 11.80 -34.33
N LEU A 1347 5.98 12.29 -34.15
CA LEU A 1347 5.38 13.38 -34.91
C LEU A 1347 4.49 14.24 -34.00
N ASP A 1348 4.39 15.53 -34.30
CA ASP A 1348 3.48 16.48 -33.63
C ASP A 1348 2.02 15.97 -33.66
N PRO A 1349 1.34 15.86 -32.50
CA PRO A 1349 -0.07 15.48 -32.43
C PRO A 1349 -1.03 16.32 -33.26
N THR A 1350 -0.63 17.54 -33.63
CA THR A 1350 -1.43 18.44 -34.47
C THR A 1350 -1.27 18.18 -35.97
N ASP A 1351 -0.31 17.34 -36.37
CA ASP A 1351 -0.11 16.96 -37.77
C ASP A 1351 -1.19 15.97 -38.23
N TRP A 1352 -1.67 16.13 -39.46
CA TRP A 1352 -2.73 15.30 -40.03
C TRP A 1352 -2.31 13.83 -40.18
N ALA A 1353 -1.02 13.53 -40.24
CA ALA A 1353 -0.48 12.19 -40.35
C ALA A 1353 -0.30 11.49 -38.99
N TYR A 1354 -0.52 12.18 -37.87
CA TYR A 1354 -0.31 11.63 -36.53
C TYR A 1354 -1.27 10.47 -36.22
N ASN A 1355 -0.70 9.35 -35.78
CA ASN A 1355 -1.41 8.25 -35.11
C ASN A 1355 -0.47 7.53 -34.13
N GLY A 1356 -0.75 7.66 -32.83
CA GLY A 1356 0.07 7.10 -31.75
C GLY A 1356 -0.07 5.60 -31.47
N TYR A 1357 -0.85 4.85 -32.23
CA TYR A 1357 -1.14 3.43 -31.96
C TYR A 1357 -0.53 2.50 -33.01
N TYR A 1358 0.61 1.91 -32.70
CA TYR A 1358 1.26 0.97 -33.61
C TYR A 1358 0.60 -0.41 -33.55
N ASN A 1359 0.07 -0.86 -34.69
CA ASN A 1359 -0.40 -2.23 -34.89
C ASN A 1359 0.04 -2.76 -36.27
N ASN A 1360 1.11 -3.55 -36.30
CA ASN A 1360 1.64 -4.19 -37.50
C ASN A 1360 0.74 -5.31 -38.07
N ASP A 1361 -0.16 -5.87 -37.26
CA ASP A 1361 -1.09 -6.92 -37.67
C ASP A 1361 -2.35 -6.35 -38.35
N ASP A 1362 -2.64 -5.06 -38.15
CA ASP A 1362 -3.75 -4.36 -38.82
C ASP A 1362 -3.54 -4.37 -40.33
N ASP A 1363 -4.39 -5.05 -41.10
CA ASP A 1363 -4.41 -4.96 -42.57
C ASP A 1363 -5.77 -4.42 -43.04
N GLY A 1364 -6.20 -3.34 -42.38
CA GLY A 1364 -7.39 -2.57 -42.73
C GLY A 1364 -7.24 -1.79 -44.04
N THR A 1365 -8.11 -0.80 -44.22
CA THR A 1365 -8.12 0.07 -45.41
C THR A 1365 -7.56 1.46 -45.13
N ASP A 1366 -7.27 1.80 -43.87
CA ASP A 1366 -6.64 3.07 -43.53
C ASP A 1366 -5.14 2.99 -43.84
N LYS A 1367 -4.72 3.77 -44.84
CA LYS A 1367 -3.32 3.88 -45.26
C LYS A 1367 -2.38 4.21 -44.10
N LYS A 1368 -2.85 4.98 -43.11
CA LYS A 1368 -2.03 5.46 -41.99
C LYS A 1368 -1.64 4.35 -41.02
N THR A 1369 -2.53 3.39 -40.75
CA THR A 1369 -2.31 2.36 -39.73
C THR A 1369 -2.00 1.00 -40.33
N ALA A 1370 -2.48 0.71 -41.55
CA ALA A 1370 -2.36 -0.60 -42.16
C ALA A 1370 -0.89 -1.04 -42.27
N LYS A 1371 -0.63 -2.25 -41.77
CA LYS A 1371 0.65 -2.91 -41.57
C LYS A 1371 1.65 -2.05 -40.81
N GLY A 1372 1.14 -1.28 -39.86
CA GLY A 1372 1.91 -0.43 -38.97
C GLY A 1372 2.63 0.71 -39.69
N TRP A 1373 2.08 1.25 -40.79
CA TRP A 1373 2.69 2.37 -41.52
C TRP A 1373 2.96 3.59 -40.63
N ASN A 1374 2.22 3.74 -39.53
CA ASN A 1374 2.41 4.79 -38.52
C ASN A 1374 3.54 4.54 -37.51
N TYR A 1375 4.39 3.52 -37.66
CA TYR A 1375 5.47 3.18 -36.70
C TYR A 1375 6.32 4.39 -36.25
N HIS A 1376 6.54 5.34 -37.16
CA HIS A 1376 7.29 6.60 -36.95
C HIS A 1376 6.44 7.87 -37.15
N GLN A 1377 5.12 7.78 -36.95
CA GLN A 1377 4.15 8.86 -37.18
C GLN A 1377 3.27 9.11 -35.95
N GLY A 1378 3.79 8.95 -34.74
CA GLY A 1378 3.04 9.18 -33.51
C GLY A 1378 3.46 8.34 -32.32
N PRO A 1379 3.78 7.03 -32.47
CA PRO A 1379 4.23 6.21 -31.36
C PRO A 1379 5.42 6.84 -30.63
N GLU A 1380 5.53 6.54 -29.35
CA GLU A 1380 6.44 7.21 -28.42
C GLU A 1380 7.73 6.41 -28.27
N TRP A 1381 8.82 6.92 -28.81
CA TRP A 1381 10.11 6.23 -28.85
C TRP A 1381 11.04 6.66 -27.72
N LEU A 1382 11.69 5.69 -27.06
CA LEU A 1382 12.41 5.97 -25.81
C LEU A 1382 13.85 6.44 -26.03
N PHE A 1383 14.56 5.97 -27.08
CA PHE A 1383 15.94 6.38 -27.29
C PHE A 1383 16.06 7.88 -27.67
N VAL A 1384 15.12 8.39 -28.49
CA VAL A 1384 15.03 9.82 -28.82
C VAL A 1384 14.62 10.67 -27.61
N ALA A 1385 13.81 10.13 -26.69
CA ALA A 1385 13.57 10.77 -25.41
C ALA A 1385 14.89 10.89 -24.62
N GLY A 1386 15.71 9.84 -24.58
CA GLY A 1386 17.05 9.88 -24.00
C GLY A 1386 17.93 10.98 -24.59
N TYR A 1387 17.98 11.12 -25.92
CA TYR A 1387 18.69 12.22 -26.57
C TYR A 1387 18.10 13.60 -26.26
N TYR A 1388 16.77 13.74 -26.24
CA TYR A 1388 16.12 14.99 -25.84
C TYR A 1388 16.52 15.39 -24.41
N LEU A 1389 16.52 14.46 -23.46
CA LEU A 1389 16.94 14.73 -22.08
C LEU A 1389 18.42 15.15 -22.02
N GLN A 1390 19.30 14.50 -22.80
CA GLN A 1390 20.70 14.92 -22.92
C GLN A 1390 20.83 16.34 -23.50
N ALA A 1391 20.09 16.66 -24.56
CA ALA A 1391 20.09 17.98 -25.18
C ALA A 1391 19.59 19.05 -24.20
N ARG A 1392 18.47 18.80 -23.51
CA ARG A 1392 17.90 19.69 -22.50
C ARG A 1392 18.90 19.99 -21.39
N LEU A 1393 19.59 18.98 -20.87
CA LEU A 1393 20.65 19.17 -19.86
C LEU A 1393 21.83 19.98 -20.41
N ARG A 1394 22.34 19.66 -21.61
CA ARG A 1394 23.52 20.32 -22.19
C ARG A 1394 23.26 21.79 -22.51
N ILE A 1395 22.12 22.10 -23.15
CA ILE A 1395 21.76 23.49 -23.47
C ILE A 1395 21.45 24.27 -22.18
N GLY A 1396 20.73 23.67 -21.23
CA GLY A 1396 20.46 24.30 -19.94
C GLY A 1396 21.74 24.63 -19.16
N ASP A 1397 22.71 23.72 -19.15
CA ASP A 1397 24.03 23.91 -18.53
C ASP A 1397 24.82 25.06 -19.19
N ILE A 1398 24.73 25.21 -20.51
CA ILE A 1398 25.33 26.34 -21.25
C ILE A 1398 24.67 27.68 -20.89
N LEU A 1399 23.34 27.70 -20.77
CA LEU A 1399 22.59 28.92 -20.45
C LEU A 1399 22.69 29.33 -18.98
N GLY A 1400 22.85 28.36 -18.07
CA GLY A 1400 22.88 28.60 -16.63
C GLY A 1400 21.50 29.01 -16.07
N GLY A 1401 21.51 29.58 -14.86
CA GLY A 1401 20.32 30.22 -14.27
C GLY A 1401 19.09 29.32 -14.13
N SER A 1402 17.93 29.88 -14.50
CA SER A 1402 16.62 29.21 -14.45
C SER A 1402 16.52 28.02 -15.39
N GLU A 1403 17.12 28.11 -16.57
CA GLU A 1403 17.08 27.11 -17.62
C GLU A 1403 17.81 25.85 -17.17
N LYS A 1404 19.00 26.00 -16.56
CA LYS A 1404 19.72 24.90 -15.93
C LYS A 1404 18.87 24.18 -14.87
N GLN A 1405 18.23 24.94 -13.98
CA GLN A 1405 17.40 24.36 -12.91
C GLN A 1405 16.16 23.63 -13.46
N TYR A 1406 15.50 24.21 -14.47
CA TYR A 1406 14.37 23.59 -15.15
C TYR A 1406 14.79 22.29 -15.85
N ALA A 1407 15.93 22.28 -16.55
CA ALA A 1407 16.45 21.08 -17.21
C ALA A 1407 16.68 19.94 -16.21
N ILE A 1408 17.33 20.22 -15.06
CA ILE A 1408 17.56 19.24 -14.00
C ILE A 1408 16.21 18.69 -13.50
N ARG A 1409 15.25 19.56 -13.20
CA ARG A 1409 13.92 19.17 -12.71
C ARG A 1409 13.18 18.28 -13.72
N GLN A 1410 13.05 18.73 -14.97
CA GLN A 1410 12.34 17.99 -16.01
C GLN A 1410 12.93 16.59 -16.21
N VAL A 1411 14.28 16.48 -16.25
CA VAL A 1411 14.92 15.17 -16.38
C VAL A 1411 14.61 14.29 -15.17
N GLN A 1412 14.76 14.80 -13.94
CA GLN A 1412 14.48 14.03 -12.74
C GLN A 1412 13.03 13.51 -12.69
N GLU A 1413 12.04 14.32 -13.09
CA GLU A 1413 10.64 13.91 -13.21
C GLU A 1413 10.48 12.72 -14.17
N ARG A 1414 11.13 12.77 -15.35
CA ARG A 1414 11.09 11.68 -16.35
C ARG A 1414 11.80 10.41 -15.88
N LEU A 1415 12.89 10.54 -15.12
CA LEU A 1415 13.55 9.40 -14.48
C LEU A 1415 12.61 8.67 -13.51
N GLY A 1416 11.63 9.37 -12.93
CA GLY A 1416 10.61 8.77 -12.05
C GLY A 1416 9.76 7.76 -12.79
N ASN A 1417 9.30 8.10 -13.99
CA ASN A 1417 8.52 7.21 -14.84
C ASN A 1417 9.34 6.00 -15.31
N ALA A 1418 10.59 6.23 -15.72
CA ALA A 1418 11.49 5.15 -16.11
C ALA A 1418 11.77 4.18 -14.96
N TYR A 1419 11.98 4.70 -13.74
CA TYR A 1419 12.17 3.87 -12.54
C TYR A 1419 10.91 3.08 -12.18
N LYS A 1420 9.73 3.69 -12.28
CA LYS A 1420 8.47 2.96 -12.08
C LYS A 1420 8.33 1.80 -13.07
N HIS A 1421 8.59 2.05 -14.36
CA HIS A 1421 8.48 1.03 -15.39
C HIS A 1421 9.50 -0.10 -15.22
N ILE A 1422 10.78 0.21 -15.00
CA ILE A 1422 11.82 -0.82 -14.89
C ILE A 1422 11.61 -1.73 -13.66
N ILE A 1423 11.00 -1.22 -12.60
CA ILE A 1423 10.69 -2.00 -11.40
C ILE A 1423 9.48 -2.91 -11.61
N SER A 1424 8.44 -2.45 -12.32
CA SER A 1424 7.23 -3.24 -12.59
C SER A 1424 7.37 -4.20 -13.78
N SER A 1425 8.28 -3.92 -14.71
CA SER A 1425 8.48 -4.74 -15.91
C SER A 1425 9.09 -6.10 -15.57
N PRO A 1426 8.50 -7.22 -16.04
CA PRO A 1426 9.11 -8.54 -15.94
C PRO A 1426 10.51 -8.61 -16.56
N TRP A 1427 10.75 -7.81 -17.60
CA TRP A 1427 12.03 -7.75 -18.32
C TRP A 1427 13.10 -6.95 -17.58
N ARG A 1428 12.74 -6.20 -16.53
CA ARG A 1428 13.62 -5.28 -15.80
C ARG A 1428 14.43 -4.39 -16.75
N SER A 1429 13.80 -3.95 -17.82
CA SER A 1429 14.37 -3.12 -18.89
C SER A 1429 13.37 -2.06 -19.34
N LEU A 1430 13.71 -1.34 -20.40
CA LEU A 1430 12.87 -0.35 -21.04
C LEU A 1430 12.49 -0.82 -22.45
N PRO A 1431 11.24 -0.59 -22.89
CA PRO A 1431 10.80 -0.99 -24.20
C PRO A 1431 11.43 -0.13 -25.30
N GLU A 1432 11.27 -0.57 -26.54
CA GLU A 1432 11.64 0.22 -27.72
C GLU A 1432 10.76 1.47 -27.84
N LEU A 1433 9.45 1.23 -27.80
CA LEU A 1433 8.42 2.25 -27.92
C LEU A 1433 7.18 1.92 -27.07
N THR A 1434 6.39 2.96 -26.82
CA THR A 1434 5.02 2.85 -26.29
C THR A 1434 4.02 3.40 -27.31
N ASN A 1435 2.76 2.99 -27.17
CA ASN A 1435 1.66 3.66 -27.84
C ASN A 1435 1.42 5.04 -27.19
N ALA A 1436 0.38 5.74 -27.64
CA ALA A 1436 0.02 7.06 -27.14
C ALA A 1436 -0.04 7.10 -25.61
N ASP A 1437 0.57 8.14 -25.03
CA ASP A 1437 0.55 8.45 -23.60
C ASP A 1437 1.03 7.30 -22.70
N GLY A 1438 2.05 6.57 -23.17
CA GLY A 1438 2.72 5.51 -22.44
C GLY A 1438 1.99 4.17 -22.42
N GLU A 1439 0.92 4.02 -23.22
CA GLU A 1439 0.18 2.76 -23.32
C GLU A 1439 1.07 1.62 -23.83
N TYR A 1440 0.85 0.42 -23.30
CA TYR A 1440 1.61 -0.77 -23.68
C TYR A 1440 1.44 -1.07 -25.18
N CYS A 1441 2.56 -1.32 -25.85
CA CYS A 1441 2.57 -1.76 -27.24
C CYS A 1441 3.03 -3.22 -27.32
N MET A 1442 2.13 -4.11 -27.73
CA MET A 1442 2.39 -5.55 -27.81
C MET A 1442 3.50 -5.92 -28.79
N GLN A 1443 3.67 -5.14 -29.86
CA GLN A 1443 4.66 -5.40 -30.92
C GLN A 1443 6.01 -4.72 -30.67
N SER A 1444 6.11 -3.96 -29.59
CA SER A 1444 7.35 -3.32 -29.15
C SER A 1444 8.26 -4.36 -28.50
N CYS A 1445 9.57 -4.31 -28.80
CA CYS A 1445 10.53 -5.01 -27.97
C CYS A 1445 10.42 -4.52 -26.53
N ALA A 1446 10.25 -5.45 -25.58
CA ALA A 1446 10.06 -5.10 -24.17
C ALA A 1446 11.36 -4.71 -23.46
N ALA A 1447 12.52 -5.11 -24.02
CA ALA A 1447 13.84 -4.71 -23.59
C ALA A 1447 14.65 -4.28 -24.81
N GLN A 1448 15.05 -3.01 -24.87
CA GLN A 1448 15.69 -2.46 -26.06
C GLN A 1448 16.98 -1.69 -25.71
N ALA A 1449 18.07 -2.01 -26.43
CA ALA A 1449 19.41 -1.57 -26.08
C ALA A 1449 19.60 -0.06 -26.15
N TRP A 1450 19.11 0.61 -27.21
CA TRP A 1450 19.24 2.05 -27.35
C TRP A 1450 18.40 2.84 -26.34
N SER A 1451 17.23 2.34 -25.92
CA SER A 1451 16.37 2.99 -24.94
C SER A 1451 17.08 3.06 -23.59
N VAL A 1452 17.68 1.95 -23.18
CA VAL A 1452 18.49 1.87 -21.95
C VAL A 1452 19.78 2.68 -22.10
N GLY A 1453 20.50 2.53 -23.22
CA GLY A 1453 21.76 3.21 -23.46
C GLY A 1453 21.62 4.74 -23.44
N CYS A 1454 20.71 5.30 -24.22
CA CYS A 1454 20.51 6.75 -24.30
C CYS A 1454 20.03 7.35 -22.97
N LEU A 1455 19.23 6.61 -22.19
CA LEU A 1455 18.82 7.05 -20.86
C LEU A 1455 19.98 7.03 -19.85
N ILE A 1456 20.85 6.02 -19.89
CA ILE A 1456 22.07 6.00 -19.07
C ILE A 1456 22.92 7.23 -19.34
N GLU A 1457 23.12 7.61 -20.61
CA GLU A 1457 23.89 8.82 -20.95
C GLU A 1457 23.25 10.09 -20.37
N ALA A 1458 21.91 10.18 -20.36
CA ALA A 1458 21.19 11.28 -19.71
C ALA A 1458 21.41 11.29 -18.19
N CYS A 1459 21.33 10.13 -17.53
CA CYS A 1459 21.61 10.00 -16.09
C CYS A 1459 23.07 10.36 -15.75
N VAL A 1460 24.04 9.92 -16.56
CA VAL A 1460 25.45 10.26 -16.36
C VAL A 1460 25.65 11.76 -16.51
N LYS A 1461 25.07 12.40 -17.53
CA LYS A 1461 25.16 13.86 -17.69
C LYS A 1461 24.52 14.59 -16.52
N LEU A 1462 23.33 14.18 -16.06
CA LEU A 1462 22.67 14.75 -14.89
C LEU A 1462 23.58 14.72 -13.66
N ASN A 1463 24.24 13.58 -13.40
CA ASN A 1463 25.13 13.39 -12.26
C ASN A 1463 26.45 14.17 -12.35
N THR A 1464 26.78 14.77 -13.51
CA THR A 1464 27.98 15.62 -13.69
C THR A 1464 27.68 17.11 -13.61
N ILE A 1465 26.41 17.51 -13.66
CA ILE A 1465 26.02 18.90 -13.54
C ILE A 1465 25.97 19.24 -12.05
N GLU A 1466 26.79 20.21 -11.61
CA GLU A 1466 26.65 20.76 -10.25
C GLU A 1466 25.27 21.41 -10.11
N GLY A 1467 24.51 20.93 -9.12
CA GLY A 1467 23.11 21.30 -8.86
C GLY A 1467 22.93 22.72 -8.35
#